data_AF-A0AAU0W4M0-F1
#
_entry.id   AF-A0AAU0W4M0-F1
#
_cell.length_a   1.000
_cell.length_b   1.000
_cell.length_c   1.000
_cell.angle_alpha   90.00
_cell.angle_beta   90.00
_cell.angle_gamma   90.00
#
_symmetry.space_group_name_H-M   'P 1'
#
loop_
_entity.id
_entity.type
_entity.pdbx_description
1 polymer ?
#
loop_
_entity_poly.entity_id
_entity_poly.type
_entity_poly.pdbx_seq_one_letter_code
_entity_poly.pdbx_strand_id
1 'polypeptide(L)'
;MSDTTTTTETATPETSAPEQSGRRLRLPGRVGPSGGSPLFRNAYALMLNTGISAVLGLGFWLAAARYYSESAVGQGSAAIAAMKLLAGLTAVTLTGALARFIPVAGRRTGTFIFRTYAGSSLIVALAAGVFLMTLGVWGPSYRFLHGPLPGLGFVVSVIAWNLLTLQDGVLTGLRNAPWVPVGNTVFSAVKLALLVAFAAAIPMAGVFVSWVAAIATSFVPLGWLVFRRLVPRHVKATAEHARPPTLKEIGRFLAGDYTGSLFSLAVVYLVPVIIASQVSSEDNAYFYITTTIGGTTNLLAINMGASLTVEGSHDPARLAGNTRAALKRMARIMIPICALLFFGAPWILGVFGPGYADAATPLLRWFAVGALLRVVMETYFAVLRAQSRTAGLAWLQGLLCVLVLGLTLLLLPRMGLTGAGVAEISSLAVIVTIAAPRLWRTLRAAPAEIPEGTAPDGDLADLGTLPRFRLRSSGGTPMVQPATAPRRRGPAWALDTDTLALGIHVDFDHVERRPDVRPGPGTPPTGTPVVRPEDRPTWALRPPRNPGAPVEEREPHSEASLGPAEVSLLKEAEVDAPSGKAAVPGAAEMPAEAPGEPARSLRERLTPTRAGVVLGCLLVAALLLYWVPAARLDDADLDRMGGLGLISVLPLPTLVGAALLVTVFAGLLWLRREHKALLLVTLLATVVSLHALPAVIETEPRFPTAWQHLGFIDYIDRTGSAVPDLDARWSWPGFFAAAAFIGRTCGVTDFTEVIRWWPTFIQLAYLTPMFLLVRSLRASWRAKWTGIWIFVLCGWVGQDYFSPQGFTYLLYLMFVAILLVWFRAPHVIWTRFRPGEAEVEPTDRRQQAVLLMVLVGLYAATVPAHQLTPFVMLGVLAALVLIGRSELRGLPVLFGVFAAVWLGFMAEPYWSGHFNELFGGVGGVGSNVSTSVSGRIQGGSSTHKLVLYIRVLLAGGMMAFAVWGWWRRHFHRYRERSLLVLTFVPFLGFGMQSYGGEMALRVFMFAVPGAALLAGLALFPRTGATAKEREKDRGGLAPVAALLAGLLLMGGFLVARWGNESFERVRPGEVAAMDYVYAHDKPTVRLLWLSNDTVNDVTPAIPWGAKDMERVDYVPTLAPTDPVLVSGLVKGLKDAGPNSYLVINRSQVTYLQLDAGYSATWESRLIENLDDRQDLTKVLVNDDVTMYALRTQPAGAVAEPDPGPIGPRITWTPWSVIGGLAAVVLILLLTAREVVRVAVRPGVRQLRRLQGSFWFSLPLLAVVLASLAQRFLTLK
;
A
#
# COMPACT_ATOMS: atom_id res chain seq x y z
N MET A 1 15.03 44.35 -0.64
CA MET A 1 13.81 44.93 -1.21
C MET A 1 12.67 43.95 -0.98
N SER A 2 11.65 44.25 -0.18
CA SER A 2 11.47 45.43 0.69
C SER A 2 10.58 45.07 1.88
N ASP A 3 10.76 45.80 2.98
CA ASP A 3 9.81 45.98 4.08
C ASP A 3 8.47 46.58 3.57
N THR A 4 7.38 46.81 4.31
CA THR A 4 7.12 46.89 5.77
C THR A 4 5.78 46.13 6.08
N THR A 5 4.95 46.31 7.13
CA THR A 5 4.85 47.29 8.24
C THR A 5 4.24 46.62 9.49
N THR A 6 4.49 47.21 10.66
CA THR A 6 3.78 46.98 11.94
C THR A 6 2.69 48.04 12.15
N THR A 7 1.66 47.73 12.96
CA THR A 7 1.02 48.73 13.85
C THR A 7 0.26 48.05 14.98
N THR A 8 0.11 48.76 16.11
CA THR A 8 -0.27 48.26 17.43
C THR A 8 -1.08 49.33 18.15
N GLU A 9 -2.20 48.98 18.79
CA GLU A 9 -2.97 49.80 19.74
C GLU A 9 -4.02 48.89 20.41
N THR A 10 -4.46 49.04 21.67
CA THR A 10 -3.91 49.65 22.90
C THR A 10 -4.65 49.01 24.09
N ALA A 11 -4.15 49.12 25.32
CA ALA A 11 -4.80 48.55 26.52
C ALA A 11 -4.90 49.59 27.64
N THR A 12 -6.00 49.57 28.41
CA THR A 12 -6.22 50.19 29.75
C THR A 12 -7.70 49.96 30.18
N PRO A 13 -8.10 50.09 31.48
CA PRO A 13 -7.70 49.17 32.53
C PRO A 13 -8.87 48.64 33.41
N GLU A 14 -8.50 47.68 34.26
CA GLU A 14 -9.14 47.06 35.44
C GLU A 14 -10.51 47.53 35.98
N THR A 15 -11.32 46.54 36.39
CA THR A 15 -12.08 46.63 37.66
C THR A 15 -12.18 45.24 38.28
N SER A 16 -11.80 45.11 39.56
CA SER A 16 -11.70 43.84 40.27
C SER A 16 -12.99 43.50 41.04
N ALA A 17 -13.43 42.24 40.96
CA ALA A 17 -14.55 41.69 41.71
C ALA A 17 -14.25 40.22 42.08
N PRO A 18 -14.81 39.67 43.17
CA PRO A 18 -14.14 38.65 43.98
C PRO A 18 -14.19 37.22 43.43
N GLU A 19 -13.25 36.39 43.91
CA GLU A 19 -13.15 34.96 43.57
C GLU A 19 -14.44 34.19 43.91
N GLN A 20 -15.26 33.89 42.91
CA GLN A 20 -16.22 32.79 42.99
C GLN A 20 -15.57 31.49 42.51
N SER A 21 -15.77 30.42 43.29
CA SER A 21 -15.32 29.05 43.03
C SER A 21 -15.94 28.47 41.75
N GLY A 22 -15.37 28.85 40.60
CA GLY A 22 -15.81 28.41 39.28
C GLY A 22 -15.40 26.96 39.00
N ARG A 23 -16.41 26.08 38.88
CA ARG A 23 -16.27 24.70 38.38
C ARG A 23 -15.32 24.63 37.17
N ARG A 24 -14.12 24.07 37.35
CA ARG A 24 -13.24 23.73 36.22
C ARG A 24 -13.98 22.80 35.26
N LEU A 25 -14.13 23.20 34.00
CA LEU A 25 -14.71 22.37 32.96
C LEU A 25 -13.94 21.04 32.87
N ARG A 26 -14.60 19.94 33.21
CA ARG A 26 -14.10 18.59 32.92
C ARG A 26 -14.14 18.38 31.40
N LEU A 27 -12.97 18.20 30.79
CA LEU A 27 -12.83 17.69 29.43
C LEU A 27 -13.53 16.32 29.31
N PRO A 28 -14.55 16.14 28.45
CA PRO A 28 -15.18 14.83 28.26
C PRO A 28 -14.39 13.97 27.26
N GLY A 29 -14.44 12.64 27.43
CA GLY A 29 -14.20 11.71 26.32
C GLY A 29 -12.78 11.15 26.14
N ARG A 30 -12.07 10.83 27.23
CA ARG A 30 -11.09 9.71 27.15
C ARG A 30 -11.89 8.43 26.87
N VAL A 31 -11.43 7.62 25.91
CA VAL A 31 -12.03 6.33 25.54
C VAL A 31 -12.25 5.49 26.81
N GLY A 32 -13.48 5.02 27.03
CA GLY A 32 -13.81 4.15 28.16
C GLY A 32 -13.00 2.85 28.14
N PRO A 33 -12.65 2.28 29.30
CA PRO A 33 -11.75 1.13 29.39
C PRO A 33 -12.45 -0.16 28.93
N SER A 34 -12.45 -0.43 27.63
CA SER A 34 -12.63 -1.80 27.12
C SER A 34 -11.49 -2.66 27.65
N GLY A 35 -11.80 -3.71 28.42
CA GLY A 35 -10.90 -4.47 29.29
C GLY A 35 -9.72 -5.19 28.63
N GLY A 36 -8.74 -4.44 28.12
CA GLY A 36 -7.39 -4.91 27.84
C GLY A 36 -6.41 -3.88 28.40
N SER A 37 -5.41 -4.33 29.16
CA SER A 37 -4.56 -3.41 29.94
C SER A 37 -3.81 -2.39 29.06
N PRO A 38 -3.65 -1.12 29.51
CA PRO A 38 -2.99 -0.06 28.74
C PRO A 38 -1.59 -0.42 28.23
N LEU A 39 -0.88 -1.26 29.00
CA LEU A 39 0.41 -1.90 28.68
C LEU A 39 0.51 -2.33 27.20
N PHE A 40 -0.43 -3.13 26.72
CA PHE A 40 -0.28 -3.78 25.41
C PHE A 40 -0.47 -2.81 24.23
N ARG A 41 -1.33 -1.79 24.36
CA ARG A 41 -1.60 -0.85 23.26
C ARG A 41 -0.40 0.03 22.93
N ASN A 42 0.36 0.43 23.95
CA ASN A 42 1.60 1.19 23.76
C ASN A 42 2.75 0.29 23.30
N ALA A 43 2.87 -0.92 23.84
CA ALA A 43 3.85 -1.91 23.38
C ALA A 43 3.69 -2.23 21.89
N TYR A 44 2.48 -2.55 21.43
CA TYR A 44 2.23 -2.84 20.01
C TYR A 44 2.45 -1.63 19.09
N ALA A 45 2.17 -0.41 19.54
CA ALA A 45 2.45 0.80 18.76
C ALA A 45 3.96 1.06 18.60
N LEU A 46 4.75 0.83 19.66
CA LEU A 46 6.21 0.91 19.60
C LEU A 46 6.79 -0.22 18.74
N MET A 47 6.32 -1.46 18.91
CA MET A 47 6.72 -2.61 18.08
C MET A 47 6.39 -2.39 16.59
N LEU A 48 5.25 -1.77 16.26
CA LEU A 48 4.90 -1.43 14.88
C LEU A 48 5.85 -0.36 14.29
N ASN A 49 6.17 0.68 15.05
CA ASN A 49 7.14 1.70 14.64
C ASN A 49 8.54 1.09 14.43
N THR A 50 9.01 0.26 15.38
CA THR A 50 10.25 -0.50 15.25
C THR A 50 10.22 -1.42 14.03
N GLY A 51 9.10 -2.10 13.75
CA GLY A 51 8.93 -2.95 12.59
C GLY A 51 9.06 -2.20 11.26
N ILE A 52 8.47 -1.00 11.16
CA ILE A 52 8.61 -0.13 9.97
C ILE A 52 10.08 0.27 9.76
N SER A 53 10.74 0.75 10.81
CA SER A 53 12.17 1.11 10.74
C SER A 53 13.07 -0.09 10.42
N ALA A 54 12.73 -1.28 10.91
CA ALA A 54 13.44 -2.52 10.62
C ALA A 54 13.28 -2.95 9.16
N VAL A 55 12.07 -2.91 8.60
CA VAL A 55 11.83 -3.22 7.18
C VAL A 55 12.59 -2.26 6.26
N LEU A 56 12.55 -0.96 6.53
CA LEU A 56 13.34 0.03 5.78
C LEU A 56 14.86 -0.17 5.96
N GLY A 57 15.30 -0.59 7.16
CA GLY A 57 16.70 -0.90 7.46
C GLY A 57 17.20 -2.14 6.72
N LEU A 58 16.42 -3.22 6.70
CA LEU A 58 16.72 -4.43 5.94
C LEU A 58 16.68 -4.18 4.44
N GLY A 59 15.72 -3.39 3.94
CA GLY A 59 15.66 -2.97 2.54
C GLY A 59 16.89 -2.17 2.11
N PHE A 60 17.43 -1.30 2.97
CA PHE A 60 18.70 -0.61 2.73
C PHE A 60 19.88 -1.60 2.60
N TRP A 61 19.99 -2.59 3.49
CA TRP A 61 21.10 -3.55 3.42
C TRP A 61 20.95 -4.55 2.27
N LEU A 62 19.71 -4.88 1.86
CA LEU A 62 19.46 -5.68 0.66
C LEU A 62 19.85 -4.92 -0.60
N ALA A 63 19.47 -3.65 -0.71
CA ALA A 63 19.93 -2.78 -1.79
C ALA A 63 21.47 -2.64 -1.77
N ALA A 64 22.08 -2.49 -0.59
CA ALA A 64 23.53 -2.40 -0.48
C ALA A 64 24.21 -3.68 -1.01
N ALA A 65 23.79 -4.87 -0.55
CA ALA A 65 24.34 -6.15 -1.01
C ALA A 65 24.13 -6.44 -2.51
N ARG A 66 23.13 -5.82 -3.15
CA ARG A 66 22.85 -5.99 -4.59
C ARG A 66 23.48 -4.94 -5.51
N TYR A 67 23.78 -3.74 -5.01
CA TYR A 67 24.31 -2.63 -5.80
C TYR A 67 25.78 -2.27 -5.48
N TYR A 68 26.35 -2.83 -4.42
CA TYR A 68 27.72 -2.57 -3.96
C TYR A 68 28.48 -3.89 -3.79
N SER A 69 29.80 -3.85 -3.95
CA SER A 69 30.65 -5.00 -3.61
C SER A 69 30.58 -5.31 -2.11
N GLU A 70 30.75 -6.58 -1.75
CA GLU A 70 30.78 -7.04 -0.36
C GLU A 70 31.86 -6.29 0.45
N SER A 71 33.01 -6.01 -0.15
CA SER A 71 34.07 -5.18 0.44
C SER A 71 33.63 -3.72 0.71
N ALA A 72 32.86 -3.08 -0.17
CA ALA A 72 32.34 -1.72 0.04
C ALA A 72 31.22 -1.69 1.10
N VAL A 73 30.34 -2.69 1.12
CA VAL A 73 29.36 -2.90 2.21
C VAL A 73 30.08 -3.09 3.55
N GLY A 74 31.19 -3.84 3.54
CA GLY A 74 32.08 -4.07 4.67
C GLY A 74 32.70 -2.81 5.25
N GLN A 75 33.36 -2.02 4.41
CA GLN A 75 34.00 -0.75 4.79
C GLN A 75 32.96 0.28 5.27
N GLY A 76 31.85 0.42 4.53
CA GLY A 76 30.77 1.34 4.90
C GLY A 76 30.13 0.97 6.24
N SER A 77 29.86 -0.32 6.48
CA SER A 77 29.28 -0.79 7.74
C SER A 77 30.23 -0.68 8.93
N ALA A 78 31.54 -0.91 8.72
CA ALA A 78 32.59 -0.67 9.73
C ALA A 78 32.62 0.79 10.17
N ALA A 79 32.66 1.74 9.24
CA ALA A 79 32.63 3.16 9.56
C ALA A 79 31.32 3.60 10.22
N ILE A 80 30.17 3.03 9.83
CA ILE A 80 28.89 3.24 10.54
C ILE A 80 28.96 2.73 11.98
N ALA A 81 29.60 1.59 12.24
CA ALA A 81 29.78 1.05 13.60
C ALA A 81 30.66 1.96 14.46
N ALA A 82 31.83 2.37 13.96
CA ALA A 82 32.73 3.29 14.65
C ALA A 82 32.08 4.65 14.91
N MET A 83 31.34 5.18 13.93
CA MET A 83 30.57 6.43 14.08
C MET A 83 29.54 6.35 15.21
N LYS A 84 28.78 5.25 15.29
CA LYS A 84 27.79 5.00 16.35
C LYS A 84 28.44 4.84 17.73
N LEU A 85 29.56 4.13 17.80
CA LEU A 85 30.35 3.95 19.04
C LEU A 85 30.82 5.31 19.59
N LEU A 86 31.53 6.08 18.76
CA LEU A 86 32.14 7.36 19.15
C LEU A 86 31.10 8.40 19.58
N ALA A 87 30.01 8.53 18.83
CA ALA A 87 28.90 9.41 19.20
C ALA A 87 28.19 8.93 20.49
N GLY A 88 28.04 7.61 20.64
CA GLY A 88 27.37 6.99 21.77
C GLY A 88 28.04 7.25 23.13
N LEU A 89 29.35 7.54 23.15
CA LEU A 89 30.10 7.93 24.35
C LEU A 89 29.43 9.08 25.12
N THR A 90 28.81 10.02 24.40
CA THR A 90 28.07 11.13 25.00
C THR A 90 26.56 10.97 24.86
N ALA A 91 26.08 10.41 23.74
CA ALA A 91 24.66 10.39 23.43
C ALA A 91 23.81 9.54 24.40
N VAL A 92 24.29 8.38 24.87
CA VAL A 92 23.46 7.46 25.69
C VAL A 92 23.02 8.11 27.01
N THR A 93 23.95 8.80 27.68
CA THR A 93 23.75 9.35 29.02
C THR A 93 23.17 10.78 28.97
N LEU A 94 23.58 11.57 27.96
CA LEU A 94 23.00 12.89 27.73
C LEU A 94 21.55 12.83 27.22
N THR A 95 21.15 11.80 26.47
CA THR A 95 19.75 11.65 26.00
C THR A 95 18.78 11.50 27.17
N GLY A 96 19.11 10.66 28.15
CA GLY A 96 18.35 10.52 29.40
C GLY A 96 18.34 11.81 30.23
N ALA A 97 19.49 12.48 30.33
CA ALA A 97 19.59 13.77 31.03
C ALA A 97 18.77 14.88 30.37
N LEU A 98 18.78 14.99 29.04
CA LEU A 98 17.98 15.95 28.28
C LEU A 98 16.48 15.69 28.49
N ALA A 99 16.03 14.44 28.37
CA ALA A 99 14.64 14.07 28.61
C ALA A 99 14.16 14.39 30.05
N ARG A 100 15.04 14.26 31.05
CA ARG A 100 14.78 14.56 32.46
C ARG A 100 14.80 16.06 32.79
N PHE A 101 15.82 16.78 32.32
CA PHE A 101 16.11 18.15 32.78
C PHE A 101 15.50 19.25 31.89
N ILE A 102 15.21 19.00 30.62
CA ILE A 102 14.51 19.99 29.76
C ILE A 102 13.14 20.40 30.32
N PRO A 103 12.28 19.49 30.84
CA PRO A 103 11.00 19.86 31.44
C PRO A 103 11.08 20.90 32.58
N VAL A 104 12.22 21.00 33.26
CA VAL A 104 12.46 21.89 34.42
C VAL A 104 13.47 23.01 34.14
N ALA A 105 14.09 23.06 32.97
CA ALA A 105 15.13 24.06 32.64
C ALA A 105 14.60 25.50 32.44
N GLY A 106 13.28 25.68 32.29
CA GLY A 106 12.62 26.98 32.32
C GLY A 106 13.19 27.97 31.28
N ARG A 107 13.53 29.18 31.72
CA ARG A 107 14.13 30.22 30.86
C ARG A 107 15.50 29.83 30.28
N ARG A 108 16.20 28.84 30.85
CA ARG A 108 17.52 28.39 30.38
C ARG A 108 17.47 27.26 29.35
N THR A 109 16.29 26.75 28.97
CA THR A 109 16.15 25.58 28.08
C THR A 109 16.91 25.71 26.75
N GLY A 110 16.86 26.88 26.08
CA GLY A 110 17.60 27.09 24.82
C GLY A 110 19.12 27.04 24.99
N THR A 111 19.65 27.74 26.01
CA THR A 111 21.07 27.76 26.35
C THR A 111 21.56 26.38 26.81
N PHE A 112 20.74 25.63 27.54
CA PHE A 112 21.05 24.28 27.98
C PHE A 112 21.21 23.33 26.78
N ILE A 113 20.22 23.28 25.87
CA ILE A 113 20.30 22.47 24.65
C ILE A 113 21.54 22.82 23.82
N PHE A 114 21.78 24.12 23.58
CA PHE A 114 22.93 24.57 22.81
C PHE A 114 24.27 24.18 23.45
N ARG A 115 24.43 24.37 24.77
CA ARG A 115 25.65 23.98 25.50
C ARG A 115 25.87 22.46 25.48
N THR A 116 24.81 21.66 25.61
CA THR A 116 24.91 20.20 25.50
C THR A 116 25.30 19.76 24.09
N TYR A 117 24.75 20.38 23.04
CA TYR A 117 25.12 20.10 21.66
C TYR A 117 26.59 20.48 21.38
N ALA A 118 27.03 21.68 21.77
CA ALA A 118 28.41 22.12 21.56
C ALA A 118 29.42 21.28 22.36
N GLY A 119 29.16 21.05 23.65
CA GLY A 119 30.06 20.27 24.52
C GLY A 119 30.18 18.81 24.12
N SER A 120 29.06 18.15 23.78
CA SER A 120 29.11 16.78 23.25
C SER A 120 29.81 16.70 21.90
N SER A 121 29.54 17.64 20.99
CA SER A 121 30.20 17.69 19.67
C SER A 121 31.72 17.81 19.80
N LEU A 122 32.22 18.64 20.73
CA LEU A 122 33.65 18.74 21.01
C LEU A 122 34.23 17.41 21.52
N ILE A 123 33.57 16.75 22.49
CA ILE A 123 34.04 15.47 23.06
C ILE A 123 34.07 14.38 21.99
N VAL A 124 33.02 14.24 21.17
CA VAL A 124 32.99 13.19 20.13
C VAL A 124 33.91 13.51 18.95
N ALA A 125 34.18 14.79 18.67
CA ALA A 125 35.18 15.20 17.68
C ALA A 125 36.60 14.87 18.15
N LEU A 126 36.93 15.11 19.43
CA LEU A 126 38.21 14.70 20.02
C LEU A 126 38.37 13.17 20.01
N ALA A 127 37.32 12.44 20.39
CA ALA A 127 37.32 10.97 20.33
C ALA A 127 37.49 10.44 18.90
N ALA A 128 36.84 11.07 17.91
CA ALA A 128 37.03 10.76 16.50
C ALA A 128 38.45 11.09 16.01
N GLY A 129 39.05 12.19 16.49
CA GLY A 129 40.46 12.53 16.22
C GLY A 129 41.41 11.44 16.74
N VAL A 130 41.23 10.97 17.97
CA VAL A 130 42.03 9.86 18.55
C VAL A 130 41.82 8.55 17.78
N PHE A 131 40.59 8.25 17.36
CA PHE A 131 40.31 7.09 16.50
C PHE A 131 41.03 7.19 15.14
N LEU A 132 41.01 8.37 14.50
CA LEU A 132 41.71 8.63 13.24
C LEU A 132 43.23 8.52 13.39
N MET A 133 43.81 9.04 14.48
CA MET A 133 45.23 8.90 14.80
C MET A 133 45.66 7.45 15.09
N THR A 134 44.72 6.56 15.44
CA THR A 134 44.99 5.15 15.73
C THR A 134 44.57 4.20 14.60
N LEU A 135 44.17 4.70 13.41
CA LEU A 135 43.69 3.90 12.27
C LEU A 135 44.56 2.70 11.91
N GLY A 136 45.89 2.82 12.02
CA GLY A 136 46.83 1.72 11.74
C GLY A 136 46.67 0.49 12.65
N VAL A 137 46.01 0.64 13.81
CA VAL A 137 45.71 -0.44 14.76
C VAL A 137 44.35 -1.09 14.48
N TRP A 138 43.43 -0.40 13.79
CA TRP A 138 42.04 -0.84 13.58
C TRP A 138 41.84 -1.68 12.31
N GLY A 139 42.90 -2.05 11.58
CA GLY A 139 42.83 -2.99 10.47
C GLY A 139 42.29 -2.44 9.14
N PRO A 140 42.23 -3.28 8.07
CA PRO A 140 42.04 -2.81 6.70
C PRO A 140 40.70 -2.13 6.43
N SER A 141 39.63 -2.52 7.13
CA SER A 141 38.26 -2.04 6.90
C SER A 141 38.06 -0.53 7.14
N TYR A 142 39.00 0.15 7.81
CA TYR A 142 38.98 1.60 8.01
C TYR A 142 40.00 2.36 7.15
N ARG A 143 40.77 1.67 6.29
CA ARG A 143 41.84 2.30 5.48
C ARG A 143 41.33 3.40 4.55
N PHE A 144 40.07 3.33 4.12
CA PHE A 144 39.44 4.36 3.29
C PHE A 144 39.17 5.70 4.01
N LEU A 145 39.27 5.72 5.35
CA LEU A 145 39.21 6.96 6.16
C LEU A 145 40.56 7.69 6.25
N HIS A 146 41.62 7.14 5.66
CA HIS A 146 42.96 7.71 5.72
C HIS A 146 43.07 8.97 4.82
N GLY A 147 43.74 10.00 5.33
CA GLY A 147 43.92 11.29 4.65
C GLY A 147 43.00 12.40 5.18
N PRO A 148 43.32 13.68 4.88
CA PRO A 148 42.69 14.82 5.54
C PRO A 148 41.21 14.98 5.19
N LEU A 149 40.83 14.77 3.93
CA LEU A 149 39.44 14.94 3.48
C LEU A 149 38.50 13.81 3.98
N PRO A 150 38.84 12.50 3.86
CA PRO A 150 38.04 11.44 4.45
C PRO A 150 37.98 11.51 5.98
N GLY A 151 39.10 11.84 6.64
CA GLY A 151 39.16 12.02 8.09
C GLY A 151 38.26 13.15 8.58
N LEU A 152 38.32 14.33 7.95
CA LEU A 152 37.43 15.45 8.30
C LEU A 152 35.96 15.12 8.02
N GLY A 153 35.67 14.44 6.90
CA GLY A 153 34.34 13.92 6.60
C GLY A 153 33.82 12.96 7.69
N PHE A 154 34.67 12.07 8.20
CA PHE A 154 34.33 11.17 9.30
C PHE A 154 34.06 11.91 10.61
N VAL A 155 34.88 12.90 10.99
CA VAL A 155 34.63 13.74 12.18
C VAL A 155 33.28 14.45 12.08
N VAL A 156 32.97 15.07 10.94
CA VAL A 156 31.66 15.70 10.69
C VAL A 156 30.53 14.69 10.79
N SER A 157 30.73 13.47 10.32
CA SER A 157 29.74 12.38 10.40
C SER A 157 29.45 11.95 11.84
N VAL A 158 30.49 11.80 12.67
CA VAL A 158 30.37 11.49 14.11
C VAL A 158 29.60 12.61 14.84
N ILE A 159 29.93 13.88 14.56
CA ILE A 159 29.21 15.03 15.11
C ILE A 159 27.74 15.01 14.67
N ALA A 160 27.45 14.80 13.38
CA ALA A 160 26.10 14.79 12.84
C ALA A 160 25.24 13.66 13.46
N TRP A 161 25.79 12.46 13.61
CA TRP A 161 25.09 11.33 14.25
C TRP A 161 24.85 11.55 15.75
N ASN A 162 25.83 12.13 16.47
CA ASN A 162 25.65 12.56 17.86
C ASN A 162 24.50 13.57 17.99
N LEU A 163 24.50 14.63 17.16
CA LEU A 163 23.48 15.67 17.19
C LEU A 163 22.08 15.16 16.85
N LEU A 164 21.95 14.24 15.88
CA LEU A 164 20.69 13.55 15.58
C LEU A 164 20.17 12.74 16.78
N THR A 165 21.05 11.99 17.44
CA THR A 165 20.68 11.17 18.61
C THR A 165 20.23 12.02 19.79
N LEU A 166 20.97 13.11 20.09
CA LEU A 166 20.61 14.05 21.17
C LEU A 166 19.30 14.80 20.88
N GLN A 167 19.00 15.06 19.60
CA GLN A 167 17.77 15.74 19.18
C GLN A 167 16.50 14.94 19.51
N ASP A 168 16.54 13.61 19.44
CA ASP A 168 15.43 12.76 19.89
C ASP A 168 15.19 12.89 21.40
N GLY A 169 16.27 13.02 22.19
CA GLY A 169 16.21 13.38 23.62
C GLY A 169 15.60 14.76 23.87
N VAL A 170 15.95 15.75 23.06
CA VAL A 170 15.41 17.12 23.13
C VAL A 170 13.92 17.15 22.80
N LEU A 171 13.49 16.51 21.71
CA LEU A 171 12.08 16.43 21.31
C LEU A 171 11.24 15.70 22.37
N THR A 172 11.80 14.65 22.98
CA THR A 172 11.18 13.91 24.08
C THR A 172 11.04 14.79 25.33
N GLY A 173 12.10 15.48 25.77
CA GLY A 173 12.08 16.39 26.91
C GLY A 173 11.14 17.61 26.71
N LEU A 174 11.01 18.11 25.47
CA LEU A 174 10.04 19.14 25.10
C LEU A 174 8.60 18.61 24.98
N ARG A 175 8.32 17.35 25.33
CA ARG A 175 7.01 16.67 25.17
C ARG A 175 6.46 16.70 23.73
N ASN A 176 7.36 16.69 22.75
CA ASN A 176 7.07 16.68 21.31
C ASN A 176 7.58 15.40 20.62
N ALA A 177 7.62 14.29 21.38
CA ALA A 177 8.03 12.96 20.93
C ALA A 177 7.42 12.46 19.59
N PRO A 178 6.18 12.82 19.16
CA PRO A 178 5.67 12.41 17.84
C PRO A 178 6.50 12.87 16.63
N TRP A 179 7.42 13.83 16.78
CA TRP A 179 8.35 14.22 15.71
C TRP A 179 9.54 13.26 15.54
N VAL A 180 9.89 12.49 16.58
CA VAL A 180 10.98 11.49 16.56
C VAL A 180 10.75 10.41 15.49
N PRO A 181 9.60 9.70 15.43
CA PRO A 181 9.36 8.71 14.38
C PRO A 181 9.25 9.34 12.98
N VAL A 182 8.80 10.61 12.88
CA VAL A 182 8.76 11.33 11.59
C VAL A 182 10.19 11.57 11.07
N GLY A 183 11.08 12.13 11.91
CA GLY A 183 12.49 12.33 11.56
C GLY A 183 13.19 11.04 11.18
N ASN A 184 13.03 9.99 12.00
CA ASN A 184 13.65 8.68 11.74
C ASN A 184 13.08 7.98 10.49
N THR A 185 11.81 8.19 10.13
CA THR A 185 11.21 7.70 8.87
C THR A 185 11.78 8.45 7.66
N VAL A 186 11.84 9.79 7.72
CA VAL A 186 12.43 10.62 6.65
C VAL A 186 13.89 10.26 6.44
N PHE A 187 14.69 10.19 7.51
CA PHE A 187 16.07 9.71 7.48
C PHE A 187 16.19 8.36 6.77
N SER A 188 15.40 7.36 7.18
CA SER A 188 15.48 6.00 6.62
C SER A 188 15.12 5.94 5.14
N ALA A 189 14.08 6.69 4.72
CA ALA A 189 13.63 6.73 3.34
C ALA A 189 14.60 7.48 2.41
N VAL A 190 15.08 8.66 2.83
CA VAL A 190 16.07 9.45 2.07
C VAL A 190 17.37 8.67 1.92
N LYS A 191 17.84 8.02 2.99
CA LYS A 191 19.04 7.19 2.99
C LYS A 191 18.97 6.05 1.98
N LEU A 192 17.81 5.39 1.86
CA LEU A 192 17.59 4.33 0.88
C LEU A 192 17.62 4.88 -0.56
N ALA A 193 17.00 6.03 -0.82
CA ALA A 193 17.03 6.66 -2.14
C ALA A 193 18.45 7.12 -2.52
N LEU A 194 19.18 7.73 -1.58
CA LEU A 194 20.57 8.16 -1.79
C LEU A 194 21.54 6.99 -2.00
N LEU A 195 21.31 5.85 -1.35
CA LEU A 195 22.11 4.64 -1.59
C LEU A 195 22.03 4.20 -3.05
N VAL A 196 20.80 4.12 -3.60
CA VAL A 196 20.58 3.71 -5.00
C VAL A 196 21.19 4.76 -5.95
N ALA A 197 21.03 6.05 -5.65
CA ALA A 197 21.62 7.12 -6.47
C ALA A 197 23.16 7.13 -6.44
N PHE A 198 23.79 6.82 -5.30
CA PHE A 198 25.24 6.80 -5.15
C PHE A 198 25.89 5.49 -5.59
N ALA A 199 25.13 4.46 -5.98
CA ALA A 199 25.68 3.19 -6.47
C ALA A 199 26.54 3.38 -7.73
N ALA A 200 26.05 4.17 -8.69
CA ALA A 200 26.80 4.50 -9.90
C ALA A 200 27.86 5.61 -9.68
N ALA A 201 27.59 6.59 -8.80
CA ALA A 201 28.41 7.78 -8.68
C ALA A 201 29.62 7.62 -7.72
N ILE A 202 29.48 6.87 -6.63
CA ILE A 202 30.53 6.70 -5.61
C ILE A 202 30.50 5.26 -5.06
N PRO A 203 30.83 4.24 -5.88
CA PRO A 203 30.62 2.83 -5.57
C PRO A 203 31.40 2.29 -4.36
N MET A 204 32.48 2.96 -3.90
CA MET A 204 33.20 2.51 -2.69
C MET A 204 32.67 3.15 -1.39
N ALA A 205 32.27 4.43 -1.42
CA ALA A 205 31.88 5.18 -0.21
C ALA A 205 30.37 5.39 -0.06
N GLY A 206 29.56 5.11 -1.10
CA GLY A 206 28.14 5.45 -1.13
C GLY A 206 27.29 4.81 -0.01
N VAL A 207 27.66 3.64 0.50
CA VAL A 207 27.04 3.02 1.69
C VAL A 207 27.15 3.92 2.93
N PHE A 208 28.33 4.53 3.16
CA PHE A 208 28.55 5.45 4.27
C PHE A 208 28.01 6.86 3.97
N VAL A 209 28.27 7.38 2.78
CA VAL A 209 27.88 8.75 2.39
C VAL A 209 26.35 8.91 2.34
N SER A 210 25.60 7.88 1.90
CA SER A 210 24.12 7.90 1.94
C SER A 210 23.55 8.00 3.35
N TRP A 211 24.18 7.36 4.35
CA TRP A 211 23.87 7.56 5.77
C TRP A 211 24.08 9.01 6.17
N VAL A 212 25.28 9.55 5.95
CA VAL A 212 25.67 10.89 6.43
C VAL A 212 24.82 11.98 5.79
N ALA A 213 24.63 11.94 4.47
CA ALA A 213 23.80 12.90 3.74
C ALA A 213 22.33 12.87 4.19
N ALA A 214 21.79 11.70 4.51
CA ALA A 214 20.42 11.58 5.03
C ALA A 214 20.25 12.21 6.42
N ILE A 215 21.28 12.23 7.28
CA ILE A 215 21.22 12.86 8.61
C ILE A 215 20.78 14.32 8.49
N ALA A 216 21.38 15.07 7.55
CA ALA A 216 21.09 16.49 7.35
C ALA A 216 19.59 16.76 7.07
N THR A 217 18.95 15.87 6.29
CA THR A 217 17.52 16.01 5.93
C THR A 217 16.55 15.83 7.10
N SER A 218 16.96 15.12 8.15
CA SER A 218 16.20 14.99 9.40
C SER A 218 16.61 16.06 10.42
N PHE A 219 17.92 16.21 10.65
CA PHE A 219 18.46 17.06 11.72
C PHE A 219 18.17 18.55 11.51
N VAL A 220 18.40 19.08 10.30
CA VAL A 220 18.30 20.53 10.03
C VAL A 220 16.86 21.05 10.18
N PRO A 221 15.82 20.44 9.57
CA PRO A 221 14.44 20.93 9.72
C PRO A 221 13.92 20.79 11.16
N LEU A 222 14.24 19.68 11.84
CA LEU A 222 13.85 19.48 13.24
C LEU A 222 14.61 20.42 14.18
N GLY A 223 15.87 20.73 13.90
CA GLY A 223 16.69 21.66 14.69
C GLY A 223 16.14 23.08 14.61
N TRP A 224 15.81 23.51 13.39
CA TRP A 224 15.12 24.78 13.15
C TRP A 224 13.76 24.85 13.88
N LEU A 225 12.95 23.78 13.82
CA LEU A 225 11.68 23.69 14.55
C LEU A 225 11.87 23.79 16.07
N VAL A 226 12.88 23.10 16.62
CA VAL A 226 13.23 23.11 18.04
C VAL A 226 13.57 24.54 18.49
N PHE A 227 14.58 25.17 17.88
CA PHE A 227 15.05 26.49 18.33
C PHE A 227 14.10 27.64 17.99
N ARG A 228 13.44 27.63 16.82
CA ARG A 228 12.58 28.75 16.38
C ARG A 228 11.16 28.69 16.96
N ARG A 229 10.67 27.51 17.36
CA ARG A 229 9.25 27.35 17.78
C ARG A 229 9.04 26.59 19.08
N LEU A 230 9.69 25.45 19.29
CA LEU A 230 9.40 24.61 20.46
C LEU A 230 10.05 25.16 21.74
N VAL A 231 11.30 25.60 21.68
CA VAL A 231 12.02 26.21 22.81
C VAL A 231 11.35 27.52 23.27
N PRO A 232 11.06 28.51 22.40
CA PRO A 232 10.36 29.74 22.82
C PRO A 232 8.98 29.47 23.43
N ARG A 233 8.24 28.50 22.89
CA ARG A 233 6.94 28.08 23.43
C ARG A 233 7.07 27.42 24.81
N HIS A 234 8.05 26.56 24.99
CA HIS A 234 8.33 25.94 26.29
C HIS A 234 8.72 26.99 27.33
N VAL A 235 9.66 27.88 27.00
CA VAL A 235 10.10 28.98 27.89
C VAL A 235 8.91 29.82 28.36
N LYS A 236 8.02 30.23 27.44
CA LYS A 236 6.79 30.97 27.82
C LYS A 236 5.87 30.18 28.75
N ALA A 237 5.76 28.86 28.58
CA ALA A 237 4.88 28.01 29.39
C ALA A 237 5.46 27.63 30.77
N THR A 238 6.77 27.80 31.00
CA THR A 238 7.44 27.40 32.25
C THR A 238 8.12 28.56 32.99
N ALA A 239 8.02 29.79 32.48
CA ALA A 239 8.73 30.98 32.98
C ALA A 239 8.45 31.40 34.43
N GLU A 240 7.33 30.95 35.01
CA GLU A 240 6.85 31.30 36.35
C GLU A 240 7.08 30.19 37.40
N HIS A 241 7.18 28.93 36.96
CA HIS A 241 7.09 27.76 37.86
C HIS A 241 8.33 26.85 37.83
N ALA A 242 9.24 27.01 36.86
CA ALA A 242 10.40 26.13 36.70
C ALA A 242 11.68 26.68 37.34
N ARG A 243 12.28 25.90 38.24
CA ARG A 243 13.63 26.15 38.78
C ARG A 243 14.68 25.42 37.93
N PRO A 244 15.62 26.12 37.26
CA PRO A 244 16.62 25.47 36.42
C PRO A 244 17.57 24.62 37.29
N PRO A 245 17.89 23.38 36.87
CA PRO A 245 18.73 22.46 37.64
C PRO A 245 20.18 22.97 37.76
N THR A 246 20.82 22.65 38.88
CA THR A 246 22.23 22.96 39.13
C THR A 246 23.16 21.98 38.41
N LEU A 247 24.38 22.41 38.09
CA LEU A 247 25.40 21.54 37.51
C LEU A 247 25.74 20.33 38.40
N LYS A 248 25.62 20.49 39.73
CA LYS A 248 25.83 19.41 40.72
C LYS A 248 24.76 18.33 40.64
N GLU A 249 23.50 18.70 40.42
CA GLU A 249 22.39 17.75 40.23
C GLU A 249 22.48 17.02 38.88
N ILE A 250 22.83 17.74 37.82
CA ILE A 250 23.07 17.14 36.49
C ILE A 250 24.25 16.17 36.55
N GLY A 251 25.36 16.58 37.16
CA GLY A 251 26.56 15.74 37.33
C GLY A 251 26.30 14.48 38.17
N ARG A 252 25.56 14.61 39.29
CA ARG A 252 25.20 13.44 40.12
C ARG A 252 24.24 12.49 39.40
N PHE A 253 23.32 13.00 38.58
CA PHE A 253 22.45 12.17 37.75
C PHE A 253 23.25 11.42 36.68
N LEU A 254 24.11 12.12 35.94
CA LEU A 254 24.96 11.52 34.91
C LEU A 254 25.86 10.43 35.51
N ALA A 255 26.56 10.71 36.61
CA ALA A 255 27.48 9.75 37.23
C ALA A 255 26.83 8.42 37.65
N GLY A 256 25.54 8.43 38.06
CA GLY A 256 24.82 7.22 38.45
C GLY A 256 24.32 6.36 37.27
N ASP A 257 24.10 6.98 36.10
CA ASP A 257 23.59 6.31 34.88
C ASP A 257 24.72 5.93 33.90
N TYR A 258 25.91 6.52 34.08
CA TYR A 258 27.05 6.42 33.16
C TYR A 258 27.59 4.98 33.02
N THR A 259 27.82 4.28 34.13
CA THR A 259 28.57 3.02 34.15
C THR A 259 27.84 1.88 33.44
N GLY A 260 26.56 1.65 33.75
CA GLY A 260 25.75 0.62 33.07
C GLY A 260 25.51 0.93 31.59
N SER A 261 25.31 2.22 31.28
CA SER A 261 25.16 2.71 29.92
C SER A 261 26.41 2.49 29.07
N LEU A 262 27.62 2.70 29.62
CA LEU A 262 28.88 2.43 28.91
C LEU A 262 29.11 0.94 28.64
N PHE A 263 28.82 0.05 29.59
CA PHE A 263 28.90 -1.40 29.34
C PHE A 263 27.92 -1.84 28.26
N SER A 264 26.70 -1.31 28.26
CA SER A 264 25.73 -1.56 27.19
C SER A 264 26.20 -0.98 25.84
N LEU A 265 26.81 0.20 25.82
CA LEU A 265 27.37 0.83 24.62
C LEU A 265 28.48 -0.03 24.00
N ALA A 266 29.39 -0.54 24.84
CA ALA A 266 30.50 -1.39 24.40
C ALA A 266 29.99 -2.70 23.78
N VAL A 267 29.06 -3.42 24.44
CA VAL A 267 28.48 -4.64 23.85
C VAL A 267 27.80 -4.37 22.50
N VAL A 268 27.08 -3.24 22.37
CA VAL A 268 26.27 -2.96 21.16
C VAL A 268 27.10 -2.42 19.99
N TYR A 269 28.12 -1.59 20.23
CA TYR A 269 28.87 -0.92 19.15
C TYR A 269 30.38 -1.16 19.14
N LEU A 270 31.02 -1.57 20.24
CA LEU A 270 32.45 -1.93 20.20
C LEU A 270 32.66 -3.33 19.62
N VAL A 271 31.74 -4.28 19.83
CA VAL A 271 31.84 -5.64 19.25
C VAL A 271 31.92 -5.61 17.70
N PRO A 272 31.03 -4.92 16.97
CA PRO A 272 31.19 -4.79 15.50
C PRO A 272 32.47 -4.06 15.09
N VAL A 273 32.95 -3.10 15.87
CA VAL A 273 34.21 -2.38 15.58
C VAL A 273 35.43 -3.29 15.73
N ILE A 274 35.46 -4.12 16.78
CA ILE A 274 36.49 -5.15 17.00
C ILE A 274 36.46 -6.17 15.86
N ILE A 275 35.30 -6.67 15.48
CA ILE A 275 35.17 -7.66 14.40
C ILE A 275 35.68 -7.06 13.09
N ALA A 276 35.21 -5.87 12.70
CA ALA A 276 35.69 -5.16 11.51
C ALA A 276 37.21 -4.90 11.49
N SER A 277 37.88 -4.91 12.64
CA SER A 277 39.34 -4.74 12.74
C SER A 277 40.15 -6.03 12.63
N GLN A 278 39.52 -7.19 12.84
CA GLN A 278 40.18 -8.51 12.85
C GLN A 278 39.81 -9.41 11.66
N VAL A 279 38.71 -9.13 10.96
CA VAL A 279 38.28 -9.88 9.78
C VAL A 279 38.41 -9.06 8.49
N SER A 280 38.27 -9.70 7.33
CA SER A 280 38.24 -9.00 6.04
C SER A 280 37.04 -8.05 5.95
N SER A 281 37.06 -7.09 5.03
CA SER A 281 35.89 -6.23 4.84
C SER A 281 34.67 -7.02 4.37
N GLU A 282 34.86 -8.07 3.56
CA GLU A 282 33.80 -8.96 3.09
C GLU A 282 33.18 -9.76 4.25
N ASP A 283 34.00 -10.37 5.11
CA ASP A 283 33.54 -11.03 6.34
C ASP A 283 32.80 -10.07 7.27
N ASN A 284 33.24 -8.80 7.34
CA ASN A 284 32.52 -7.79 8.11
C ASN A 284 31.15 -7.45 7.50
N ALA A 285 30.99 -7.49 6.18
CA ALA A 285 29.68 -7.33 5.54
C ALA A 285 28.74 -8.50 5.91
N TYR A 286 29.25 -9.74 5.82
CA TYR A 286 28.53 -10.95 6.22
C TYR A 286 28.09 -10.90 7.70
N PHE A 287 29.01 -10.49 8.58
CA PHE A 287 28.71 -10.26 10.00
C PHE A 287 27.66 -9.16 10.20
N TYR A 288 27.83 -8.00 9.55
CA TYR A 288 27.00 -6.83 9.81
C TYR A 288 25.54 -7.00 9.36
N ILE A 289 25.31 -7.63 8.21
CA ILE A 289 23.95 -7.96 7.75
C ILE A 289 23.32 -8.98 8.71
N THR A 290 24.07 -10.02 9.09
CA THR A 290 23.59 -11.08 9.98
C THR A 290 23.24 -10.57 11.39
N THR A 291 24.09 -9.72 11.98
CA THR A 291 23.79 -9.06 13.27
C THR A 291 22.69 -8.01 13.15
N THR A 292 22.47 -7.41 11.98
CA THR A 292 21.31 -6.53 11.74
C THR A 292 19.98 -7.30 11.75
N ILE A 293 19.94 -8.50 11.16
CA ILE A 293 18.78 -9.41 11.19
C ILE A 293 18.52 -9.90 12.63
N GLY A 294 19.56 -10.38 13.33
CA GLY A 294 19.46 -10.81 14.73
C GLY A 294 19.07 -9.67 15.68
N GLY A 295 19.72 -8.51 15.54
CA GLY A 295 19.46 -7.29 16.30
C GLY A 295 18.02 -6.77 16.14
N THR A 296 17.49 -6.80 14.91
CA THR A 296 16.08 -6.49 14.61
C THR A 296 15.14 -7.38 15.43
N THR A 297 15.43 -8.67 15.50
CA THR A 297 14.65 -9.65 16.26
C THR A 297 14.77 -9.40 17.77
N ASN A 298 15.96 -9.04 18.26
CA ASN A 298 16.20 -8.68 19.66
C ASN A 298 15.43 -7.43 20.13
N LEU A 299 15.10 -6.49 19.24
CA LEU A 299 14.29 -5.30 19.59
C LEU A 299 12.88 -5.66 20.09
N LEU A 300 12.32 -6.81 19.68
CA LEU A 300 11.04 -7.30 20.20
C LEU A 300 11.10 -7.56 21.71
N ALA A 301 12.20 -8.16 22.19
CA ALA A 301 12.43 -8.42 23.61
C ALA A 301 12.69 -7.12 24.40
N ILE A 302 13.48 -6.20 23.84
CA ILE A 302 13.78 -4.90 24.47
C ILE A 302 12.52 -4.05 24.62
N ASN A 303 11.67 -3.96 23.58
CA ASN A 303 10.41 -3.24 23.61
C ASN A 303 9.42 -3.81 24.65
N MET A 304 9.34 -5.15 24.77
CA MET A 304 8.54 -5.78 25.82
C MET A 304 9.08 -5.48 27.22
N GLY A 305 10.41 -5.54 27.39
CA GLY A 305 11.07 -5.19 28.65
C GLY A 305 10.81 -3.75 29.08
N ALA A 306 10.89 -2.79 28.16
CA ALA A 306 10.56 -1.39 28.43
C ALA A 306 9.10 -1.22 28.90
N SER A 307 8.15 -1.91 28.25
CA SER A 307 6.74 -1.87 28.66
C SER A 307 6.51 -2.50 30.05
N LEU A 308 7.19 -3.61 30.37
CA LEU A 308 7.10 -4.26 31.67
C LEU A 308 7.70 -3.41 32.79
N THR A 309 8.79 -2.67 32.52
CA THR A 309 9.35 -1.68 33.47
C THR A 309 8.37 -0.55 33.78
N VAL A 310 7.68 -0.02 32.77
CA VAL A 310 6.69 1.06 32.97
C VAL A 310 5.51 0.58 33.80
N GLU A 311 4.88 -0.54 33.47
CA GLU A 311 3.73 -1.01 34.24
C GLU A 311 4.14 -1.47 35.65
N GLY A 312 5.23 -2.22 35.76
CA GLY A 312 5.72 -2.78 37.02
C GLY A 312 6.23 -1.75 38.03
N SER A 313 6.47 -0.50 37.60
CA SER A 313 6.78 0.64 38.48
C SER A 313 5.54 1.43 38.91
N HIS A 314 4.38 1.25 38.24
CA HIS A 314 3.11 1.84 38.64
C HIS A 314 2.28 0.90 39.54
N ASP A 315 2.29 -0.41 39.27
CA ASP A 315 1.64 -1.42 40.11
C ASP A 315 2.63 -2.56 40.47
N PRO A 316 3.38 -2.41 41.58
CA PRO A 316 4.30 -3.44 42.06
C PRO A 316 3.59 -4.73 42.51
N ALA A 317 2.32 -4.68 42.91
CA ALA A 317 1.58 -5.85 43.37
C ALA A 317 1.25 -6.81 42.21
N ARG A 318 0.97 -6.27 41.01
CA ARG A 318 0.75 -7.06 39.78
C ARG A 318 2.03 -7.48 39.05
N LEU A 319 3.22 -7.12 39.55
CA LEU A 319 4.50 -7.37 38.87
C LEU A 319 4.73 -8.85 38.52
N ALA A 320 4.37 -9.79 39.40
CA ALA A 320 4.52 -11.23 39.15
C ALA A 320 3.60 -11.72 38.02
N GLY A 321 2.34 -11.27 37.99
CA GLY A 321 1.37 -11.57 36.94
C GLY A 321 1.79 -10.98 35.59
N ASN A 322 2.11 -9.68 35.57
CA ASN A 322 2.59 -8.97 34.39
C ASN A 322 3.85 -9.63 33.79
N THR A 323 4.80 -10.07 34.63
CA THR A 323 6.01 -10.79 34.19
C THR A 323 5.66 -12.15 33.55
N ARG A 324 4.72 -12.90 34.14
CA ARG A 324 4.26 -14.20 33.60
C ARG A 324 3.55 -14.03 32.26
N ALA A 325 2.68 -13.01 32.14
CA ALA A 325 1.98 -12.68 30.91
C ALA A 325 2.95 -12.24 29.80
N ALA A 326 3.95 -11.41 30.13
CA ALA A 326 5.00 -10.98 29.20
C ALA A 326 5.80 -12.17 28.64
N LEU A 327 6.30 -13.07 29.50
CA LEU A 327 7.03 -14.27 29.06
C LEU A 327 6.18 -15.18 28.16
N LYS A 328 4.93 -15.46 28.54
CA LYS A 328 4.03 -16.32 27.76
C LYS A 328 3.72 -15.75 26.37
N ARG A 329 3.60 -14.42 26.26
CA ARG A 329 3.40 -13.71 24.98
C ARG A 329 4.67 -13.68 24.14
N MET A 330 5.82 -13.38 24.75
CA MET A 330 7.10 -13.39 24.05
C MET A 330 7.49 -14.78 23.54
N ALA A 331 7.25 -15.85 24.31
CA ALA A 331 7.46 -17.21 23.85
C ALA A 331 6.63 -17.53 22.59
N ARG A 332 5.34 -17.17 22.59
CA ARG A 332 4.44 -17.37 21.43
C ARG A 332 4.86 -16.62 20.16
N ILE A 333 5.57 -15.50 20.30
CA ILE A 333 6.04 -14.67 19.17
C ILE A 333 7.44 -15.10 18.72
N MET A 334 8.36 -15.25 19.67
CA MET A 334 9.78 -15.49 19.39
C MET A 334 10.08 -16.92 19.00
N ILE A 335 9.35 -17.94 19.50
CA ILE A 335 9.61 -19.33 19.10
C ILE A 335 9.39 -19.53 17.58
N PRO A 336 8.26 -19.10 16.98
CA PRO A 336 8.09 -19.15 15.52
C PRO A 336 9.14 -18.33 14.74
N ILE A 337 9.47 -17.12 15.20
CA ILE A 337 10.46 -16.27 14.53
C ILE A 337 11.87 -16.89 14.58
N CYS A 338 12.30 -17.38 15.74
CA CYS A 338 13.59 -18.04 15.90
C CYS A 338 13.65 -19.37 15.15
N ALA A 339 12.56 -20.14 15.08
CA ALA A 339 12.50 -21.34 14.24
C ALA A 339 12.65 -20.98 12.76
N LEU A 340 11.94 -19.96 12.27
CA LEU A 340 12.07 -19.46 10.91
C LEU A 340 13.49 -18.96 10.61
N LEU A 341 14.12 -18.22 11.52
CA LEU A 341 15.51 -17.77 11.36
C LEU A 341 16.51 -18.93 11.39
N PHE A 342 16.30 -19.95 12.22
CA PHE A 342 17.25 -21.06 12.39
C PHE A 342 17.22 -22.05 11.21
N PHE A 343 16.03 -22.49 10.83
CA PHE A 343 15.84 -23.38 9.68
C PHE A 343 15.97 -22.62 8.37
N GLY A 344 15.46 -21.39 8.31
CA GLY A 344 15.46 -20.55 7.11
C GLY A 344 16.75 -19.78 6.85
N ALA A 345 17.73 -19.80 7.76
CA ALA A 345 19.00 -19.09 7.64
C ALA A 345 19.63 -19.09 6.23
N PRO A 346 19.84 -20.24 5.55
CA PRO A 346 20.49 -20.25 4.24
C PRO A 346 19.66 -19.53 3.17
N TRP A 347 18.34 -19.72 3.14
CA TRP A 347 17.47 -19.04 2.17
C TRP A 347 17.35 -17.54 2.47
N ILE A 348 17.24 -17.16 3.74
CA ILE A 348 17.14 -15.75 4.17
C ILE A 348 18.41 -14.97 3.80
N LEU A 349 19.58 -15.56 4.01
CA LEU A 349 20.87 -14.94 3.66
C LEU A 349 21.14 -14.98 2.16
N GLY A 350 20.71 -16.05 1.45
CA GLY A 350 20.82 -16.16 -0.01
C GLY A 350 20.12 -15.05 -0.79
N VAL A 351 19.11 -14.39 -0.21
CA VAL A 351 18.48 -13.18 -0.79
C VAL A 351 19.49 -12.02 -0.91
N PHE A 352 20.46 -11.92 -0.01
CA PHE A 352 21.52 -10.90 -0.04
C PHE A 352 22.66 -11.30 -0.97
N GLY A 353 22.99 -12.59 -1.05
CA GLY A 353 23.94 -13.17 -2.01
C GLY A 353 24.42 -14.56 -1.58
N PRO A 354 25.07 -15.34 -2.47
CA PRO A 354 25.58 -16.67 -2.13
C PRO A 354 26.66 -16.61 -1.03
N GLY A 355 27.61 -15.67 -1.10
CA GLY A 355 28.65 -15.51 -0.07
C GLY A 355 28.08 -15.25 1.34
N TYR A 356 26.99 -14.48 1.44
CA TYR A 356 26.26 -14.28 2.69
C TYR A 356 25.65 -15.56 3.23
N ALA A 357 25.12 -16.45 2.38
CA ALA A 357 24.55 -17.72 2.80
C ALA A 357 25.64 -18.68 3.32
N ASP A 358 26.73 -18.81 2.58
CA ASP A 358 27.81 -19.76 2.87
C ASP A 358 28.58 -19.39 4.16
N ALA A 359 28.99 -18.12 4.29
CA ALA A 359 29.73 -17.65 5.47
C ALA A 359 28.82 -17.37 6.69
N ALA A 360 27.65 -16.77 6.45
CA ALA A 360 26.66 -16.26 7.42
C ALA A 360 25.82 -17.30 8.19
N THR A 361 25.49 -18.43 7.56
CA THR A 361 24.42 -19.34 8.06
C THR A 361 24.63 -19.85 9.49
N PRO A 362 25.83 -20.30 9.90
CA PRO A 362 26.07 -20.73 11.29
C PRO A 362 25.89 -19.59 12.30
N LEU A 363 26.31 -18.36 11.96
CA LEU A 363 26.18 -17.18 12.80
C LEU A 363 24.71 -16.79 13.01
N LEU A 364 23.89 -16.81 11.95
CA LEU A 364 22.46 -16.49 12.06
C LEU A 364 21.71 -17.51 12.93
N ARG A 365 22.08 -18.79 12.84
CA ARG A 365 21.56 -19.85 13.72
C ARG A 365 21.89 -19.60 15.19
N TRP A 366 23.13 -19.19 15.49
CA TRP A 366 23.50 -18.77 16.85
C TRP A 366 22.67 -17.57 17.32
N PHE A 367 22.52 -16.52 16.51
CA PHE A 367 21.66 -15.38 16.89
C PHE A 367 20.19 -15.75 17.08
N ALA A 368 19.64 -16.72 16.35
CA ALA A 368 18.29 -17.23 16.57
C ALA A 368 18.12 -17.88 17.96
N VAL A 369 19.11 -18.68 18.42
CA VAL A 369 19.14 -19.23 19.78
C VAL A 369 19.34 -18.11 20.81
N GLY A 370 20.25 -17.18 20.54
CA GLY A 370 20.53 -16.00 21.35
C GLY A 370 19.30 -15.14 21.63
N ALA A 371 18.45 -14.94 20.61
CA ALA A 371 17.23 -14.16 20.73
C ALA A 371 16.21 -14.76 21.71
N LEU A 372 16.16 -16.09 21.87
CA LEU A 372 15.35 -16.75 22.91
C LEU A 372 15.92 -16.50 24.32
N LEU A 373 17.24 -16.58 24.48
CA LEU A 373 17.91 -16.24 25.75
C LEU A 373 17.73 -14.76 26.11
N ARG A 374 17.79 -13.87 25.11
CA ARG A 374 17.55 -12.42 25.23
C ARG A 374 16.21 -12.09 25.89
N VAL A 375 15.15 -12.85 25.57
CA VAL A 375 13.81 -12.68 26.18
C VAL A 375 13.86 -12.84 27.70
N VAL A 376 14.54 -13.88 28.19
CA VAL A 376 14.64 -14.17 29.63
C VAL A 376 15.47 -13.08 30.32
N MET A 377 16.59 -12.69 29.72
CA MET A 377 17.47 -11.62 30.22
C MET A 377 16.73 -10.27 30.30
N GLU A 378 16.13 -9.79 29.20
CA GLU A 378 15.45 -8.49 29.18
C GLU A 378 14.22 -8.44 30.08
N THR A 379 13.51 -9.56 30.23
CA THR A 379 12.40 -9.65 31.21
C THR A 379 12.92 -9.47 32.64
N TYR A 380 14.03 -10.13 33.00
CA TYR A 380 14.62 -9.98 34.33
C TYR A 380 15.23 -8.58 34.55
N PHE A 381 15.89 -8.00 33.53
CA PHE A 381 16.34 -6.61 33.58
C PHE A 381 15.16 -5.63 33.74
N ALA A 382 14.03 -5.89 33.08
CA ALA A 382 12.83 -5.09 33.24
C ALA A 382 12.24 -5.15 34.66
N VAL A 383 12.27 -6.33 35.30
CA VAL A 383 11.91 -6.51 36.72
C VAL A 383 12.86 -5.74 37.65
N LEU A 384 14.18 -5.82 37.42
CA LEU A 384 15.16 -5.05 38.22
C LEU A 384 14.96 -3.53 38.07
N ARG A 385 14.67 -3.06 36.84
CA ARG A 385 14.33 -1.65 36.58
C ARG A 385 13.04 -1.23 37.28
N ALA A 386 11.98 -2.05 37.22
CA ALA A 386 10.71 -1.80 37.93
C ALA A 386 10.90 -1.70 39.45
N GLN A 387 11.72 -2.59 40.03
CA GLN A 387 12.08 -2.60 41.46
C GLN A 387 13.13 -1.54 41.85
N SER A 388 13.56 -0.67 40.92
CA SER A 388 14.63 0.33 41.13
C SER A 388 15.98 -0.24 41.63
N ARG A 389 16.26 -1.52 41.36
CA ARG A 389 17.50 -2.22 41.76
C ARG A 389 18.62 -2.03 40.72
N THR A 390 18.97 -0.77 40.45
CA THR A 390 19.91 -0.39 39.38
C THR A 390 21.32 -0.97 39.54
N ALA A 391 21.84 -1.08 40.76
CA ALA A 391 23.17 -1.65 41.00
C ALA A 391 23.30 -3.12 40.56
N GLY A 392 22.26 -3.94 40.79
CA GLY A 392 22.24 -5.34 40.35
C GLY A 392 22.12 -5.49 38.83
N LEU A 393 21.47 -4.54 38.16
CA LEU A 393 21.43 -4.45 36.70
C LEU A 393 22.81 -4.08 36.13
N ALA A 394 23.44 -3.05 36.68
CA ALA A 394 24.76 -2.59 36.24
C ALA A 394 25.83 -3.69 36.38
N TRP A 395 25.79 -4.49 37.45
CA TRP A 395 26.69 -5.64 37.62
C TRP A 395 26.49 -6.72 36.55
N LEU A 396 25.24 -7.06 36.22
CA LEU A 396 24.94 -8.05 35.17
C LEU A 396 25.31 -7.54 33.76
N GLN A 397 25.13 -6.25 33.49
CA GLN A 397 25.58 -5.62 32.25
C GLN A 397 27.11 -5.54 32.16
N GLY A 398 27.81 -5.27 33.26
CA GLY A 398 29.27 -5.30 33.33
C GLY A 398 29.83 -6.72 33.11
N LEU A 399 29.26 -7.72 33.76
CA LEU A 399 29.62 -9.13 33.54
C LEU A 399 29.38 -9.56 32.09
N LEU A 400 28.22 -9.21 31.51
CA LEU A 400 27.93 -9.47 30.10
C LEU A 400 28.97 -8.80 29.19
N CYS A 401 29.33 -7.55 29.47
CA CYS A 401 30.33 -6.81 28.70
C CYS A 401 31.72 -7.47 28.74
N VAL A 402 32.19 -7.87 29.92
CA VAL A 402 33.48 -8.56 30.07
C VAL A 402 33.47 -9.91 29.35
N LEU A 403 32.41 -10.69 29.49
CA LEU A 403 32.29 -12.00 28.84
C LEU A 403 32.20 -11.87 27.31
N VAL A 404 31.34 -11.00 26.78
CA VAL A 404 31.18 -10.84 25.32
C VAL A 404 32.46 -10.33 24.68
N LEU A 405 33.09 -9.28 25.23
CA LEU A 405 34.33 -8.74 24.66
C LEU A 405 35.49 -9.74 24.79
N GLY A 406 35.67 -10.34 25.97
CA GLY A 406 36.75 -11.30 26.21
C GLY A 406 36.63 -12.56 25.36
N LEU A 407 35.43 -13.14 25.26
CA LEU A 407 35.19 -14.31 24.39
C LEU A 407 35.24 -13.97 22.91
N THR A 408 34.83 -12.76 22.49
CA THR A 408 34.96 -12.35 21.08
C THR A 408 36.44 -12.28 20.68
N LEU A 409 37.27 -11.61 21.48
CA LEU A 409 38.73 -11.54 21.25
C LEU A 409 39.40 -12.93 21.28
N LEU A 410 38.87 -13.88 22.06
CA LEU A 410 39.41 -15.23 22.19
C LEU A 410 38.97 -16.19 21.07
N LEU A 411 37.71 -16.11 20.62
CA LEU A 411 37.10 -17.08 19.71
C LEU A 411 37.08 -16.62 18.26
N LEU A 412 37.01 -15.31 17.98
CA LEU A 412 37.00 -14.77 16.61
C LEU A 412 38.24 -15.23 15.80
N PRO A 413 39.48 -15.20 16.32
CA PRO A 413 40.64 -15.66 15.57
C PRO A 413 40.71 -17.19 15.35
N ARG A 414 39.89 -17.97 16.07
CA ARG A 414 39.92 -19.45 16.05
C ARG A 414 38.75 -20.08 15.30
N MET A 415 37.61 -19.40 15.24
CA MET A 415 36.34 -19.93 14.70
C MET A 415 35.70 -18.99 13.67
N GLY A 416 36.41 -17.93 13.25
CA GLY A 416 35.91 -16.91 12.34
C GLY A 416 34.61 -16.27 12.86
N LEU A 417 33.72 -15.88 11.94
CA LEU A 417 32.43 -15.25 12.26
C LEU A 417 31.57 -16.06 13.24
N THR A 418 31.63 -17.40 13.17
CA THR A 418 30.92 -18.29 14.10
C THR A 418 31.41 -18.10 15.54
N GLY A 419 32.70 -17.79 15.74
CA GLY A 419 33.29 -17.49 17.05
C GLY A 419 32.66 -16.28 17.74
N ALA A 420 32.32 -15.22 16.99
CA ALA A 420 31.59 -14.08 17.54
C ALA A 420 30.17 -14.45 17.98
N GLY A 421 29.47 -15.29 17.21
CA GLY A 421 28.17 -15.84 17.59
C GLY A 421 28.26 -16.65 18.88
N VAL A 422 29.18 -17.61 18.95
CA VAL A 422 29.41 -18.44 20.15
C VAL A 422 29.78 -17.58 21.36
N ALA A 423 30.61 -16.55 21.19
CA ALA A 423 30.97 -15.61 22.26
C ALA A 423 29.75 -14.87 22.83
N GLU A 424 28.90 -14.28 21.97
CA GLU A 424 27.70 -13.57 22.43
C GLU A 424 26.70 -14.54 23.09
N ILE A 425 26.43 -15.70 22.50
CA ILE A 425 25.41 -16.62 23.01
C ILE A 425 25.84 -17.32 24.29
N SER A 426 27.12 -17.71 24.41
CA SER A 426 27.64 -18.30 25.65
C SER A 426 27.60 -17.29 26.80
N SER A 427 27.92 -16.02 26.52
CA SER A 427 27.80 -14.94 27.50
C SER A 427 26.35 -14.72 27.95
N LEU A 428 25.40 -14.70 26.99
CA LEU A 428 23.97 -14.63 27.29
C LEU A 428 23.49 -15.83 28.11
N ALA A 429 23.96 -17.05 27.80
CA ALA A 429 23.61 -18.25 28.54
C ALA A 429 24.09 -18.20 30.01
N VAL A 430 25.29 -17.68 30.29
CA VAL A 430 25.78 -17.45 31.65
C VAL A 430 24.88 -16.45 32.40
N ILE A 431 24.57 -15.30 31.78
CA ILE A 431 23.68 -14.30 32.39
C ILE A 431 22.27 -14.86 32.63
N VAL A 432 21.71 -15.62 31.68
CA VAL A 432 20.40 -16.28 31.84
C VAL A 432 20.43 -17.34 32.93
N THR A 433 21.52 -18.09 33.10
CA THR A 433 21.67 -19.06 34.19
C THR A 433 21.66 -18.37 35.58
N ILE A 434 22.21 -17.16 35.68
CA ILE A 434 22.17 -16.34 36.90
C ILE A 434 20.79 -15.67 37.09
N ALA A 435 20.14 -15.25 36.00
CA ALA A 435 18.88 -14.51 36.02
C ALA A 435 17.64 -15.41 36.22
N ALA A 436 17.57 -16.56 35.55
CA ALA A 436 16.39 -17.42 35.51
C ALA A 436 15.93 -17.91 36.90
N PRO A 437 16.80 -18.37 37.83
CA PRO A 437 16.37 -18.75 39.17
C PRO A 437 15.79 -17.57 39.97
N ARG A 438 16.31 -16.36 39.76
CA ARG A 438 15.84 -15.13 40.43
C ARG A 438 14.52 -14.65 39.82
N LEU A 439 14.39 -14.68 38.50
CA LEU A 439 13.15 -14.43 37.77
C LEU A 439 12.05 -15.43 38.18
N TRP A 440 12.39 -16.70 38.35
CA TRP A 440 11.47 -17.75 38.80
C TRP A 440 10.97 -17.55 40.24
N ARG A 441 11.83 -17.04 41.15
CA ARG A 441 11.38 -16.59 42.48
C ARG A 441 10.38 -15.43 42.38
N THR A 442 10.62 -14.45 41.51
CA THR A 442 9.67 -13.35 41.24
C THR A 442 8.34 -13.87 40.68
N LEU A 443 8.38 -14.87 39.78
CA LEU A 443 7.18 -15.51 39.22
C LEU A 443 6.40 -16.37 40.24
N ARG A 444 7.02 -16.74 41.37
CA ARG A 444 6.43 -17.52 42.46
C ARG A 444 5.96 -16.69 43.66
N ALA A 445 6.21 -15.38 43.67
CA ALA A 445 5.62 -14.50 44.69
C ALA A 445 4.09 -14.63 44.66
N ALA A 446 3.47 -14.78 45.84
CA ALA A 446 2.03 -14.95 45.93
C ALA A 446 1.31 -13.70 45.36
N PRO A 447 0.21 -13.87 44.61
CA PRO A 447 -0.63 -12.72 44.25
C PRO A 447 -1.14 -12.07 45.53
N ALA A 448 -1.05 -10.75 45.63
CA ALA A 448 -1.68 -10.01 46.71
C ALA A 448 -3.20 -10.22 46.63
N GLU A 449 -3.86 -10.40 47.78
CA GLU A 449 -5.31 -10.54 47.83
C GLU A 449 -5.98 -9.32 47.19
N ILE A 450 -6.83 -9.59 46.20
CA ILE A 450 -7.50 -8.57 45.41
C ILE A 450 -8.77 -8.14 46.18
N PRO A 451 -8.96 -6.85 46.51
CA PRO A 451 -10.20 -6.40 47.14
C PRO A 451 -11.43 -6.74 46.29
N GLU A 452 -12.50 -7.21 46.92
CA GLU A 452 -13.69 -7.82 46.29
C GLU A 452 -14.49 -6.93 45.30
N GLY A 453 -14.06 -5.69 45.07
CA GLY A 453 -14.62 -4.78 44.05
C GLY A 453 -13.80 -4.63 42.76
N THR A 454 -12.70 -5.37 42.59
CA THR A 454 -11.79 -5.17 41.45
C THR A 454 -12.24 -5.99 40.23
N ALA A 455 -12.56 -5.32 39.11
CA ALA A 455 -12.99 -5.98 37.89
C ALA A 455 -11.90 -6.90 37.30
N PRO A 456 -12.24 -8.09 36.79
CA PRO A 456 -11.26 -9.08 36.34
C PRO A 456 -10.43 -8.62 35.13
N ASP A 457 -9.13 -8.90 35.18
CA ASP A 457 -8.09 -8.40 34.28
C ASP A 457 -8.18 -8.83 32.81
N GLY A 458 -9.09 -9.77 32.50
CA GLY A 458 -9.29 -10.31 31.15
C GLY A 458 -8.23 -11.33 30.71
N ASP A 459 -7.42 -11.90 31.62
CA ASP A 459 -6.52 -13.01 31.28
C ASP A 459 -7.25 -14.36 31.33
N LEU A 460 -6.97 -15.20 30.33
CA LEU A 460 -7.62 -16.51 30.14
C LEU A 460 -7.16 -17.58 31.14
N ALA A 461 -6.25 -17.23 32.05
CA ALA A 461 -5.75 -18.14 33.08
C ALA A 461 -6.61 -18.16 34.35
N ASP A 462 -7.29 -17.06 34.68
CA ASP A 462 -8.02 -16.91 35.95
C ASP A 462 -9.40 -17.59 35.92
N LEU A 463 -9.89 -17.93 34.73
CA LEU A 463 -11.14 -18.70 34.51
C LEU A 463 -11.07 -20.16 35.00
N GLY A 464 -9.89 -20.64 35.42
CA GLY A 464 -9.72 -21.98 35.99
C GLY A 464 -9.86 -22.06 37.51
N THR A 465 -9.96 -20.94 38.23
CA THR A 465 -9.91 -20.90 39.71
C THR A 465 -11.00 -20.00 40.31
N LEU A 466 -12.26 -20.42 40.19
CA LEU A 466 -13.31 -19.94 41.10
C LEU A 466 -13.43 -20.87 42.31
N PRO A 467 -13.26 -20.38 43.55
CA PRO A 467 -13.62 -21.16 44.73
C PRO A 467 -15.13 -21.38 44.74
N ARG A 468 -15.57 -22.63 44.98
CA ARG A 468 -16.99 -22.97 45.06
C ARG A 468 -17.66 -22.19 46.21
N PHE A 469 -18.46 -21.19 45.86
CA PHE A 469 -19.29 -20.48 46.84
C PHE A 469 -20.26 -21.47 47.50
N ARG A 470 -20.09 -21.70 48.80
CA ARG A 470 -21.14 -22.31 49.62
C ARG A 470 -22.20 -21.24 49.89
N LEU A 471 -23.40 -21.42 49.37
CA LEU A 471 -24.57 -20.73 49.88
C LEU A 471 -24.72 -21.07 51.37
N ARG A 472 -24.55 -20.07 52.24
CA ARG A 472 -24.77 -20.20 53.67
C ARG A 472 -26.12 -19.58 54.00
N SER A 473 -27.19 -20.35 53.81
CA SER A 473 -28.50 -20.01 54.35
C SER A 473 -28.47 -20.04 55.88
N SER A 474 -29.24 -19.16 56.51
CA SER A 474 -29.40 -19.06 57.95
C SER A 474 -30.33 -20.15 58.52
N GLY A 475 -29.94 -20.73 59.66
CA GLY A 475 -30.84 -21.46 60.57
C GLY A 475 -30.86 -22.99 60.46
N GLY A 476 -30.93 -23.66 61.62
CA GLY A 476 -31.34 -25.07 61.73
C GLY A 476 -30.23 -26.08 62.07
N THR A 477 -30.22 -26.50 63.34
CA THR A 477 -29.72 -27.73 64.00
C THR A 477 -29.10 -28.91 63.21
N PRO A 478 -28.22 -29.72 63.84
CA PRO A 478 -27.38 -30.71 63.17
C PRO A 478 -28.06 -32.08 63.00
N MET A 479 -27.84 -32.73 61.85
CA MET A 479 -28.11 -34.16 61.64
C MET A 479 -26.97 -34.84 60.87
N VAL A 480 -26.75 -36.11 61.20
CA VAL A 480 -25.58 -36.93 60.81
C VAL A 480 -25.72 -37.48 59.39
N GLN A 481 -24.60 -37.59 58.66
CA GLN A 481 -24.44 -38.58 57.58
C GLN A 481 -23.13 -39.37 57.75
N PRO A 482 -23.17 -40.71 57.65
CA PRO A 482 -21.97 -41.54 57.66
C PRO A 482 -21.36 -41.74 56.27
N ALA A 483 -20.15 -42.29 56.28
CA ALA A 483 -19.25 -42.67 55.20
C ALA A 483 -19.85 -43.21 53.87
N THR A 484 -19.12 -43.06 52.75
CA THR A 484 -18.28 -44.18 52.20
C THR A 484 -17.50 -43.84 50.90
N ALA A 485 -16.20 -44.15 50.92
CA ALA A 485 -15.46 -44.87 49.86
C ALA A 485 -15.33 -44.23 48.43
N PRO A 486 -14.57 -44.82 47.46
CA PRO A 486 -13.35 -44.14 47.01
C PRO A 486 -13.26 -43.86 45.50
N ARG A 487 -12.48 -42.82 45.15
CA ARG A 487 -12.16 -42.47 43.76
C ARG A 487 -11.25 -43.51 43.08
N ARG A 488 -11.70 -44.10 41.96
CA ARG A 488 -10.79 -44.68 40.96
C ARG A 488 -10.14 -43.60 40.11
N ARG A 489 -8.85 -43.77 39.80
CA ARG A 489 -8.11 -42.95 38.82
C ARG A 489 -8.38 -43.46 37.40
N GLY A 490 -8.56 -42.53 36.46
CA GLY A 490 -8.57 -42.76 35.00
C GLY A 490 -7.88 -41.57 34.30
N PRO A 491 -7.31 -41.74 33.10
CA PRO A 491 -6.39 -40.77 32.50
C PRO A 491 -7.10 -39.51 31.98
N ALA A 492 -6.48 -38.36 32.24
CA ALA A 492 -7.06 -37.03 31.98
C ALA A 492 -6.84 -36.56 30.53
N TRP A 493 -7.57 -37.14 29.57
CA TRP A 493 -7.74 -36.58 28.22
C TRP A 493 -9.17 -36.71 27.67
N ALA A 494 -10.17 -36.93 28.54
CA ALA A 494 -11.56 -36.71 28.20
C ALA A 494 -11.84 -35.19 28.13
N LEU A 495 -12.35 -34.74 26.98
CA LEU A 495 -12.68 -33.33 26.70
C LEU A 495 -13.87 -32.87 27.54
N ASP A 496 -13.63 -31.93 28.46
CA ASP A 496 -14.72 -31.30 29.22
C ASP A 496 -15.48 -30.29 28.34
N THR A 497 -16.80 -30.45 28.29
CA THR A 497 -17.66 -29.90 27.21
C THR A 497 -17.87 -28.38 27.34
N ASP A 498 -17.54 -27.80 28.49
CA ASP A 498 -17.76 -26.37 28.80
C ASP A 498 -16.63 -25.44 28.31
N THR A 499 -15.56 -25.96 27.69
CA THR A 499 -14.46 -25.14 27.15
C THR A 499 -14.78 -24.44 25.81
N LEU A 500 -16.04 -24.49 25.35
CA LEU A 500 -16.45 -24.12 23.99
C LEU A 500 -16.94 -22.67 23.79
N ALA A 501 -16.81 -21.80 24.79
CA ALA A 501 -17.37 -20.45 24.76
C ALA A 501 -16.36 -19.32 25.04
N LEU A 502 -15.40 -19.08 24.12
CA LEU A 502 -14.57 -17.86 24.15
C LEU A 502 -14.07 -17.40 22.77
N GLY A 503 -14.99 -17.35 21.81
CA GLY A 503 -14.85 -16.47 20.64
C GLY A 503 -15.25 -15.05 21.01
N ILE A 504 -14.33 -14.10 20.85
CA ILE A 504 -14.49 -12.62 20.89
C ILE A 504 -15.91 -12.14 21.24
N HIS A 505 -16.13 -11.75 22.50
CA HIS A 505 -17.32 -10.96 22.86
C HIS A 505 -17.21 -9.57 22.21
N VAL A 506 -17.83 -9.45 21.04
CA VAL A 506 -18.20 -8.16 20.48
C VAL A 506 -19.42 -7.69 21.23
N ASP A 507 -19.32 -6.55 21.89
CA ASP A 507 -20.43 -5.91 22.57
C ASP A 507 -21.51 -5.50 21.54
N PHE A 508 -22.62 -6.25 21.54
CA PHE A 508 -23.72 -6.15 20.58
C PHE A 508 -24.96 -5.42 21.15
N ASP A 509 -25.02 -5.17 22.46
CA ASP A 509 -26.22 -4.62 23.12
C ASP A 509 -26.24 -3.10 23.27
N HIS A 510 -25.27 -2.40 22.69
CA HIS A 510 -25.33 -0.94 22.60
C HIS A 510 -26.43 -0.50 21.61
N VAL A 511 -27.47 0.15 22.12
CA VAL A 511 -28.72 0.49 21.43
C VAL A 511 -28.50 1.23 20.10
N GLU A 512 -27.45 2.07 20.02
CA GLU A 512 -27.05 2.81 18.81
C GLU A 512 -26.59 1.92 17.63
N ARG A 513 -26.41 0.61 17.81
CA ARG A 513 -25.93 -0.33 16.78
C ARG A 513 -27.02 -1.20 16.16
N ARG A 514 -28.29 -1.06 16.54
CA ARG A 514 -29.39 -1.82 15.91
C ARG A 514 -29.71 -1.22 14.53
N PRO A 515 -29.62 -1.97 13.41
CA PRO A 515 -29.97 -1.45 12.08
C PRO A 515 -31.46 -1.14 11.91
N ASP A 516 -32.28 -1.60 12.86
CA ASP A 516 -33.72 -1.75 12.72
C ASP A 516 -34.50 -0.55 13.31
N VAL A 517 -33.81 0.41 13.94
CA VAL A 517 -34.40 1.64 14.50
C VAL A 517 -34.01 2.85 13.65
N ARG A 518 -34.66 2.99 12.50
CA ARG A 518 -34.79 4.28 11.81
C ARG A 518 -36.23 4.75 11.92
N PRO A 519 -36.51 5.90 12.56
CA PRO A 519 -37.84 6.47 12.51
C PRO A 519 -38.12 7.01 11.10
N GLY A 520 -39.39 6.99 10.68
CA GLY A 520 -39.81 7.46 9.36
C GLY A 520 -39.66 8.98 9.17
N PRO A 521 -39.73 9.47 7.92
CA PRO A 521 -39.73 10.91 7.64
C PRO A 521 -40.92 11.58 8.36
N GLY A 522 -40.63 12.56 9.20
CA GLY A 522 -41.62 13.25 10.05
C GLY A 522 -41.38 13.12 11.57
N THR A 523 -40.39 12.32 12.00
CA THR A 523 -40.12 12.10 13.43
C THR A 523 -38.95 13.01 13.91
N PRO A 524 -39.11 13.79 15.00
CA PRO A 524 -38.07 14.73 15.44
C PRO A 524 -36.81 14.00 15.96
N PRO A 525 -35.62 14.62 15.84
CA PRO A 525 -34.36 13.97 16.21
C PRO A 525 -34.29 13.69 17.72
N THR A 526 -33.90 12.46 18.08
CA THR A 526 -33.72 12.01 19.47
C THR A 526 -32.74 12.90 20.23
N GLY A 527 -33.24 13.62 21.23
CA GLY A 527 -32.47 14.57 22.03
C GLY A 527 -33.27 15.40 23.03
N THR A 528 -34.60 15.44 22.93
CA THR A 528 -35.48 16.05 23.94
C THR A 528 -35.76 15.09 25.09
N PRO A 529 -35.51 15.45 26.36
CA PRO A 529 -35.87 14.62 27.50
C PRO A 529 -37.39 14.63 27.70
N VAL A 530 -38.01 13.45 27.72
CA VAL A 530 -39.37 13.28 28.23
C VAL A 530 -39.29 13.42 29.74
N VAL A 531 -39.79 14.53 30.27
CA VAL A 531 -39.93 14.73 31.72
C VAL A 531 -41.05 13.81 32.22
N ARG A 532 -40.68 12.74 32.93
CA ARG A 532 -41.63 12.08 33.83
C ARG A 532 -41.75 12.92 35.10
N PRO A 533 -42.97 13.21 35.59
CA PRO A 533 -43.15 13.91 36.84
C PRO A 533 -42.94 12.94 38.01
N GLU A 534 -41.88 13.16 38.78
CA GLU A 534 -41.76 12.93 40.23
C GLU A 534 -40.31 13.28 40.67
N ASP A 535 -40.07 13.40 41.98
CA ASP A 535 -38.82 13.86 42.61
C ASP A 535 -38.37 15.31 42.34
N ARG A 536 -38.95 16.26 43.10
CA ARG A 536 -38.38 17.61 43.31
C ARG A 536 -37.61 17.67 44.65
N PRO A 537 -36.32 18.03 44.67
CA PRO A 537 -35.56 18.17 45.92
C PRO A 537 -35.91 19.45 46.72
N THR A 538 -35.67 19.40 48.02
CA THR A 538 -36.37 20.12 49.11
C THR A 538 -35.98 21.59 49.37
N TRP A 539 -35.33 22.30 48.43
CA TRP A 539 -34.89 23.69 48.64
C TRP A 539 -35.79 24.76 48.01
N ALA A 540 -36.86 24.38 47.32
CA ALA A 540 -37.84 25.29 46.70
C ALA A 540 -39.05 25.63 47.61
N LEU A 541 -38.86 25.64 48.93
CA LEU A 541 -39.90 25.95 49.92
C LEU A 541 -39.69 27.32 50.59
N ARG A 542 -40.22 28.40 49.99
CA ARG A 542 -40.97 29.48 50.67
C ARG A 542 -41.43 30.57 49.67
N PRO A 543 -42.50 31.33 49.97
CA PRO A 543 -43.38 31.92 48.96
C PRO A 543 -43.19 33.44 48.79
N PRO A 544 -43.88 34.02 47.79
CA PRO A 544 -44.55 35.30 48.00
C PRO A 544 -46.08 35.21 47.83
N ARG A 545 -46.74 36.09 48.58
CA ARG A 545 -48.20 36.33 48.67
C ARG A 545 -48.87 36.55 47.31
N ASN A 546 -50.13 36.13 47.20
CA ASN A 546 -51.11 36.75 46.32
C ASN A 546 -52.47 36.81 47.05
N PRO A 547 -53.19 37.95 47.09
CA PRO A 547 -54.54 38.04 47.66
C PRO A 547 -55.62 37.83 46.59
N GLY A 548 -56.80 37.33 46.98
CA GLY A 548 -57.98 37.26 46.12
C GLY A 548 -58.56 35.85 45.99
N ALA A 549 -59.55 35.53 46.83
CA ALA A 549 -60.40 34.34 46.76
C ALA A 549 -61.69 34.67 45.96
N PRO A 550 -62.77 33.85 45.97
CA PRO A 550 -62.90 32.41 46.24
C PRO A 550 -63.69 31.64 45.14
N VAL A 551 -63.59 30.31 45.07
CA VAL A 551 -64.67 29.42 44.59
C VAL A 551 -64.66 28.13 45.43
N GLU A 552 -65.84 27.54 45.64
CA GLU A 552 -66.18 26.54 46.66
C GLU A 552 -65.77 25.08 46.38
N GLU A 553 -65.97 24.25 47.42
CA GLU A 553 -65.68 22.82 47.52
C GLU A 553 -66.67 21.93 46.74
N ARG A 554 -66.19 20.78 46.23
CA ARG A 554 -66.73 19.44 46.56
C ARG A 554 -65.97 18.28 45.90
N GLU A 555 -65.66 17.28 46.72
CA GLU A 555 -65.39 15.87 46.33
C GLU A 555 -66.68 15.03 46.54
N PRO A 556 -66.67 13.69 46.37
CA PRO A 556 -66.26 12.88 45.21
C PRO A 556 -67.37 11.85 44.83
N HIS A 557 -67.10 10.93 43.88
CA HIS A 557 -67.35 9.46 43.94
C HIS A 557 -67.66 8.78 42.59
N SER A 558 -67.35 7.47 42.55
CA SER A 558 -67.93 6.38 41.71
C SER A 558 -67.96 6.56 40.18
N GLU A 559 -67.69 5.60 39.31
CA GLU A 559 -67.29 4.18 39.27
C GLU A 559 -67.89 3.67 37.95
N ALA A 560 -67.20 2.79 37.22
CA ALA A 560 -67.74 2.04 36.07
C ALA A 560 -68.25 2.93 34.88
N SER A 561 -68.55 2.41 33.68
CA SER A 561 -68.49 1.04 33.17
C SER A 561 -68.35 1.07 31.64
N LEU A 562 -67.78 0.01 31.06
CA LEU A 562 -68.05 -0.54 29.71
C LEU A 562 -67.96 0.39 28.46
N GLY A 563 -67.25 -0.10 27.43
CA GLY A 563 -67.48 0.32 26.03
C GLY A 563 -68.63 -0.49 25.38
N PRO A 564 -68.62 -0.77 24.06
CA PRO A 564 -67.65 -0.33 23.05
C PRO A 564 -68.29 0.14 21.71
N ALA A 565 -67.41 0.32 20.72
CA ALA A 565 -67.66 0.16 19.28
C ALA A 565 -68.22 1.34 18.45
N GLU A 566 -67.98 1.16 17.15
CA GLU A 566 -68.48 1.89 15.99
C GLU A 566 -67.93 3.31 15.73
N VAL A 567 -67.69 3.75 14.50
CA VAL A 567 -67.22 3.19 13.21
C VAL A 567 -67.40 4.33 12.20
N SER A 568 -66.43 4.51 11.31
CA SER A 568 -66.59 5.18 10.01
C SER A 568 -66.88 6.70 9.91
N LEU A 569 -65.97 7.31 9.14
CA LEU A 569 -66.24 8.01 7.87
C LEU A 569 -66.48 9.53 7.83
N LEU A 570 -65.70 10.13 6.90
CA LEU A 570 -65.98 11.33 6.10
C LEU A 570 -65.96 12.68 6.85
N LYS A 571 -65.67 13.82 6.23
CA LYS A 571 -64.83 14.28 5.09
C LYS A 571 -65.20 15.76 4.92
N GLU A 572 -64.24 16.61 4.56
CA GLU A 572 -64.40 17.83 3.75
C GLU A 572 -65.45 18.91 4.12
N ALA A 573 -64.95 20.06 4.61
CA ALA A 573 -65.23 21.45 4.19
C ALA A 573 -64.49 22.37 5.20
N GLU A 574 -63.48 23.18 4.89
CA GLU A 574 -63.36 24.27 3.90
C GLU A 574 -64.31 25.44 4.19
N VAL A 575 -63.75 26.61 4.59
CA VAL A 575 -64.14 28.00 4.21
C VAL A 575 -63.29 29.04 4.99
N ASP A 576 -63.02 30.14 4.30
CA ASP A 576 -62.13 31.29 4.53
C ASP A 576 -62.19 32.17 5.81
N ALA A 577 -60.99 32.62 6.23
CA ALA A 577 -60.59 34.02 6.52
C ALA A 577 -61.24 34.84 7.69
N PRO A 578 -60.72 36.05 8.03
CA PRO A 578 -59.31 36.36 8.39
C PRO A 578 -59.16 37.26 9.65
N SER A 579 -57.90 37.62 9.96
CA SER A 579 -57.43 38.73 10.81
C SER A 579 -57.23 38.46 12.33
N GLY A 580 -56.27 39.18 12.93
CA GLY A 580 -55.93 39.08 14.36
C GLY A 580 -54.43 39.05 14.67
N LYS A 581 -53.69 40.13 14.41
CA LYS A 581 -52.28 40.23 14.83
C LYS A 581 -52.19 40.43 16.35
N ALA A 582 -51.49 39.53 17.05
CA ALA A 582 -50.92 39.79 18.36
C ALA A 582 -49.48 39.27 18.39
N ALA A 583 -48.51 40.17 18.61
CA ALA A 583 -47.09 39.83 18.59
C ALA A 583 -46.62 39.41 19.99
N VAL A 584 -45.87 38.31 20.08
CA VAL A 584 -45.12 37.92 21.28
C VAL A 584 -43.63 37.97 20.97
N PRO A 585 -42.82 38.78 21.69
CA PRO A 585 -41.39 38.89 21.44
C PRO A 585 -40.59 37.80 22.15
N GLY A 586 -39.43 37.42 21.59
CA GLY A 586 -38.37 36.76 22.36
C GLY A 586 -38.19 35.25 22.18
N ALA A 587 -38.30 34.72 20.96
CA ALA A 587 -37.66 33.45 20.61
C ALA A 587 -36.41 33.72 19.76
N ALA A 588 -35.24 33.25 20.20
CA ALA A 588 -34.00 33.44 19.46
C ALA A 588 -34.04 32.67 18.13
N GLU A 589 -33.80 33.36 17.02
CA GLU A 589 -33.78 32.76 15.68
C GLU A 589 -32.73 31.64 15.59
N MET A 590 -33.20 30.40 15.52
CA MET A 590 -32.47 29.39 14.76
C MET A 590 -32.45 29.86 13.29
N PRO A 591 -31.30 29.84 12.60
CA PRO A 591 -31.26 30.27 11.21
C PRO A 591 -32.15 29.34 10.39
N ALA A 592 -33.25 29.90 9.86
CA ALA A 592 -34.21 29.16 9.06
C ALA A 592 -33.48 28.42 7.94
N GLU A 593 -33.72 27.12 7.82
CA GLU A 593 -33.28 26.36 6.67
C GLU A 593 -33.94 27.00 5.43
N ALA A 594 -33.12 27.57 4.53
CA ALA A 594 -33.63 28.39 3.45
C ALA A 594 -34.68 27.61 2.66
N PRO A 595 -35.90 28.16 2.43
CA PRO A 595 -36.97 27.41 1.78
C PRO A 595 -36.47 26.91 0.43
N GLY A 596 -36.57 25.60 0.22
CA GLY A 596 -36.12 24.97 -1.02
C GLY A 596 -36.77 25.67 -2.21
N GLU A 597 -35.97 26.07 -3.21
CA GLU A 597 -36.50 26.72 -4.42
C GLU A 597 -37.69 25.91 -4.95
N PRO A 598 -38.86 26.53 -5.19
CA PRO A 598 -40.04 25.81 -5.66
C PRO A 598 -39.70 25.02 -6.92
N ALA A 599 -40.26 23.81 -7.03
CA ALA A 599 -39.90 22.85 -8.06
C ALA A 599 -40.29 23.35 -9.47
N ARG A 600 -39.38 24.11 -10.08
CA ARG A 600 -39.55 24.68 -11.42
C ARG A 600 -40.06 23.67 -12.44
N SER A 601 -40.96 24.15 -13.30
CA SER A 601 -41.64 23.34 -14.30
C SER A 601 -40.64 22.69 -15.26
N LEU A 602 -41.05 21.60 -15.92
CA LEU A 602 -40.20 20.88 -16.86
C LEU A 602 -39.72 21.79 -18.01
N ARG A 603 -40.55 22.76 -18.44
CA ARG A 603 -40.17 23.81 -19.42
C ARG A 603 -39.03 24.72 -18.93
N GLU A 604 -39.07 25.21 -17.69
CA GLU A 604 -38.01 26.06 -17.12
C GLU A 604 -36.69 25.32 -16.86
N ARG A 605 -36.72 23.98 -16.81
CA ARG A 605 -35.50 23.16 -16.77
C ARG A 605 -34.91 22.92 -18.16
N LEU A 606 -35.73 23.03 -19.21
CA LEU A 606 -35.35 22.85 -20.61
C LEU A 606 -34.92 24.15 -21.30
N THR A 607 -35.31 25.33 -20.79
CA THR A 607 -34.82 26.63 -21.31
C THR A 607 -33.31 26.75 -21.12
N PRO A 608 -32.50 26.82 -22.19
CA PRO A 608 -31.05 26.82 -22.06
C PRO A 608 -30.54 28.18 -21.56
N THR A 609 -29.55 28.15 -20.66
CA THR A 609 -28.89 29.39 -20.20
C THR A 609 -28.00 29.94 -21.31
N ARG A 610 -27.90 31.27 -21.46
CA ARG A 610 -27.04 31.91 -22.49
C ARG A 610 -25.60 31.35 -22.49
N ALA A 611 -25.01 31.19 -21.31
CA ALA A 611 -23.68 30.59 -21.15
C ALA A 611 -23.62 29.10 -21.56
N GLY A 612 -24.69 28.34 -21.33
CA GLY A 612 -24.80 26.95 -21.79
C GLY A 612 -24.92 26.85 -23.31
N VAL A 613 -25.65 27.76 -23.96
CA VAL A 613 -25.70 27.84 -25.44
C VAL A 613 -24.32 28.17 -26.00
N VAL A 614 -23.64 29.19 -25.49
CA VAL A 614 -22.29 29.57 -25.96
C VAL A 614 -21.30 28.41 -25.81
N LEU A 615 -21.27 27.73 -24.65
CA LEU A 615 -20.41 26.56 -24.45
C LEU A 615 -20.81 25.35 -25.32
N GLY A 616 -22.10 25.21 -25.65
CA GLY A 616 -22.60 24.22 -26.61
C GLY A 616 -22.13 24.50 -28.05
N CYS A 617 -22.22 25.76 -28.50
CA CYS A 617 -21.71 26.17 -29.81
C CYS A 617 -20.17 26.01 -29.89
N LEU A 618 -19.44 26.34 -28.82
CA LEU A 618 -18.00 26.10 -28.73
C LEU A 618 -17.65 24.60 -28.72
N LEU A 619 -18.49 23.73 -28.14
CA LEU A 619 -18.32 22.28 -28.21
C LEU A 619 -18.49 21.76 -29.64
N VAL A 620 -19.51 22.24 -30.35
CA VAL A 620 -19.72 21.90 -31.77
C VAL A 620 -18.54 22.39 -32.62
N ALA A 621 -18.08 23.63 -32.42
CA ALA A 621 -16.90 24.16 -33.10
C ALA A 621 -15.64 23.33 -32.79
N ALA A 622 -15.44 22.91 -31.53
CA ALA A 622 -14.32 22.06 -31.13
C ALA A 622 -14.35 20.69 -31.84
N LEU A 623 -15.52 20.06 -31.93
CA LEU A 623 -15.72 18.79 -32.61
C LEU A 623 -15.53 18.90 -34.14
N LEU A 624 -16.03 19.98 -34.76
CA LEU A 624 -15.83 20.22 -36.19
C LEU A 624 -14.35 20.48 -36.51
N LEU A 625 -13.66 21.29 -35.71
CA LEU A 625 -12.22 21.53 -35.83
C LEU A 625 -11.40 20.26 -35.57
N TYR A 626 -11.86 19.37 -34.68
CA TYR A 626 -11.20 18.11 -34.40
C TYR A 626 -11.35 17.12 -35.57
N TRP A 627 -12.58 16.78 -35.93
CA TRP A 627 -12.90 15.63 -36.78
C TRP A 627 -12.88 15.91 -38.28
N VAL A 628 -13.32 17.10 -38.74
CA VAL A 628 -13.41 17.38 -40.19
C VAL A 628 -12.02 17.38 -40.89
N PRO A 629 -10.93 17.87 -40.27
CA PRO A 629 -9.59 17.73 -40.83
C PRO A 629 -9.01 16.32 -40.60
N ALA A 630 -9.24 15.71 -39.44
CA ALA A 630 -8.69 14.40 -39.12
C ALA A 630 -9.22 13.28 -40.03
N ALA A 631 -10.53 13.28 -40.33
CA ALA A 631 -11.17 12.34 -41.23
C ALA A 631 -10.86 12.58 -42.73
N ARG A 632 -9.89 13.43 -43.05
CA ARG A 632 -9.34 13.64 -44.40
C ARG A 632 -7.88 13.18 -44.53
N LEU A 633 -7.28 12.72 -43.43
CA LEU A 633 -5.97 12.06 -43.49
C LEU A 633 -6.13 10.72 -44.21
N ASP A 634 -5.21 10.41 -45.11
CA ASP A 634 -5.12 9.12 -45.78
C ASP A 634 -3.87 8.35 -45.32
N ASP A 635 -3.72 7.11 -45.82
CA ASP A 635 -2.58 6.26 -45.46
C ASP A 635 -1.21 6.86 -45.88
N ALA A 636 -1.18 7.74 -46.90
CA ALA A 636 0.02 8.43 -47.35
C ALA A 636 0.39 9.65 -46.49
N ASP A 637 -0.60 10.33 -45.91
CA ASP A 637 -0.40 11.32 -44.85
C ASP A 637 0.21 10.67 -43.60
N LEU A 638 -0.33 9.53 -43.18
CA LEU A 638 0.13 8.77 -42.02
C LEU A 638 1.55 8.20 -42.19
N ASP A 639 1.95 7.87 -43.41
CA ASP A 639 3.31 7.44 -43.74
C ASP A 639 4.38 8.52 -43.56
N ARG A 640 3.99 9.79 -43.38
CA ARG A 640 4.89 10.91 -43.06
C ARG A 640 5.11 11.10 -41.55
N MET A 641 4.61 10.19 -40.71
CA MET A 641 4.81 10.23 -39.25
C MET A 641 6.30 10.16 -38.87
N GLY A 642 6.79 11.19 -38.18
CA GLY A 642 8.12 11.19 -37.58
C GLY A 642 8.15 10.54 -36.19
N GLY A 643 9.32 10.51 -35.54
CA GLY A 643 9.52 9.89 -34.21
C GLY A 643 8.80 10.55 -33.01
N LEU A 644 7.86 11.47 -33.25
CA LEU A 644 6.85 11.92 -32.27
C LEU A 644 5.50 11.21 -32.46
N GLY A 645 5.39 10.33 -33.46
CA GLY A 645 4.17 9.61 -33.84
C GLY A 645 3.07 10.53 -34.36
N LEU A 646 1.82 10.15 -34.14
CA LEU A 646 0.65 10.74 -34.82
C LEU A 646 0.54 12.26 -34.69
N ILE A 647 0.95 12.84 -33.55
CA ILE A 647 0.93 14.30 -33.35
C ILE A 647 1.78 15.08 -34.38
N SER A 648 2.73 14.43 -35.06
CA SER A 648 3.55 15.06 -36.11
C SER A 648 2.81 15.28 -37.43
N VAL A 649 1.72 14.54 -37.70
CA VAL A 649 0.91 14.65 -38.93
C VAL A 649 -0.50 15.22 -38.68
N LEU A 650 -0.96 15.28 -37.43
CA LEU A 650 -2.28 15.85 -37.12
C LEU A 650 -2.40 17.32 -37.55
N PRO A 651 -3.45 17.69 -38.31
CA PRO A 651 -3.66 19.07 -38.73
C PRO A 651 -3.74 20.04 -37.55
N LEU A 652 -3.16 21.23 -37.68
CA LEU A 652 -3.23 22.28 -36.65
C LEU A 652 -4.68 22.58 -36.19
N PRO A 653 -5.71 22.63 -37.07
CA PRO A 653 -7.09 22.79 -36.62
C PRO A 653 -7.57 21.66 -35.70
N THR A 654 -7.11 20.42 -35.87
CA THR A 654 -7.44 19.29 -34.98
C THR A 654 -6.83 19.48 -33.60
N LEU A 655 -5.59 19.99 -33.52
CA LEU A 655 -4.94 20.35 -32.25
C LEU A 655 -5.66 21.53 -31.55
N VAL A 656 -6.14 22.52 -32.33
CA VAL A 656 -6.98 23.61 -31.81
C VAL A 656 -8.33 23.08 -31.31
N GLY A 657 -8.95 22.13 -32.02
CA GLY A 657 -10.15 21.43 -31.57
C GLY A 657 -9.96 20.71 -30.24
N ALA A 658 -8.83 20.01 -30.07
CA ALA A 658 -8.45 19.36 -28.82
C ALA A 658 -8.31 20.36 -27.66
N ALA A 659 -7.60 21.47 -27.87
CA ALA A 659 -7.47 22.54 -26.86
C ALA A 659 -8.82 23.22 -26.55
N LEU A 660 -9.72 23.33 -27.53
CA LEU A 660 -11.05 23.90 -27.35
C LEU A 660 -11.98 22.96 -26.57
N LEU A 661 -11.91 21.63 -26.76
CA LEU A 661 -12.61 20.64 -25.92
C LEU A 661 -12.25 20.80 -24.44
N VAL A 662 -10.95 20.93 -24.15
CA VAL A 662 -10.43 21.18 -22.79
C VAL A 662 -10.94 22.52 -22.25
N THR A 663 -10.96 23.56 -23.08
CA THR A 663 -11.45 24.90 -22.73
C THR A 663 -12.94 24.90 -22.42
N VAL A 664 -13.77 24.17 -23.19
CA VAL A 664 -15.19 23.99 -22.93
C VAL A 664 -15.41 23.28 -21.60
N PHE A 665 -14.68 22.18 -21.32
CA PHE A 665 -14.80 21.46 -20.05
C PHE A 665 -14.46 22.37 -18.85
N ALA A 666 -13.36 23.12 -18.92
CA ALA A 666 -12.99 24.08 -17.87
C ALA A 666 -14.01 25.23 -17.73
N GLY A 667 -14.57 25.72 -18.84
CA GLY A 667 -15.63 26.73 -18.85
C GLY A 667 -16.90 26.26 -18.14
N LEU A 668 -17.29 24.99 -18.31
CA LEU A 668 -18.42 24.38 -17.59
C LEU A 668 -18.21 24.33 -16.07
N LEU A 669 -16.96 24.15 -15.60
CA LEU A 669 -16.62 24.21 -14.18
C LEU A 669 -16.78 25.64 -13.60
N TRP A 670 -16.72 26.68 -14.43
CA TRP A 670 -16.92 28.08 -13.99
C TRP A 670 -18.40 28.40 -13.68
N LEU A 671 -19.35 27.63 -14.24
CA LEU A 671 -20.78 27.91 -14.11
C LEU A 671 -21.31 27.76 -12.68
N ARG A 672 -22.28 28.60 -12.30
CA ARG A 672 -22.85 28.60 -10.92
C ARG A 672 -23.58 27.30 -10.56
N ARG A 673 -24.15 26.61 -11.56
CA ARG A 673 -24.92 25.35 -11.43
C ARG A 673 -24.29 24.27 -12.30
N GLU A 674 -24.52 23.00 -11.94
CA GLU A 674 -24.00 21.83 -12.65
C GLU A 674 -24.80 21.58 -13.93
N HIS A 675 -24.17 21.73 -15.11
CA HIS A 675 -24.79 21.42 -16.41
C HIS A 675 -24.49 19.96 -16.80
N LYS A 676 -25.15 19.00 -16.13
CA LYS A 676 -24.86 17.56 -16.25
C LYS A 676 -24.83 17.04 -17.68
N ALA A 677 -25.81 17.40 -18.51
CA ALA A 677 -25.88 16.94 -19.89
C ALA A 677 -24.68 17.43 -20.71
N LEU A 678 -24.35 18.72 -20.63
CA LEU A 678 -23.24 19.28 -21.40
C LEU A 678 -21.87 18.81 -20.86
N LEU A 679 -21.71 18.65 -19.55
CA LEU A 679 -20.52 18.00 -18.95
C LEU A 679 -20.35 16.55 -19.40
N LEU A 680 -21.45 15.78 -19.48
CA LEU A 680 -21.43 14.41 -19.98
C LEU A 680 -21.05 14.37 -21.47
N VAL A 681 -21.68 15.19 -22.32
CA VAL A 681 -21.39 15.22 -23.75
C VAL A 681 -19.94 15.69 -24.00
N THR A 682 -19.42 16.69 -23.28
CA THR A 682 -18.00 17.09 -23.40
C THR A 682 -17.05 15.99 -22.92
N LEU A 683 -17.39 15.23 -21.86
CA LEU A 683 -16.59 14.10 -21.40
C LEU A 683 -16.58 12.96 -22.43
N LEU A 684 -17.75 12.59 -22.96
CA LEU A 684 -17.88 11.56 -24.01
C LEU A 684 -17.15 11.99 -25.29
N ALA A 685 -17.30 13.25 -25.70
CA ALA A 685 -16.54 13.85 -26.79
C ALA A 685 -15.02 13.76 -26.55
N THR A 686 -14.56 14.00 -25.31
CA THR A 686 -13.14 13.84 -24.95
C THR A 686 -12.68 12.38 -25.13
N VAL A 687 -13.44 11.40 -24.63
CA VAL A 687 -13.11 9.97 -24.79
C VAL A 687 -13.09 9.56 -26.26
N VAL A 688 -14.11 9.92 -27.03
CA VAL A 688 -14.23 9.55 -28.46
C VAL A 688 -13.11 10.22 -29.26
N SER A 689 -12.85 11.52 -29.08
CA SER A 689 -11.69 12.19 -29.69
C SER A 689 -10.35 11.53 -29.32
N LEU A 690 -10.16 11.13 -28.06
CA LEU A 690 -8.88 10.56 -27.62
C LEU A 690 -8.67 9.07 -27.93
N HIS A 691 -9.71 8.29 -28.20
CA HIS A 691 -9.56 6.83 -28.38
C HIS A 691 -10.14 6.28 -29.69
N ALA A 692 -11.01 7.03 -30.38
CA ALA A 692 -11.55 6.62 -31.70
C ALA A 692 -10.73 7.15 -32.87
N LEU A 693 -9.74 8.02 -32.62
CA LEU A 693 -8.95 8.66 -33.67
C LEU A 693 -8.29 7.63 -34.64
N PRO A 694 -7.56 6.60 -34.18
CA PRO A 694 -7.06 5.53 -35.05
C PRO A 694 -8.16 4.82 -35.83
N ALA A 695 -9.26 4.45 -35.17
CA ALA A 695 -10.37 3.73 -35.78
C ALA A 695 -11.05 4.49 -36.94
N VAL A 696 -10.83 5.80 -37.03
CA VAL A 696 -11.33 6.67 -38.11
C VAL A 696 -10.30 6.94 -39.20
N ILE A 697 -8.99 6.97 -38.89
CA ILE A 697 -7.94 7.40 -39.83
C ILE A 697 -7.03 6.26 -40.33
N GLU A 698 -6.89 5.18 -39.56
CA GLU A 698 -6.10 4.00 -39.94
C GLU A 698 -7.03 2.95 -40.55
N THR A 699 -6.62 2.38 -41.68
CA THR A 699 -7.40 1.38 -42.41
C THR A 699 -7.55 0.07 -41.62
N GLU A 700 -6.46 -0.41 -40.99
CA GLU A 700 -6.39 -1.69 -40.30
C GLU A 700 -6.38 -1.58 -38.76
N PRO A 701 -6.78 -2.63 -38.01
CA PRO A 701 -6.64 -2.68 -36.56
C PRO A 701 -5.19 -2.54 -36.05
N ARG A 702 -4.96 -1.51 -35.23
CA ARG A 702 -3.67 -1.27 -34.56
C ARG A 702 -3.35 -2.28 -33.45
N PHE A 703 -2.06 -2.31 -33.07
CA PHE A 703 -1.38 -3.28 -32.21
C PHE A 703 -1.21 -4.68 -32.81
N PRO A 704 0.02 -5.05 -33.23
CA PRO A 704 0.41 -6.43 -33.56
C PRO A 704 -0.10 -7.51 -32.59
N THR A 705 -0.01 -7.29 -31.28
CA THR A 705 -0.47 -8.26 -30.27
C THR A 705 -2.00 -8.49 -30.27
N ALA A 706 -2.79 -7.55 -30.81
CA ALA A 706 -4.24 -7.73 -30.93
C ALA A 706 -4.59 -8.77 -32.01
N TRP A 707 -3.82 -8.83 -33.10
CA TRP A 707 -3.94 -9.84 -34.15
C TRP A 707 -3.67 -11.24 -33.60
N GLN A 708 -2.64 -11.41 -32.77
CA GLN A 708 -2.35 -12.69 -32.14
C GLN A 708 -3.50 -13.20 -31.24
N HIS A 709 -4.28 -12.30 -30.64
CA HIS A 709 -5.48 -12.69 -29.89
C HIS A 709 -6.62 -13.21 -30.80
N LEU A 710 -6.61 -12.91 -32.11
CA LEU A 710 -7.50 -13.56 -33.08
C LEU A 710 -7.14 -15.02 -33.26
N GLY A 711 -5.85 -15.39 -33.39
CA GLY A 711 -5.46 -16.79 -33.53
C GLY A 711 -5.80 -17.63 -32.30
N PHE A 712 -5.79 -17.04 -31.11
CA PHE A 712 -6.28 -17.72 -29.90
C PHE A 712 -7.80 -17.97 -29.96
N ILE A 713 -8.57 -17.01 -30.49
CA ILE A 713 -10.02 -17.15 -30.66
C ILE A 713 -10.36 -18.16 -31.77
N ASP A 714 -9.69 -18.07 -32.93
CA ASP A 714 -9.78 -19.02 -34.04
C ASP A 714 -9.49 -20.46 -33.58
N TYR A 715 -8.38 -20.69 -32.86
CA TYR A 715 -8.04 -22.01 -32.38
C TYR A 715 -9.07 -22.56 -31.37
N ILE A 716 -9.59 -21.73 -30.46
CA ILE A 716 -10.69 -22.14 -29.55
C ILE A 716 -11.96 -22.42 -30.36
N ASP A 717 -12.27 -21.63 -31.39
CA ASP A 717 -13.48 -21.82 -32.18
C ASP A 717 -13.41 -23.12 -32.99
N ARG A 718 -12.28 -23.38 -33.65
CA ARG A 718 -12.02 -24.62 -34.43
C ARG A 718 -11.96 -25.87 -33.56
N THR A 719 -11.27 -25.84 -32.42
CA THR A 719 -10.95 -27.05 -31.62
C THR A 719 -11.76 -27.23 -30.34
N GLY A 720 -12.40 -26.16 -29.84
CA GLY A 720 -13.02 -26.12 -28.52
C GLY A 720 -12.03 -26.16 -27.34
N SER A 721 -10.73 -25.95 -27.59
CA SER A 721 -9.67 -26.23 -26.63
C SER A 721 -8.57 -25.16 -26.56
N ALA A 722 -7.71 -25.26 -25.54
CA ALA A 722 -6.60 -24.35 -25.28
C ALA A 722 -5.26 -25.10 -25.33
N VAL A 723 -4.17 -24.44 -25.70
CA VAL A 723 -2.86 -25.08 -25.86
C VAL A 723 -1.77 -24.32 -25.08
N PRO A 724 -1.55 -24.67 -23.79
CA PRO A 724 -0.62 -23.95 -22.92
C PRO A 724 0.83 -23.87 -23.39
N ASP A 725 1.29 -24.85 -24.18
CA ASP A 725 2.68 -24.97 -24.59
C ASP A 725 3.04 -24.05 -25.79
N LEU A 726 2.04 -23.53 -26.53
CA LEU A 726 2.25 -22.56 -27.61
C LEU A 726 2.47 -21.12 -27.11
N ASP A 727 1.76 -20.71 -26.04
CA ASP A 727 1.90 -19.37 -25.47
C ASP A 727 1.42 -19.34 -24.01
N ALA A 728 2.18 -18.67 -23.13
CA ALA A 728 1.88 -18.53 -21.71
C ALA A 728 0.43 -18.06 -21.39
N ARG A 729 -0.16 -17.20 -22.24
CA ARG A 729 -1.54 -16.68 -22.06
C ARG A 729 -2.61 -17.77 -22.11
N TRP A 730 -2.34 -18.92 -22.73
CA TRP A 730 -3.26 -20.06 -22.75
C TRP A 730 -3.49 -20.69 -21.36
N SER A 731 -2.62 -20.42 -20.38
CA SER A 731 -2.88 -20.74 -18.96
C SER A 731 -3.95 -19.83 -18.30
N TRP A 732 -4.41 -18.80 -19.02
CA TRP A 732 -5.52 -17.91 -18.66
C TRP A 732 -6.50 -17.72 -19.85
N PRO A 733 -7.15 -18.81 -20.32
CA PRO A 733 -7.92 -18.78 -21.56
C PRO A 733 -9.28 -18.08 -21.43
N GLY A 734 -9.67 -17.64 -20.22
CA GLY A 734 -11.04 -17.22 -19.91
C GLY A 734 -11.55 -16.02 -20.71
N PHE A 735 -10.67 -15.09 -21.12
CA PHE A 735 -11.05 -13.99 -22.01
C PHE A 735 -11.29 -14.47 -23.45
N PHE A 736 -10.37 -15.25 -24.01
CA PHE A 736 -10.45 -15.75 -25.39
C PHE A 736 -11.63 -16.71 -25.56
N ALA A 737 -11.87 -17.60 -24.60
CA ALA A 737 -13.03 -18.49 -24.60
C ALA A 737 -14.36 -17.74 -24.52
N ALA A 738 -14.43 -16.66 -23.73
CA ALA A 738 -15.62 -15.80 -23.68
C ALA A 738 -15.83 -15.03 -24.99
N ALA A 739 -14.74 -14.53 -25.61
CA ALA A 739 -14.80 -13.85 -26.89
C ALA A 739 -15.25 -14.78 -28.02
N ALA A 740 -14.68 -15.99 -28.14
CA ALA A 740 -15.10 -17.00 -29.11
C ALA A 740 -16.59 -17.39 -28.94
N PHE A 741 -17.03 -17.63 -27.69
CA PHE A 741 -18.43 -17.91 -27.40
C PHE A 741 -19.38 -16.76 -27.81
N ILE A 742 -19.01 -15.52 -27.52
CA ILE A 742 -19.81 -14.34 -27.90
C ILE A 742 -19.82 -14.17 -29.43
N GLY A 743 -18.68 -14.32 -30.10
CA GLY A 743 -18.60 -14.26 -31.56
C GLY A 743 -19.53 -15.28 -32.22
N ARG A 744 -19.39 -16.57 -31.85
CA ARG A 744 -20.22 -17.66 -32.35
C ARG A 744 -21.71 -17.45 -32.08
N THR A 745 -22.09 -16.96 -30.89
CA THR A 745 -23.51 -16.70 -30.55
C THR A 745 -24.09 -15.46 -31.23
N CYS A 746 -23.27 -14.47 -31.57
CA CYS A 746 -23.66 -13.30 -32.35
C CYS A 746 -23.55 -13.49 -33.88
N GLY A 747 -23.01 -14.62 -34.35
CA GLY A 747 -22.73 -14.86 -35.77
C GLY A 747 -21.56 -14.04 -36.33
N VAL A 748 -20.67 -13.55 -35.47
CA VAL A 748 -19.50 -12.75 -35.84
C VAL A 748 -18.32 -13.70 -36.09
N THR A 749 -17.94 -13.85 -37.36
CA THR A 749 -16.78 -14.64 -37.81
C THR A 749 -15.52 -13.81 -38.01
N ASP A 750 -15.67 -12.50 -38.24
CA ASP A 750 -14.57 -11.55 -38.36
C ASP A 750 -14.62 -10.53 -37.21
N PHE A 751 -13.52 -10.44 -36.47
CA PHE A 751 -13.37 -9.55 -35.32
C PHE A 751 -12.56 -8.29 -35.64
N THR A 752 -12.11 -8.09 -36.88
CA THR A 752 -11.28 -6.94 -37.31
C THR A 752 -11.88 -5.60 -36.86
N GLU A 753 -13.14 -5.32 -37.24
CA GLU A 753 -13.85 -4.11 -36.79
C GLU A 753 -14.12 -4.07 -35.27
N VAL A 754 -14.31 -5.23 -34.62
CA VAL A 754 -14.46 -5.29 -33.15
C VAL A 754 -13.18 -4.82 -32.47
N ILE A 755 -12.01 -5.28 -32.93
CA ILE A 755 -10.70 -4.86 -32.41
C ILE A 755 -10.47 -3.37 -32.69
N ARG A 756 -10.75 -2.90 -33.92
CA ARG A 756 -10.59 -1.51 -34.34
C ARG A 756 -11.31 -0.53 -33.41
N TRP A 757 -12.56 -0.82 -33.04
CA TRP A 757 -13.38 0.03 -32.18
C TRP A 757 -13.26 -0.27 -30.67
N TRP A 758 -12.64 -1.39 -30.29
CA TRP A 758 -12.55 -1.84 -28.89
C TRP A 758 -11.96 -0.79 -27.91
N PRO A 759 -10.86 -0.07 -28.21
CA PRO A 759 -10.32 0.94 -27.29
C PRO A 759 -11.34 2.01 -26.92
N THR A 760 -12.15 2.45 -27.89
CA THR A 760 -13.22 3.43 -27.64
C THR A 760 -14.32 2.83 -26.78
N PHE A 761 -14.79 1.63 -27.15
CA PHE A 761 -15.84 0.93 -26.41
C PHE A 761 -15.45 0.70 -24.94
N ILE A 762 -14.25 0.18 -24.68
CA ILE A 762 -13.83 -0.19 -23.32
C ILE A 762 -13.57 1.05 -22.44
N GLN A 763 -13.06 2.14 -23.01
CA GLN A 763 -12.89 3.42 -22.30
C GLN A 763 -14.24 4.06 -21.94
N LEU A 764 -15.23 4.00 -22.83
CA LEU A 764 -16.61 4.38 -22.53
C LEU A 764 -17.21 3.48 -21.44
N ALA A 765 -16.94 2.17 -21.48
CA ALA A 765 -17.39 1.23 -20.44
C ALA A 765 -16.78 1.56 -19.05
N TYR A 766 -15.50 1.93 -18.97
CA TYR A 766 -14.83 2.35 -17.73
C TYR A 766 -15.49 3.57 -17.04
N LEU A 767 -16.16 4.46 -17.80
CA LEU A 767 -16.87 5.60 -17.20
C LEU A 767 -17.97 5.14 -16.24
N THR A 768 -18.65 4.03 -16.52
CA THR A 768 -19.77 3.53 -15.69
C THR A 768 -19.34 3.22 -14.25
N PRO A 769 -18.34 2.35 -13.98
CA PRO A 769 -17.83 2.15 -12.63
C PRO A 769 -17.14 3.39 -12.05
N MET A 770 -16.58 4.30 -12.85
CA MET A 770 -16.01 5.56 -12.35
C MET A 770 -17.10 6.53 -11.83
N PHE A 771 -18.22 6.68 -12.53
CA PHE A 771 -19.40 7.43 -12.05
C PHE A 771 -20.01 6.81 -10.79
N LEU A 772 -19.98 5.48 -10.68
CA LEU A 772 -20.37 4.77 -9.47
C LEU A 772 -19.37 5.03 -8.32
N LEU A 773 -18.07 4.91 -8.56
CA LEU A 773 -17.01 5.11 -7.59
C LEU A 773 -17.05 6.53 -6.96
N VAL A 774 -17.33 7.57 -7.74
CA VAL A 774 -17.45 8.94 -7.18
C VAL A 774 -18.66 9.13 -6.25
N ARG A 775 -19.64 8.21 -6.20
CA ARG A 775 -20.70 8.23 -5.18
C ARG A 775 -20.12 7.97 -3.79
N SER A 776 -19.08 7.14 -3.68
CA SER A 776 -18.37 6.87 -2.43
C SER A 776 -17.66 8.08 -1.82
N LEU A 777 -17.51 9.19 -2.57
CA LEU A 777 -16.72 10.37 -2.18
C LEU A 777 -17.56 11.56 -1.67
N ARG A 778 -17.12 12.12 -0.54
CA ARG A 778 -17.61 13.38 0.03
C ARG A 778 -16.86 14.55 -0.62
N ALA A 779 -17.28 14.87 -1.85
CA ALA A 779 -16.65 15.83 -2.75
C ALA A 779 -17.69 16.70 -3.48
N SER A 780 -17.31 17.89 -3.93
CA SER A 780 -18.16 18.75 -4.76
C SER A 780 -18.37 18.15 -6.16
N TRP A 781 -19.42 18.55 -6.89
CA TRP A 781 -19.65 18.07 -8.27
C TRP A 781 -18.45 18.36 -9.18
N ARG A 782 -17.83 19.54 -9.03
CA ARG A 782 -16.60 19.91 -9.75
C ARG A 782 -15.49 18.89 -9.55
N ALA A 783 -15.18 18.57 -8.29
CA ALA A 783 -14.16 17.57 -7.96
C ALA A 783 -14.45 16.19 -8.59
N LYS A 784 -15.72 15.77 -8.61
CA LYS A 784 -16.14 14.48 -9.20
C LYS A 784 -15.97 14.48 -10.71
N TRP A 785 -16.49 15.48 -11.41
CA TRP A 785 -16.35 15.62 -12.86
C TRP A 785 -14.89 15.78 -13.29
N THR A 786 -14.13 16.66 -12.65
CA THR A 786 -12.70 16.84 -12.93
C THR A 786 -11.89 15.58 -12.65
N GLY A 787 -12.22 14.81 -11.60
CA GLY A 787 -11.54 13.54 -11.32
C GLY A 787 -11.81 12.45 -12.36
N ILE A 788 -13.04 12.34 -12.87
CA ILE A 788 -13.37 11.40 -13.96
C ILE A 788 -12.72 11.84 -15.28
N TRP A 789 -12.69 13.14 -15.56
CA TRP A 789 -12.05 13.67 -16.76
C TRP A 789 -10.52 13.51 -16.73
N ILE A 790 -9.86 13.75 -15.60
CA ILE A 790 -8.42 13.45 -15.43
C ILE A 790 -8.15 11.95 -15.61
N PHE A 791 -9.05 11.07 -15.16
CA PHE A 791 -8.90 9.63 -15.39
C PHE A 791 -8.84 9.29 -16.89
N VAL A 792 -9.72 9.89 -17.70
CA VAL A 792 -9.70 9.75 -19.17
C VAL A 792 -8.39 10.29 -19.76
N LEU A 793 -7.97 11.50 -19.36
CA LEU A 793 -6.72 12.11 -19.86
C LEU A 793 -5.45 11.33 -19.44
N CYS A 794 -5.53 10.45 -18.44
CA CYS A 794 -4.46 9.54 -18.04
C CYS A 794 -4.49 8.18 -18.79
N GLY A 795 -5.44 7.96 -19.70
CA GLY A 795 -5.60 6.72 -20.47
C GLY A 795 -4.52 6.43 -21.53
N TRP A 796 -3.37 7.10 -21.48
CA TRP A 796 -2.32 7.00 -22.51
C TRP A 796 -1.54 5.68 -22.51
N VAL A 797 -1.73 4.82 -21.49
CA VAL A 797 -0.93 3.61 -21.21
C VAL A 797 -1.04 2.53 -22.31
N GLY A 798 -2.11 2.55 -23.10
CA GLY A 798 -2.28 1.68 -24.26
C GLY A 798 -2.68 0.22 -23.99
N GLN A 799 -2.95 -0.15 -22.73
CA GLN A 799 -3.50 -1.47 -22.35
C GLN A 799 -5.03 -1.55 -22.54
N ASP A 800 -5.61 -0.66 -23.35
CA ASP A 800 -7.03 -0.59 -23.72
C ASP A 800 -7.34 -1.27 -25.07
N TYR A 801 -6.35 -1.86 -25.75
CA TYR A 801 -6.54 -2.74 -26.91
C TYR A 801 -7.34 -4.00 -26.56
N PHE A 802 -7.81 -4.72 -27.59
CA PHE A 802 -8.58 -5.96 -27.45
C PHE A 802 -7.73 -7.03 -26.76
N SER A 803 -7.91 -7.15 -25.45
CA SER A 803 -6.97 -7.84 -24.56
C SER A 803 -7.63 -8.27 -23.25
N PRO A 804 -7.10 -9.32 -22.60
CA PRO A 804 -7.54 -9.69 -21.27
C PRO A 804 -7.19 -8.63 -20.21
N GLN A 805 -6.17 -7.78 -20.44
CA GLN A 805 -5.80 -6.73 -19.48
C GLN A 805 -6.85 -5.61 -19.45
N GLY A 806 -7.28 -5.11 -20.61
CA GLY A 806 -8.33 -4.09 -20.70
C GLY A 806 -9.67 -4.62 -20.18
N PHE A 807 -10.05 -5.84 -20.58
CA PHE A 807 -11.27 -6.49 -20.08
C PHE A 807 -11.26 -6.65 -18.55
N THR A 808 -10.19 -7.20 -17.96
CA THR A 808 -10.14 -7.38 -16.49
C THR A 808 -9.96 -6.06 -15.73
N TYR A 809 -9.47 -4.99 -16.37
CA TYR A 809 -9.45 -3.66 -15.78
C TYR A 809 -10.87 -3.07 -15.60
N LEU A 810 -11.80 -3.32 -16.53
CA LEU A 810 -13.22 -2.99 -16.34
C LEU A 810 -13.79 -3.72 -15.11
N LEU A 811 -13.50 -5.02 -14.98
CA LEU A 811 -13.94 -5.83 -13.83
C LEU A 811 -13.34 -5.32 -12.51
N TYR A 812 -12.07 -4.91 -12.50
CA TYR A 812 -11.41 -4.27 -11.36
C TYR A 812 -12.09 -2.95 -10.96
N LEU A 813 -12.40 -2.08 -11.92
CA LEU A 813 -13.09 -0.81 -11.63
C LEU A 813 -14.50 -1.06 -11.07
N MET A 814 -15.26 -2.00 -11.64
CA MET A 814 -16.56 -2.41 -11.11
C MET A 814 -16.45 -2.98 -9.69
N PHE A 815 -15.49 -3.86 -9.45
CA PHE A 815 -15.21 -4.48 -8.15
C PHE A 815 -14.88 -3.44 -7.07
N VAL A 816 -13.96 -2.52 -7.37
CA VAL A 816 -13.59 -1.42 -6.47
C VAL A 816 -14.76 -0.47 -6.22
N ALA A 817 -15.52 -0.12 -7.25
CA ALA A 817 -16.71 0.73 -7.11
C ALA A 817 -17.76 0.06 -6.22
N ILE A 818 -18.05 -1.23 -6.40
CA ILE A 818 -19.01 -1.97 -5.56
C ILE A 818 -18.54 -2.05 -4.11
N LEU A 819 -17.27 -2.41 -3.87
CA LEU A 819 -16.68 -2.44 -2.53
C LEU A 819 -16.78 -1.09 -1.81
N LEU A 820 -16.43 -0.01 -2.49
CA LEU A 820 -16.36 1.32 -1.89
C LEU A 820 -17.70 2.06 -1.84
N VAL A 821 -18.73 1.65 -2.58
CA VAL A 821 -20.07 2.26 -2.44
C VAL A 821 -20.86 1.57 -1.32
N TRP A 822 -20.85 0.23 -1.26
CA TRP A 822 -21.77 -0.52 -0.39
C TRP A 822 -21.14 -1.28 0.79
N PHE A 823 -19.87 -1.72 0.71
CA PHE A 823 -19.29 -2.64 1.71
C PHE A 823 -18.31 -1.99 2.69
N ARG A 824 -18.55 -0.73 3.05
CA ARG A 824 -17.76 0.00 4.05
C ARG A 824 -18.44 0.01 5.41
N ALA A 825 -17.65 0.13 6.47
CA ALA A 825 -18.20 0.14 7.83
C ALA A 825 -18.94 1.45 8.15
N PRO A 826 -20.23 1.43 8.56
CA PRO A 826 -21.03 2.63 8.79
C PRO A 826 -20.57 3.36 10.07
N HIS A 827 -19.75 4.41 9.92
CA HIS A 827 -19.21 5.18 11.03
C HIS A 827 -19.17 6.68 10.74
N VAL A 828 -20.07 7.45 11.36
CA VAL A 828 -19.98 8.92 11.46
C VAL A 828 -19.58 9.31 12.89
N ILE A 829 -18.40 8.89 13.32
CA ILE A 829 -17.80 9.45 14.54
C ILE A 829 -17.33 10.87 14.19
N TRP A 830 -18.02 11.87 14.72
CA TRP A 830 -17.69 13.29 14.54
C TRP A 830 -16.38 13.66 15.26
N THR A 831 -15.25 13.30 14.65
CA THR A 831 -13.92 13.72 15.11
C THR A 831 -13.56 15.10 14.55
N ARG A 832 -12.43 15.67 15.01
CA ARG A 832 -11.83 16.91 14.46
C ARG A 832 -11.60 16.89 12.94
N PHE A 833 -11.59 15.71 12.32
CA PHE A 833 -11.52 15.51 10.88
C PHE A 833 -12.82 14.88 10.35
N ARG A 834 -13.32 15.42 9.24
CA ARG A 834 -14.42 14.81 8.46
C ARG A 834 -13.88 13.61 7.67
N PRO A 835 -14.62 12.50 7.55
CA PRO A 835 -14.32 11.49 6.54
C PRO A 835 -14.30 12.10 5.13
N GLY A 836 -13.29 11.77 4.32
CA GLY A 836 -13.28 12.11 2.89
C GLY A 836 -14.28 11.28 2.08
N GLU A 837 -14.63 10.13 2.63
CA GLU A 837 -15.67 9.21 2.17
C GLU A 837 -17.08 9.73 2.51
N ALA A 838 -18.00 9.57 1.56
CA ALA A 838 -19.44 9.71 1.79
C ALA A 838 -19.98 8.54 2.62
N GLU A 839 -21.19 8.67 3.16
CA GLU A 839 -21.86 7.55 3.81
C GLU A 839 -22.15 6.41 2.83
N VAL A 840 -22.44 5.23 3.39
CA VAL A 840 -22.73 4.02 2.61
C VAL A 840 -24.13 4.14 2.03
N GLU A 841 -24.29 3.80 0.75
CA GLU A 841 -25.61 3.83 0.10
C GLU A 841 -26.55 2.82 0.79
N PRO A 842 -27.79 3.23 1.14
CA PRO A 842 -28.73 2.37 1.83
C PRO A 842 -29.07 1.15 0.96
N THR A 843 -28.90 -0.04 1.52
CA THR A 843 -29.18 -1.31 0.86
C THR A 843 -29.84 -2.28 1.83
N ASP A 844 -30.81 -3.05 1.33
CA ASP A 844 -31.33 -4.21 2.07
C ASP A 844 -30.37 -5.40 1.97
N ARG A 845 -30.60 -6.45 2.77
CA ARG A 845 -29.67 -7.60 2.82
C ARG A 845 -29.77 -8.56 1.64
N ARG A 846 -30.87 -8.58 0.89
CA ARG A 846 -30.95 -9.31 -0.38
C ARG A 846 -30.10 -8.60 -1.43
N GLN A 847 -30.19 -7.27 -1.50
CA GLN A 847 -29.33 -6.43 -2.34
C GLN A 847 -27.85 -6.61 -1.97
N GLN A 848 -27.50 -6.57 -0.68
CA GLN A 848 -26.12 -6.83 -0.24
C GLN A 848 -25.65 -8.25 -0.57
N ALA A 849 -26.51 -9.27 -0.46
CA ALA A 849 -26.15 -10.63 -0.85
C ALA A 849 -25.93 -10.76 -2.37
N VAL A 850 -26.77 -10.12 -3.19
CA VAL A 850 -26.57 -10.06 -4.65
C VAL A 850 -25.27 -9.32 -4.99
N LEU A 851 -25.01 -8.15 -4.39
CA LEU A 851 -23.77 -7.39 -4.60
C LEU A 851 -22.52 -8.19 -4.16
N LEU A 852 -22.63 -9.00 -3.10
CA LEU A 852 -21.56 -9.92 -2.69
C LEU A 852 -21.34 -11.01 -3.73
N MET A 853 -22.41 -11.62 -4.25
CA MET A 853 -22.29 -12.62 -5.32
C MET A 853 -21.70 -12.02 -6.61
N VAL A 854 -22.04 -10.77 -6.95
CA VAL A 854 -21.41 -10.03 -8.05
C VAL A 854 -19.92 -9.81 -7.77
N LEU A 855 -19.51 -9.41 -6.56
CA LEU A 855 -18.08 -9.28 -6.22
C LEU A 855 -17.32 -10.60 -6.35
N VAL A 856 -17.90 -11.72 -5.90
CA VAL A 856 -17.30 -13.05 -6.04
C VAL A 856 -17.24 -13.46 -7.51
N GLY A 857 -18.30 -13.22 -8.29
CA GLY A 857 -18.35 -13.49 -9.73
C GLY A 857 -17.33 -12.68 -10.54
N LEU A 858 -17.21 -11.37 -10.27
CA LEU A 858 -16.19 -10.51 -10.90
C LEU A 858 -14.77 -11.02 -10.62
N TYR A 859 -14.47 -11.41 -9.39
CA TYR A 859 -13.16 -11.98 -9.04
C TYR A 859 -12.94 -13.35 -9.71
N ALA A 860 -13.93 -14.24 -9.62
CA ALA A 860 -13.87 -15.58 -10.21
C ALA A 860 -13.77 -15.57 -11.74
N ALA A 861 -14.31 -14.56 -12.42
CA ALA A 861 -14.13 -14.34 -13.86
C ALA A 861 -12.76 -13.71 -14.20
N THR A 862 -12.18 -12.91 -13.29
CA THR A 862 -10.87 -12.29 -13.51
C THR A 862 -9.72 -13.29 -13.35
N VAL A 863 -9.83 -14.24 -12.41
CA VAL A 863 -8.83 -15.30 -12.15
C VAL A 863 -8.43 -16.11 -13.38
N PRO A 864 -9.34 -16.70 -14.18
CA PRO A 864 -9.00 -17.45 -15.39
C PRO A 864 -8.75 -16.56 -16.62
N ALA A 865 -9.01 -15.25 -16.53
CA ALA A 865 -8.89 -14.33 -17.67
C ALA A 865 -7.57 -13.56 -17.70
N HIS A 866 -6.90 -13.33 -16.57
CA HIS A 866 -5.65 -12.56 -16.55
C HIS A 866 -4.74 -12.92 -15.36
N GLN A 867 -3.45 -13.07 -15.62
CA GLN A 867 -2.45 -13.39 -14.59
C GLN A 867 -2.31 -12.33 -13.48
N LEU A 868 -2.11 -11.05 -13.81
CA LEU A 868 -1.82 -9.98 -12.82
C LEU A 868 -3.05 -9.43 -12.04
N THR A 869 -4.14 -9.08 -12.74
CA THR A 869 -5.29 -8.35 -12.17
C THR A 869 -5.89 -8.95 -10.88
N PRO A 870 -6.05 -10.28 -10.72
CA PRO A 870 -6.58 -10.88 -9.50
C PRO A 870 -5.76 -10.56 -8.24
N PHE A 871 -4.43 -10.46 -8.36
CA PHE A 871 -3.56 -10.11 -7.25
C PHE A 871 -3.72 -8.64 -6.83
N VAL A 872 -3.92 -7.74 -7.79
CA VAL A 872 -4.18 -6.31 -7.50
C VAL A 872 -5.54 -6.14 -6.82
N MET A 873 -6.59 -6.82 -7.31
CA MET A 873 -7.91 -6.87 -6.67
C MET A 873 -7.83 -7.39 -5.22
N LEU A 874 -7.11 -8.50 -5.01
CA LEU A 874 -6.89 -9.10 -3.69
C LEU A 874 -6.11 -8.17 -2.77
N GLY A 875 -5.03 -7.55 -3.25
CA GLY A 875 -4.21 -6.61 -2.50
C GLY A 875 -5.00 -5.37 -2.06
N VAL A 876 -5.79 -4.78 -2.96
CA VAL A 876 -6.65 -3.62 -2.65
C VAL A 876 -7.69 -4.00 -1.60
N LEU A 877 -8.37 -5.13 -1.76
CA LEU A 877 -9.34 -5.62 -0.79
C LEU A 877 -8.70 -5.91 0.57
N ALA A 878 -7.57 -6.61 0.61
CA ALA A 878 -6.85 -6.94 1.84
C ALA A 878 -6.41 -5.67 2.57
N ALA A 879 -5.84 -4.69 1.85
CA ALA A 879 -5.51 -3.38 2.41
C ALA A 879 -6.73 -2.66 2.98
N LEU A 880 -7.86 -2.59 2.25
CA LEU A 880 -9.12 -2.01 2.73
C LEU A 880 -9.65 -2.71 3.99
N VAL A 881 -9.52 -4.03 4.09
CA VAL A 881 -9.87 -4.80 5.30
C VAL A 881 -8.94 -4.44 6.47
N LEU A 882 -7.61 -4.44 6.24
CA LEU A 882 -6.61 -4.14 7.28
C LEU A 882 -6.75 -2.73 7.87
N ILE A 883 -7.08 -1.72 7.06
CA ILE A 883 -7.32 -0.34 7.54
C ILE A 883 -8.73 -0.11 8.10
N GLY A 884 -9.55 -1.16 8.20
CA GLY A 884 -10.92 -1.11 8.72
C GLY A 884 -11.88 -0.31 7.84
N ARG A 885 -11.71 -0.36 6.51
CA ARG A 885 -12.57 0.30 5.52
C ARG A 885 -13.51 -0.64 4.78
N SER A 886 -13.19 -1.94 4.68
CA SER A 886 -14.11 -2.97 4.18
C SER A 886 -14.62 -3.85 5.33
N GLU A 887 -15.91 -4.17 5.32
CA GLU A 887 -16.48 -5.13 6.29
C GLU A 887 -16.24 -6.58 5.88
N LEU A 888 -15.90 -6.87 4.62
CA LEU A 888 -15.82 -8.22 4.03
C LEU A 888 -14.52 -8.96 4.39
N ARG A 889 -14.22 -9.06 5.69
CA ARG A 889 -13.04 -9.68 6.28
C ARG A 889 -12.73 -11.12 5.83
N GLY A 890 -13.72 -11.90 5.38
CA GLY A 890 -13.48 -13.27 4.89
C GLY A 890 -13.10 -13.35 3.40
N LEU A 891 -13.47 -12.34 2.60
CA LEU A 891 -13.18 -12.36 1.16
C LEU A 891 -11.68 -12.42 0.80
N PRO A 892 -10.74 -11.75 1.49
CA PRO A 892 -9.31 -11.93 1.20
C PRO A 892 -8.85 -13.38 1.27
N VAL A 893 -9.42 -14.19 2.17
CA VAL A 893 -9.09 -15.62 2.29
C VAL A 893 -9.72 -16.40 1.14
N LEU A 894 -11.00 -16.16 0.84
CA LEU A 894 -11.69 -16.80 -0.29
C LEU A 894 -10.98 -16.53 -1.63
N PHE A 895 -10.64 -15.27 -1.89
CA PHE A 895 -9.98 -14.83 -3.11
C PHE A 895 -8.51 -15.29 -3.18
N GLY A 896 -7.80 -15.33 -2.04
CA GLY A 896 -6.50 -15.99 -1.96
C GLY A 896 -6.56 -17.48 -2.31
N VAL A 897 -7.59 -18.20 -1.85
CA VAL A 897 -7.83 -19.61 -2.23
C VAL A 897 -8.14 -19.74 -3.72
N PHE A 898 -9.04 -18.91 -4.28
CA PHE A 898 -9.33 -18.91 -5.73
C PHE A 898 -8.05 -18.75 -6.57
N ALA A 899 -7.22 -17.76 -6.27
CA ALA A 899 -5.98 -17.51 -7.00
C ALA A 899 -4.97 -18.67 -6.83
N ALA A 900 -4.74 -19.12 -5.58
CA ALA A 900 -3.80 -20.22 -5.30
C ALA A 900 -4.20 -21.54 -5.96
N VAL A 901 -5.51 -21.85 -6.01
CA VAL A 901 -6.05 -23.03 -6.67
C VAL A 901 -5.94 -22.92 -8.20
N TRP A 902 -6.25 -21.76 -8.80
CA TRP A 902 -6.04 -21.58 -10.24
C TRP A 902 -4.56 -21.76 -10.63
N LEU A 903 -3.65 -21.13 -9.88
CA LEU A 903 -2.21 -21.21 -10.16
C LEU A 903 -1.69 -22.64 -10.01
N GLY A 904 -1.94 -23.30 -8.88
CA GLY A 904 -1.35 -24.62 -8.60
C GLY A 904 -1.99 -25.81 -9.34
N PHE A 905 -3.15 -25.62 -9.98
CA PHE A 905 -3.82 -26.65 -10.76
C PHE A 905 -3.96 -26.28 -12.24
N MET A 906 -4.59 -25.15 -12.57
CA MET A 906 -4.98 -24.82 -13.95
C MET A 906 -3.85 -24.14 -14.74
N ALA A 907 -3.06 -23.28 -14.10
CA ALA A 907 -1.91 -22.62 -14.72
C ALA A 907 -0.59 -23.38 -14.51
N GLU A 908 -0.65 -24.70 -14.25
CA GLU A 908 0.53 -25.58 -14.10
C GLU A 908 1.53 -25.47 -15.25
N PRO A 909 1.12 -25.56 -16.54
CA PRO A 909 2.09 -25.59 -17.66
C PRO A 909 2.95 -24.33 -17.73
N TYR A 910 2.43 -23.19 -17.28
CA TYR A 910 3.22 -21.97 -17.20
C TYR A 910 4.27 -22.02 -16.08
N TRP A 911 3.89 -22.35 -14.83
CA TRP A 911 4.84 -22.20 -13.73
C TRP A 911 5.86 -23.33 -13.58
N SER A 912 5.59 -24.52 -14.13
CA SER A 912 6.54 -25.64 -14.10
C SER A 912 7.84 -25.30 -14.84
N GLY A 913 7.76 -24.63 -16.00
CA GLY A 913 8.93 -24.11 -16.73
C GLY A 913 9.46 -22.75 -16.23
N HIS A 914 8.56 -21.84 -15.81
CA HIS A 914 8.89 -20.42 -15.62
C HIS A 914 9.06 -20.00 -14.14
N PHE A 915 9.44 -20.92 -13.25
CA PHE A 915 9.56 -20.66 -11.81
C PHE A 915 10.48 -19.47 -11.47
N ASN A 916 11.61 -19.34 -12.17
CA ASN A 916 12.56 -18.24 -11.99
C ASN A 916 12.00 -16.89 -12.47
N GLU A 917 11.12 -16.86 -13.47
CA GLU A 917 10.48 -15.63 -13.96
C GLU A 917 9.35 -15.17 -13.04
N LEU A 918 8.61 -16.14 -12.47
CA LEU A 918 7.53 -15.90 -11.50
C LEU A 918 8.04 -15.44 -10.14
N PHE A 919 9.10 -16.08 -9.62
CA PHE A 919 9.56 -15.88 -8.24
C PHE A 919 10.93 -15.21 -8.12
N GLY A 920 11.78 -15.22 -9.16
CA GLY A 920 13.10 -14.58 -9.12
C GLY A 920 13.05 -13.04 -9.06
N GLY A 921 11.94 -12.45 -9.50
CA GLY A 921 11.67 -11.01 -9.34
C GLY A 921 11.21 -10.58 -7.94
N VAL A 922 10.89 -11.53 -7.04
CA VAL A 922 10.32 -11.24 -5.72
C VAL A 922 11.35 -10.58 -4.82
N GLY A 923 11.01 -9.40 -4.29
CA GLY A 923 11.95 -8.54 -3.54
C GLY A 923 12.93 -7.75 -4.40
N GLY A 924 13.00 -8.01 -5.71
CA GLY A 924 13.87 -7.36 -6.69
C GLY A 924 13.43 -5.95 -7.12
N VAL A 925 12.85 -5.15 -6.21
CA VAL A 925 12.17 -3.87 -6.51
C VAL A 925 13.01 -2.94 -7.40
N GLY A 926 14.30 -2.78 -7.08
CA GLY A 926 15.18 -1.90 -7.85
C GLY A 926 15.49 -2.43 -9.27
N SER A 927 15.57 -3.74 -9.46
CA SER A 927 15.72 -4.36 -10.79
C SER A 927 14.44 -4.20 -11.61
N ASN A 928 13.28 -4.49 -11.00
CA ASN A 928 11.96 -4.37 -11.63
C ASN A 928 11.65 -2.90 -12.03
N VAL A 929 12.09 -1.91 -11.24
CA VAL A 929 12.00 -0.48 -11.60
C VAL A 929 13.02 -0.11 -12.69
N SER A 930 14.26 -0.60 -12.62
CA SER A 930 15.29 -0.32 -13.62
C SER A 930 14.90 -0.83 -15.01
N THR A 931 14.48 -2.10 -15.10
CA THR A 931 14.00 -2.72 -16.35
C THR A 931 12.74 -2.02 -16.90
N SER A 932 11.82 -1.59 -16.03
CA SER A 932 10.58 -0.94 -16.46
C SER A 932 10.69 0.55 -16.81
N VAL A 933 11.80 1.22 -16.47
CA VAL A 933 11.95 2.67 -16.66
C VAL A 933 13.31 3.04 -17.25
N SER A 934 14.41 2.66 -16.61
CA SER A 934 15.77 3.03 -17.04
C SER A 934 16.18 2.31 -18.34
N GLY A 935 15.98 0.98 -18.40
CA GLY A 935 16.37 0.17 -19.56
C GLY A 935 15.69 0.63 -20.85
N ARG A 936 14.40 0.96 -20.78
CA ARG A 936 13.62 1.46 -21.93
C ARG A 936 14.04 2.84 -22.43
N ILE A 937 14.80 3.64 -21.68
CA ILE A 937 15.20 5.02 -22.06
C ILE A 937 16.59 5.06 -22.73
N GLN A 938 17.38 3.98 -22.65
CA GLN A 938 18.76 3.98 -23.14
C GLN A 938 18.85 3.87 -24.68
N GLY A 939 17.99 3.06 -25.30
CA GLY A 939 17.84 2.93 -26.75
C GLY A 939 17.09 4.10 -27.41
N GLY A 940 17.27 4.26 -28.72
CA GLY A 940 16.41 5.09 -29.56
C GLY A 940 16.90 6.49 -29.96
N SER A 941 16.23 7.02 -30.98
CA SER A 941 16.35 8.37 -31.52
C SER A 941 16.03 9.45 -30.49
N SER A 942 16.57 10.66 -30.68
CA SER A 942 16.35 11.80 -29.76
C SER A 942 14.88 12.20 -29.64
N THR A 943 14.10 12.06 -30.72
CA THR A 943 12.66 12.28 -30.74
C THR A 943 11.89 11.21 -29.99
N HIS A 944 12.23 9.92 -30.16
CA HIS A 944 11.55 8.84 -29.43
C HIS A 944 11.86 8.90 -27.93
N LYS A 945 13.10 9.24 -27.55
CA LYS A 945 13.48 9.52 -26.15
C LYS A 945 12.61 10.60 -25.50
N LEU A 946 12.21 11.64 -26.24
CA LEU A 946 11.29 12.66 -25.72
C LEU A 946 9.90 12.09 -25.39
N VAL A 947 9.35 11.19 -26.22
CA VAL A 947 8.10 10.47 -25.94
C VAL A 947 8.20 9.70 -24.61
N LEU A 948 9.30 8.97 -24.42
CA LEU A 948 9.55 8.18 -23.20
C LEU A 948 9.69 9.06 -21.96
N TYR A 949 10.42 10.18 -22.03
CA TYR A 949 10.50 11.14 -20.93
C TYR A 949 9.15 11.78 -20.62
N ILE A 950 8.31 12.06 -21.62
CA ILE A 950 6.94 12.58 -21.40
C ILE A 950 6.07 11.54 -20.71
N ARG A 951 6.14 10.25 -21.07
CA ARG A 951 5.45 9.15 -20.35
C ARG A 951 5.84 9.12 -18.86
N VAL A 952 7.13 9.21 -18.54
CA VAL A 952 7.63 9.28 -17.15
C VAL A 952 7.17 10.55 -16.44
N LEU A 953 7.22 11.71 -17.09
CA LEU A 953 6.80 12.98 -16.54
C LEU A 953 5.29 13.00 -16.22
N LEU A 954 4.46 12.44 -17.10
CA LEU A 954 3.02 12.32 -16.89
C LEU A 954 2.70 11.38 -15.72
N ALA A 955 3.32 10.19 -15.68
CA ALA A 955 3.11 9.26 -14.57
C ALA A 955 3.57 9.87 -13.22
N GLY A 956 4.79 10.37 -13.14
CA GLY A 956 5.36 10.97 -11.92
C GLY A 956 4.64 12.25 -11.50
N GLY A 957 4.33 13.14 -12.44
CA GLY A 957 3.59 14.38 -12.21
C GLY A 957 2.16 14.12 -11.73
N MET A 958 1.47 13.14 -12.32
CA MET A 958 0.14 12.72 -11.89
C MET A 958 0.15 12.15 -10.46
N MET A 959 1.17 11.36 -10.11
CA MET A 959 1.35 10.85 -8.75
C MET A 959 1.66 11.97 -7.74
N ALA A 960 2.52 12.93 -8.09
CA ALA A 960 2.77 14.11 -7.27
C ALA A 960 1.50 14.95 -7.06
N PHE A 961 0.66 15.08 -8.10
CA PHE A 961 -0.60 15.81 -8.04
C PHE A 961 -1.65 15.11 -7.15
N ALA A 962 -1.69 13.77 -7.17
CA ALA A 962 -2.50 12.98 -6.23
C ALA A 962 -2.05 13.14 -4.76
N VAL A 963 -0.74 13.13 -4.51
CA VAL A 963 -0.16 13.40 -3.17
C VAL A 963 -0.49 14.82 -2.70
N TRP A 964 -0.37 15.82 -3.58
CA TRP A 964 -0.82 17.19 -3.30
C TRP A 964 -2.32 17.23 -2.97
N GLY A 965 -3.15 16.49 -3.68
CA GLY A 965 -4.58 16.37 -3.43
C GLY A 965 -4.91 15.86 -2.04
N TRP A 966 -4.25 14.77 -1.62
CA TRP A 966 -4.32 14.26 -0.27
C TRP A 966 -3.90 15.30 0.78
N TRP A 967 -2.75 15.96 0.57
CA TRP A 967 -2.20 16.97 1.48
C TRP A 967 -3.14 18.18 1.62
N ARG A 968 -3.72 18.67 0.51
CA ARG A 968 -4.69 19.78 0.49
C ARG A 968 -6.00 19.40 1.19
N ARG A 969 -6.50 18.18 0.99
CA ARG A 969 -7.66 17.63 1.73
C ARG A 969 -7.38 17.52 3.23
N HIS A 970 -6.17 17.10 3.61
CA HIS A 970 -5.75 17.03 5.01
C HIS A 970 -5.76 18.41 5.69
N PHE A 971 -5.24 19.46 5.04
CA PHE A 971 -5.35 20.85 5.53
C PHE A 971 -6.79 21.31 5.73
N HIS A 972 -7.69 20.93 4.81
CA HIS A 972 -9.13 21.18 4.94
C HIS A 972 -9.86 20.23 5.91
N ARG A 973 -9.10 19.48 6.73
CA ARG A 973 -9.58 18.55 7.76
C ARG A 973 -10.40 17.37 7.23
N TYR A 974 -10.19 16.96 5.99
CA TYR A 974 -10.70 15.70 5.47
C TYR A 974 -9.67 14.57 5.68
N ARG A 975 -10.16 13.35 5.95
CA ARG A 975 -9.37 12.13 6.01
C ARG A 975 -9.73 11.22 4.85
N GLU A 976 -8.92 11.27 3.80
CA GLU A 976 -8.93 10.25 2.74
C GLU A 976 -8.20 9.00 3.23
N ARG A 977 -8.76 7.82 2.94
CA ARG A 977 -8.10 6.53 3.15
C ARG A 977 -8.29 5.60 1.96
N SER A 978 -9.52 5.36 1.53
CA SER A 978 -9.76 4.43 0.42
C SER A 978 -9.06 4.85 -0.88
N LEU A 979 -9.05 6.15 -1.21
CA LEU A 979 -8.32 6.64 -2.40
C LEU A 979 -6.81 6.39 -2.32
N LEU A 980 -6.19 6.53 -1.14
CA LEU A 980 -4.76 6.20 -0.97
C LEU A 980 -4.49 4.70 -1.19
N VAL A 981 -5.42 3.83 -0.78
CA VAL A 981 -5.30 2.39 -1.04
C VAL A 981 -5.32 2.12 -2.54
N LEU A 982 -6.28 2.69 -3.28
CA LEU A 982 -6.34 2.55 -4.75
C LEU A 982 -5.09 3.10 -5.45
N THR A 983 -4.55 4.22 -4.98
CA THR A 983 -3.37 4.86 -5.56
C THR A 983 -2.06 4.12 -5.26
N PHE A 984 -1.87 3.59 -4.04
CA PHE A 984 -0.55 3.12 -3.59
C PHE A 984 -0.43 1.60 -3.45
N VAL A 985 -1.51 0.82 -3.32
CA VAL A 985 -1.40 -0.65 -3.32
C VAL A 985 -0.86 -1.22 -4.63
N PRO A 986 -1.18 -0.69 -5.83
CA PRO A 986 -0.60 -1.20 -7.08
C PRO A 986 0.93 -1.24 -7.06
N PHE A 987 1.60 -0.29 -6.39
CA PHE A 987 3.07 -0.24 -6.28
C PHE A 987 3.69 -1.44 -5.57
N LEU A 988 2.91 -2.25 -4.84
CA LEU A 988 3.38 -3.52 -4.29
C LEU A 988 3.74 -4.54 -5.41
N GLY A 989 3.20 -4.37 -6.63
CA GLY A 989 3.53 -5.18 -7.80
C GLY A 989 5.02 -5.15 -8.17
N PHE A 990 5.71 -4.02 -7.95
CA PHE A 990 7.17 -3.93 -8.12
C PHE A 990 7.95 -4.87 -7.19
N GLY A 991 7.36 -5.29 -6.06
CA GLY A 991 7.95 -6.28 -5.15
C GLY A 991 7.70 -7.74 -5.55
N MET A 992 6.89 -7.99 -6.58
CA MET A 992 6.50 -9.32 -7.03
C MET A 992 7.26 -9.76 -8.30
N GLN A 993 7.14 -9.01 -9.41
CA GLN A 993 7.63 -9.47 -10.72
C GLN A 993 7.95 -8.28 -11.65
N SER A 994 8.79 -8.50 -12.66
CA SER A 994 9.12 -7.49 -13.69
C SER A 994 8.07 -7.39 -14.81
N TYR A 995 7.40 -8.51 -15.15
CA TYR A 995 6.38 -8.60 -16.21
C TYR A 995 6.86 -7.98 -17.53
N GLY A 996 7.90 -8.56 -18.16
CA GLY A 996 8.46 -8.04 -19.43
C GLY A 996 8.95 -6.57 -19.38
N GLY A 997 9.28 -6.05 -18.19
CA GLY A 997 9.57 -4.63 -17.99
C GLY A 997 8.36 -3.70 -18.22
N GLU A 998 7.13 -4.20 -18.21
CA GLU A 998 5.91 -3.39 -18.28
C GLU A 998 5.33 -3.05 -16.89
N MET A 999 5.89 -3.59 -15.80
CA MET A 999 5.30 -3.45 -14.47
C MET A 999 5.03 -1.99 -14.09
N ALA A 1000 5.90 -1.04 -14.46
CA ALA A 1000 5.66 0.39 -14.20
C ALA A 1000 4.39 0.93 -14.88
N LEU A 1001 4.12 0.54 -16.12
CA LEU A 1001 2.92 0.94 -16.86
C LEU A 1001 1.65 0.36 -16.22
N ARG A 1002 1.70 -0.93 -15.85
CA ARG A 1002 0.57 -1.63 -15.20
C ARG A 1002 0.28 -1.07 -13.81
N VAL A 1003 1.33 -0.81 -13.00
CA VAL A 1003 1.22 -0.14 -11.69
C VAL A 1003 0.56 1.24 -11.83
N PHE A 1004 0.99 2.04 -12.81
CA PHE A 1004 0.38 3.35 -13.07
C PHE A 1004 -1.09 3.21 -13.43
N MET A 1005 -1.44 2.35 -14.40
CA MET A 1005 -2.82 2.08 -14.83
C MET A 1005 -3.74 1.75 -13.64
N PHE A 1006 -3.35 0.79 -12.79
CA PHE A 1006 -4.14 0.42 -11.60
C PHE A 1006 -4.25 1.53 -10.55
N ALA A 1007 -3.29 2.46 -10.49
CA ALA A 1007 -3.27 3.60 -9.58
C ALA A 1007 -4.10 4.81 -10.08
N VAL A 1008 -4.29 4.97 -11.40
CA VAL A 1008 -5.06 6.09 -12.01
C VAL A 1008 -6.42 6.35 -11.34
N PRO A 1009 -7.32 5.36 -11.08
CA PRO A 1009 -8.65 5.65 -10.53
C PRO A 1009 -8.59 6.29 -9.13
N GLY A 1010 -7.59 5.92 -8.30
CA GLY A 1010 -7.35 6.61 -7.04
C GLY A 1010 -6.70 7.99 -7.25
N ALA A 1011 -5.68 8.04 -8.11
CA ALA A 1011 -4.86 9.23 -8.34
C ALA A 1011 -5.65 10.38 -8.98
N ALA A 1012 -6.46 10.09 -10.01
CA ALA A 1012 -7.30 11.05 -10.72
C ALA A 1012 -8.35 11.68 -9.82
N LEU A 1013 -8.98 10.89 -8.95
CA LEU A 1013 -9.92 11.40 -7.95
C LEU A 1013 -9.23 12.25 -6.88
N LEU A 1014 -8.01 11.91 -6.46
CA LEU A 1014 -7.19 12.75 -5.59
C LEU A 1014 -6.76 14.06 -6.28
N ALA A 1015 -6.43 14.05 -7.58
CA ALA A 1015 -6.12 15.25 -8.36
C ALA A 1015 -7.35 16.17 -8.54
N GLY A 1016 -8.54 15.61 -8.80
CA GLY A 1016 -9.79 16.37 -8.77
C GLY A 1016 -10.04 17.05 -7.42
N LEU A 1017 -9.70 16.37 -6.31
CA LEU A 1017 -9.70 16.92 -4.96
C LEU A 1017 -8.53 17.89 -4.68
N ALA A 1018 -7.42 17.82 -5.43
CA ALA A 1018 -6.33 18.80 -5.38
C ALA A 1018 -6.80 20.16 -5.89
N LEU A 1019 -7.59 20.18 -6.96
CA LEU A 1019 -8.17 21.40 -7.53
C LEU A 1019 -9.35 21.91 -6.69
N PHE A 1020 -10.27 21.02 -6.32
CA PHE A 1020 -11.52 21.33 -5.61
C PHE A 1020 -11.62 20.57 -4.26
N PRO A 1021 -10.84 20.96 -3.22
CA PRO A 1021 -10.73 20.18 -1.98
C PRO A 1021 -11.94 20.28 -1.05
N ARG A 1022 -12.84 21.24 -1.28
CA ARG A 1022 -14.01 21.49 -0.43
C ARG A 1022 -15.23 20.72 -0.93
N THR A 1023 -16.19 20.49 -0.04
CA THR A 1023 -17.44 19.81 -0.40
C THR A 1023 -18.44 20.77 -1.03
N GLY A 1024 -18.32 22.08 -0.77
CA GLY A 1024 -19.33 23.06 -1.17
C GLY A 1024 -20.63 22.85 -0.38
N ALA A 1025 -20.54 22.30 0.83
CA ALA A 1025 -21.71 22.02 1.67
C ALA A 1025 -22.32 23.32 2.23
N THR A 1026 -21.49 24.33 2.51
CA THR A 1026 -21.93 25.64 3.01
C THR A 1026 -21.83 26.72 1.92
N ALA A 1027 -22.65 27.77 2.03
CA ALA A 1027 -22.58 28.93 1.13
C ALA A 1027 -21.16 29.55 1.10
N LYS A 1028 -20.51 29.69 2.27
CA LYS A 1028 -19.15 30.20 2.42
C LYS A 1028 -18.08 29.31 1.75
N GLU A 1029 -18.26 27.98 1.74
CA GLU A 1029 -17.39 27.08 0.96
C GLU A 1029 -17.60 27.28 -0.55
N ARG A 1030 -18.86 27.34 -1.03
CA ARG A 1030 -19.19 27.57 -2.44
C ARG A 1030 -18.64 28.91 -2.94
N GLU A 1031 -18.72 29.95 -2.12
CA GLU A 1031 -18.24 31.30 -2.46
C GLU A 1031 -16.71 31.38 -2.57
N LYS A 1032 -15.98 30.77 -1.61
CA LYS A 1032 -14.52 30.67 -1.69
C LYS A 1032 -14.00 29.73 -2.78
N ASP A 1033 -14.87 28.88 -3.35
CA ASP A 1033 -14.56 28.08 -4.55
C ASP A 1033 -14.91 28.82 -5.86
N ARG A 1034 -15.78 29.85 -5.82
CA ARG A 1034 -16.13 30.69 -7.00
C ARG A 1034 -15.03 31.68 -7.38
N GLY A 1035 -14.39 32.31 -6.38
CA GLY A 1035 -13.33 33.31 -6.61
C GLY A 1035 -11.91 32.75 -6.67
N GLY A 1036 -11.75 31.42 -6.73
CA GLY A 1036 -10.43 30.78 -6.74
C GLY A 1036 -9.95 30.43 -8.14
N LEU A 1037 -8.63 30.44 -8.35
CA LEU A 1037 -7.94 30.01 -9.59
C LEU A 1037 -8.11 28.51 -9.93
N ALA A 1038 -9.02 27.79 -9.27
CA ALA A 1038 -9.17 26.34 -9.41
C ALA A 1038 -9.63 25.87 -10.81
N PRO A 1039 -10.59 26.52 -11.51
CA PRO A 1039 -10.92 26.15 -12.88
C PRO A 1039 -9.82 26.55 -13.89
N VAL A 1040 -9.03 27.60 -13.61
CA VAL A 1040 -7.84 27.93 -14.42
C VAL A 1040 -6.77 26.85 -14.26
N ALA A 1041 -6.53 26.39 -13.03
CA ALA A 1041 -5.65 25.26 -12.78
C ALA A 1041 -6.18 23.94 -13.39
N ALA A 1042 -7.51 23.76 -13.48
CA ALA A 1042 -8.12 22.65 -14.21
C ALA A 1042 -7.94 22.75 -15.73
N LEU A 1043 -8.02 23.96 -16.29
CA LEU A 1043 -7.70 24.24 -17.71
C LEU A 1043 -6.24 23.92 -18.01
N LEU A 1044 -5.30 24.45 -17.22
CA LEU A 1044 -3.86 24.21 -17.40
C LEU A 1044 -3.50 22.73 -17.24
N ALA A 1045 -4.02 22.07 -16.20
CA ALA A 1045 -3.82 20.63 -16.02
C ALA A 1045 -4.42 19.83 -17.19
N GLY A 1046 -5.60 20.21 -17.66
CA GLY A 1046 -6.25 19.59 -18.82
C GLY A 1046 -5.46 19.76 -20.11
N LEU A 1047 -4.93 20.96 -20.39
CA LEU A 1047 -4.11 21.22 -21.58
C LEU A 1047 -2.79 20.43 -21.54
N LEU A 1048 -2.13 20.40 -20.38
CA LEU A 1048 -0.90 19.62 -20.17
C LEU A 1048 -1.14 18.11 -20.31
N LEU A 1049 -2.24 17.58 -19.73
CA LEU A 1049 -2.57 16.17 -19.83
C LEU A 1049 -3.07 15.79 -21.23
N MET A 1050 -3.83 16.64 -21.93
CA MET A 1050 -4.30 16.42 -23.31
C MET A 1050 -3.13 16.44 -24.30
N GLY A 1051 -2.27 17.47 -24.26
CA GLY A 1051 -1.07 17.53 -25.09
C GLY A 1051 -0.08 16.40 -24.76
N GLY A 1052 0.09 16.11 -23.47
CA GLY A 1052 0.88 14.98 -23.01
C GLY A 1052 0.34 13.63 -23.49
N PHE A 1053 -0.99 13.41 -23.45
CA PHE A 1053 -1.63 12.21 -23.99
C PHE A 1053 -1.34 12.05 -25.48
N LEU A 1054 -1.48 13.13 -26.27
CA LEU A 1054 -1.27 13.07 -27.72
C LEU A 1054 0.17 12.68 -28.10
N VAL A 1055 1.16 12.97 -27.26
CA VAL A 1055 2.54 12.48 -27.44
C VAL A 1055 2.73 11.09 -26.83
N ALA A 1056 2.24 10.86 -25.61
CA ALA A 1056 2.51 9.63 -24.85
C ALA A 1056 1.75 8.40 -25.37
N ARG A 1057 0.50 8.55 -25.84
CA ARG A 1057 -0.31 7.47 -26.41
C ARG A 1057 0.16 7.12 -27.82
N TRP A 1058 0.43 8.15 -28.63
CA TRP A 1058 0.63 8.01 -30.08
C TRP A 1058 2.09 8.08 -30.54
N GLY A 1059 3.06 8.34 -29.65
CA GLY A 1059 4.47 8.47 -30.02
C GLY A 1059 5.16 7.19 -30.51
N ASN A 1060 4.45 6.06 -30.51
CA ASN A 1060 4.88 4.79 -31.10
C ASN A 1060 4.16 4.47 -32.44
N GLU A 1061 3.16 5.27 -32.86
CA GLU A 1061 2.19 4.84 -33.89
C GLU A 1061 2.81 4.58 -35.26
N SER A 1062 3.99 5.14 -35.55
CA SER A 1062 4.73 4.88 -36.79
C SER A 1062 5.16 3.41 -36.97
N PHE A 1063 5.27 2.63 -35.88
CA PHE A 1063 5.57 1.19 -35.89
C PHE A 1063 4.50 0.32 -35.18
N GLU A 1064 3.54 0.91 -34.47
CA GLU A 1064 2.36 0.19 -33.93
C GLU A 1064 1.17 0.11 -34.91
N ARG A 1065 1.11 1.01 -35.91
CA ARG A 1065 0.15 0.96 -37.02
C ARG A 1065 0.47 -0.22 -37.94
N VAL A 1066 -0.53 -1.04 -38.21
CA VAL A 1066 -0.48 -2.10 -39.22
C VAL A 1066 -0.92 -1.51 -40.57
N ARG A 1067 -0.26 -1.91 -41.66
CA ARG A 1067 -0.60 -1.47 -43.03
C ARG A 1067 -1.28 -2.60 -43.83
N PRO A 1068 -2.15 -2.28 -44.82
CA PRO A 1068 -2.83 -3.31 -45.62
C PRO A 1068 -1.87 -4.28 -46.35
N GLY A 1069 -0.70 -3.82 -46.81
CA GLY A 1069 0.30 -4.71 -47.43
C GLY A 1069 0.92 -5.71 -46.45
N GLU A 1070 0.96 -5.38 -45.15
CA GLU A 1070 1.43 -6.26 -44.08
C GLU A 1070 0.38 -7.34 -43.75
N VAL A 1071 -0.91 -6.99 -43.77
CA VAL A 1071 -2.02 -7.96 -43.62
C VAL A 1071 -2.05 -8.92 -44.82
N ALA A 1072 -1.94 -8.39 -46.04
CA ALA A 1072 -1.90 -9.20 -47.27
C ALA A 1072 -0.71 -10.18 -47.30
N ALA A 1073 0.44 -9.79 -46.75
CA ALA A 1073 1.60 -10.67 -46.61
C ALA A 1073 1.36 -11.81 -45.60
N MET A 1074 0.69 -11.52 -44.48
CA MET A 1074 0.33 -12.55 -43.51
C MET A 1074 -0.74 -13.52 -44.06
N ASP A 1075 -1.74 -13.02 -44.79
CA ASP A 1075 -2.72 -13.88 -45.46
C ASP A 1075 -2.09 -14.75 -46.57
N TYR A 1076 -1.05 -14.26 -47.26
CA TYR A 1076 -0.24 -15.10 -48.14
C TYR A 1076 0.43 -16.26 -47.37
N VAL A 1077 1.06 -15.96 -46.22
CA VAL A 1077 1.70 -16.97 -45.35
C VAL A 1077 0.68 -18.01 -44.84
N TYR A 1078 -0.52 -17.60 -44.43
CA TYR A 1078 -1.55 -18.52 -43.96
C TYR A 1078 -2.17 -19.39 -45.07
N ALA A 1079 -2.11 -18.94 -46.33
CA ALA A 1079 -2.68 -19.67 -47.47
C ALA A 1079 -1.72 -20.71 -48.09
N HIS A 1080 -0.41 -20.47 -48.06
CA HIS A 1080 0.60 -21.23 -48.80
C HIS A 1080 1.39 -22.23 -47.92
N ASP A 1081 2.12 -23.14 -48.58
CA ASP A 1081 3.14 -24.02 -47.99
C ASP A 1081 2.76 -24.81 -46.73
N LYS A 1082 1.99 -25.87 -46.93
CA LYS A 1082 1.58 -26.83 -45.88
C LYS A 1082 2.62 -27.95 -45.71
N PRO A 1083 2.72 -28.60 -44.53
CA PRO A 1083 1.83 -28.46 -43.37
C PRO A 1083 2.23 -27.39 -42.34
N THR A 1084 3.49 -26.96 -42.27
CA THR A 1084 4.00 -25.82 -41.45
C THR A 1084 4.83 -24.83 -42.27
N VAL A 1085 4.99 -23.62 -41.74
CA VAL A 1085 5.79 -22.51 -42.30
C VAL A 1085 6.67 -21.88 -41.22
N ARG A 1086 7.88 -21.44 -41.58
CA ARG A 1086 8.77 -20.64 -40.72
C ARG A 1086 8.91 -19.23 -41.27
N LEU A 1087 8.53 -18.23 -40.49
CA LEU A 1087 8.62 -16.81 -40.86
C LEU A 1087 9.73 -16.12 -40.06
N LEU A 1088 10.85 -15.90 -40.73
CA LEU A 1088 12.01 -15.20 -40.19
C LEU A 1088 11.76 -13.69 -40.24
N TRP A 1089 11.74 -13.06 -39.06
CA TRP A 1089 11.45 -11.64 -38.91
C TRP A 1089 12.64 -10.90 -38.30
N LEU A 1090 12.93 -9.71 -38.82
CA LEU A 1090 14.05 -8.86 -38.41
C LEU A 1090 13.88 -8.24 -36.99
N SER A 1091 14.85 -8.47 -36.10
CA SER A 1091 14.95 -7.84 -34.78
C SER A 1091 16.39 -7.41 -34.46
N ASN A 1092 16.57 -6.43 -33.58
CA ASN A 1092 17.85 -6.03 -33.00
C ASN A 1092 18.26 -6.84 -31.74
N ASP A 1093 17.33 -7.57 -31.11
CA ASP A 1093 17.58 -8.38 -29.91
C ASP A 1093 16.77 -9.67 -29.97
N THR A 1094 17.33 -10.71 -30.59
CA THR A 1094 16.65 -12.01 -30.78
C THR A 1094 16.43 -12.82 -29.49
N VAL A 1095 16.73 -12.26 -28.31
CA VAL A 1095 16.57 -12.92 -27.01
C VAL A 1095 15.48 -12.25 -26.17
N ASN A 1096 15.44 -10.91 -26.13
CA ASN A 1096 14.47 -10.17 -25.32
C ASN A 1096 13.31 -9.57 -26.13
N ASP A 1097 13.47 -9.40 -27.44
CA ASP A 1097 12.39 -8.94 -28.33
C ASP A 1097 11.54 -10.14 -28.78
N VAL A 1098 10.34 -10.24 -28.21
CA VAL A 1098 9.42 -11.37 -28.36
C VAL A 1098 8.11 -10.97 -29.02
N THR A 1099 8.03 -9.80 -29.68
CA THR A 1099 6.79 -9.33 -30.31
C THR A 1099 7.10 -8.61 -31.63
N PRO A 1100 6.98 -9.29 -32.78
CA PRO A 1100 7.26 -8.68 -34.08
C PRO A 1100 6.28 -7.55 -34.40
N ALA A 1101 6.78 -6.51 -35.07
CA ALA A 1101 5.98 -5.42 -35.62
C ALA A 1101 5.31 -5.81 -36.96
N ILE A 1102 4.50 -6.88 -36.95
CA ILE A 1102 3.69 -7.40 -38.07
C ILE A 1102 2.32 -7.90 -37.53
N PRO A 1103 1.27 -8.05 -38.33
CA PRO A 1103 -0.02 -8.63 -37.89
C PRO A 1103 0.05 -10.16 -37.72
N TRP A 1104 0.89 -10.62 -36.79
CA TRP A 1104 1.21 -12.04 -36.56
C TRP A 1104 0.14 -12.82 -35.79
N GLY A 1105 0.20 -14.15 -35.92
CA GLY A 1105 -0.59 -15.11 -35.15
C GLY A 1105 -2.10 -14.97 -35.27
N ALA A 1106 -2.63 -14.40 -36.36
CA ALA A 1106 -4.06 -14.12 -36.51
C ALA A 1106 -4.93 -15.34 -36.84
N LYS A 1107 -4.35 -16.36 -37.50
CA LYS A 1107 -4.98 -17.60 -37.98
C LYS A 1107 -3.94 -18.73 -37.90
N ASP A 1108 -4.39 -19.98 -37.82
CA ASP A 1108 -3.52 -21.18 -37.99
C ASP A 1108 -2.20 -21.11 -37.17
N MET A 1109 -2.28 -20.55 -35.96
CA MET A 1109 -1.11 -20.28 -35.08
C MET A 1109 -0.25 -21.52 -34.84
N GLU A 1110 -0.85 -22.71 -34.79
CA GLU A 1110 -0.15 -23.98 -34.61
C GLU A 1110 0.80 -24.35 -35.77
N ARG A 1111 0.74 -23.63 -36.89
CA ARG A 1111 1.44 -23.96 -38.15
C ARG A 1111 2.56 -23.00 -38.51
N VAL A 1112 2.57 -21.79 -37.94
CA VAL A 1112 3.51 -20.72 -38.31
C VAL A 1112 4.45 -20.44 -37.14
N ASP A 1113 5.71 -20.80 -37.33
CA ASP A 1113 6.79 -20.53 -36.38
C ASP A 1113 7.45 -19.18 -36.71
N TYR A 1114 7.48 -18.27 -35.73
CA TYR A 1114 7.93 -16.87 -35.90
C TYR A 1114 9.35 -16.68 -35.36
N VAL A 1115 10.33 -16.82 -36.25
CA VAL A 1115 11.75 -16.93 -35.87
C VAL A 1115 12.42 -15.55 -35.80
N PRO A 1116 12.77 -15.03 -34.60
CA PRO A 1116 13.48 -13.76 -34.48
C PRO A 1116 14.87 -13.87 -35.09
N THR A 1117 15.16 -13.03 -36.08
CA THR A 1117 16.37 -13.07 -36.89
C THR A 1117 17.13 -11.75 -36.75
N LEU A 1118 18.42 -11.81 -36.41
CA LEU A 1118 19.21 -10.62 -36.13
C LEU A 1118 19.37 -9.74 -37.39
N ALA A 1119 18.82 -8.54 -37.35
CA ALA A 1119 18.95 -7.54 -38.38
C ALA A 1119 20.41 -7.04 -38.46
N PRO A 1120 21.11 -7.13 -39.60
CA PRO A 1120 22.49 -6.67 -39.70
C PRO A 1120 22.55 -5.14 -39.64
N THR A 1121 23.39 -4.59 -38.76
CA THR A 1121 23.55 -3.13 -38.63
C THR A 1121 24.14 -2.47 -39.87
N ASP A 1122 25.02 -3.17 -40.59
CA ASP A 1122 25.43 -2.84 -41.95
C ASP A 1122 24.57 -3.65 -42.95
N PRO A 1123 23.73 -3.01 -43.79
CA PRO A 1123 22.82 -3.70 -44.70
C PRO A 1123 23.53 -4.52 -45.79
N VAL A 1124 24.85 -4.37 -45.97
CA VAL A 1124 25.65 -5.20 -46.88
C VAL A 1124 25.88 -6.62 -46.34
N LEU A 1125 25.80 -6.83 -45.01
CA LEU A 1125 26.13 -8.10 -44.35
C LEU A 1125 24.98 -9.13 -44.38
N VAL A 1126 24.32 -9.29 -45.53
CA VAL A 1126 23.16 -10.16 -45.74
C VAL A 1126 23.42 -11.66 -45.53
N SER A 1127 24.69 -12.10 -45.56
CA SER A 1127 25.05 -13.52 -45.43
C SER A 1127 24.56 -14.18 -44.13
N GLY A 1128 24.39 -13.41 -43.05
CA GLY A 1128 23.76 -13.91 -41.80
C GLY A 1128 22.28 -14.26 -42.00
N LEU A 1129 21.51 -13.39 -42.66
CA LEU A 1129 20.09 -13.59 -42.97
C LEU A 1129 19.90 -14.79 -43.91
N VAL A 1130 20.71 -14.88 -44.97
CA VAL A 1130 20.64 -15.99 -45.93
C VAL A 1130 21.06 -17.32 -45.29
N LYS A 1131 21.99 -17.30 -44.33
CA LYS A 1131 22.30 -18.49 -43.53
C LYS A 1131 21.12 -18.87 -42.64
N GLY A 1132 20.52 -17.91 -41.91
CA GLY A 1132 19.33 -18.17 -41.09
C GLY A 1132 18.19 -18.81 -41.89
N LEU A 1133 17.92 -18.31 -43.11
CA LEU A 1133 16.89 -18.87 -43.98
C LEU A 1133 17.21 -20.30 -44.46
N LYS A 1134 18.48 -20.68 -44.58
CA LYS A 1134 18.92 -22.06 -44.88
C LYS A 1134 18.84 -22.96 -43.65
N ASP A 1135 19.29 -22.45 -42.50
CA ASP A 1135 19.27 -23.16 -41.22
C ASP A 1135 17.82 -23.46 -40.76
N ALA A 1136 16.85 -22.63 -41.17
CA ALA A 1136 15.42 -22.84 -40.93
C ALA A 1136 14.77 -23.97 -41.76
N GLY A 1137 15.42 -24.45 -42.84
CA GLY A 1137 14.93 -25.59 -43.63
C GLY A 1137 13.78 -25.25 -44.61
N PRO A 1138 13.04 -26.26 -45.10
CA PRO A 1138 12.00 -26.05 -46.12
C PRO A 1138 10.77 -25.32 -45.56
N ASN A 1139 9.99 -24.70 -46.46
CA ASN A 1139 8.85 -23.82 -46.14
C ASN A 1139 9.24 -22.62 -45.26
N SER A 1140 10.41 -22.03 -45.52
CA SER A 1140 10.90 -20.85 -44.77
C SER A 1140 10.87 -19.57 -45.62
N TYR A 1141 10.44 -18.48 -44.99
CA TYR A 1141 10.35 -17.14 -45.58
C TYR A 1141 11.10 -16.11 -44.72
N LEU A 1142 11.86 -15.22 -45.35
CA LEU A 1142 12.39 -14.01 -44.72
C LEU A 1142 11.45 -12.84 -45.06
N VAL A 1143 10.86 -12.22 -44.04
CA VAL A 1143 9.99 -11.05 -44.20
C VAL A 1143 10.71 -9.75 -43.84
N ILE A 1144 10.57 -8.75 -44.71
CA ILE A 1144 11.03 -7.38 -44.50
C ILE A 1144 9.82 -6.48 -44.71
N ASN A 1145 9.37 -5.80 -43.67
CA ASN A 1145 8.26 -4.86 -43.73
C ASN A 1145 8.61 -3.49 -43.15
N ARG A 1146 7.77 -2.53 -43.51
CA ARG A 1146 7.92 -1.14 -43.13
C ARG A 1146 7.79 -0.87 -41.63
N SER A 1147 6.93 -1.58 -40.90
CA SER A 1147 6.82 -1.41 -39.44
C SER A 1147 8.05 -1.90 -38.68
N GLN A 1148 8.65 -3.06 -39.02
CA GLN A 1148 9.90 -3.50 -38.39
C GLN A 1148 11.08 -2.60 -38.76
N VAL A 1149 11.18 -2.17 -40.02
CA VAL A 1149 12.20 -1.18 -40.45
C VAL A 1149 12.08 0.11 -39.62
N THR A 1150 10.86 0.62 -39.44
CA THR A 1150 10.60 1.84 -38.66
C THR A 1150 10.99 1.65 -37.18
N TYR A 1151 10.71 0.49 -36.59
CA TYR A 1151 11.14 0.14 -35.24
C TYR A 1151 12.68 0.11 -35.11
N LEU A 1152 13.38 -0.57 -36.02
CA LEU A 1152 14.85 -0.63 -36.05
C LEU A 1152 15.48 0.77 -36.22
N GLN A 1153 14.89 1.65 -37.03
CA GLN A 1153 15.35 3.03 -37.18
C GLN A 1153 15.12 3.87 -35.91
N LEU A 1154 13.93 3.79 -35.29
CA LEU A 1154 13.55 4.66 -34.18
C LEU A 1154 14.09 4.21 -32.82
N ASP A 1155 14.19 2.90 -32.57
CA ASP A 1155 14.63 2.31 -31.30
C ASP A 1155 16.08 1.80 -31.34
N ALA A 1156 16.46 1.09 -32.41
CA ALA A 1156 17.82 0.56 -32.56
C ALA A 1156 18.80 1.53 -33.27
N GLY A 1157 18.31 2.62 -33.86
CA GLY A 1157 19.14 3.68 -34.46
C GLY A 1157 19.66 3.38 -35.88
N TYR A 1158 18.99 2.51 -36.63
CA TYR A 1158 19.37 2.12 -37.99
C TYR A 1158 19.22 3.30 -38.97
N SER A 1159 19.96 3.29 -40.09
CA SER A 1159 19.93 4.40 -41.06
C SER A 1159 18.63 4.44 -41.87
N ALA A 1160 18.24 5.63 -42.32
CA ALA A 1160 17.05 5.82 -43.17
C ALA A 1160 17.15 5.07 -44.53
N THR A 1161 18.37 4.84 -45.03
CA THR A 1161 18.65 4.10 -46.26
C THR A 1161 18.93 2.60 -46.03
N TRP A 1162 18.67 2.10 -44.82
CA TRP A 1162 19.01 0.72 -44.46
C TRP A 1162 18.19 -0.30 -45.25
N GLU A 1163 16.87 -0.13 -45.31
CA GLU A 1163 15.93 -1.04 -45.99
C GLU A 1163 16.24 -1.16 -47.48
N SER A 1164 16.35 -0.04 -48.19
CA SER A 1164 16.59 -0.03 -49.64
C SER A 1164 17.93 -0.72 -49.98
N ARG A 1165 18.98 -0.47 -49.19
CA ARG A 1165 20.29 -1.12 -49.37
C ARG A 1165 20.26 -2.60 -49.00
N LEU A 1166 19.48 -2.99 -47.99
CA LEU A 1166 19.33 -4.39 -47.59
C LEU A 1166 18.63 -5.19 -48.69
N ILE A 1167 17.53 -4.65 -49.24
CA ILE A 1167 16.79 -5.24 -50.36
C ILE A 1167 17.69 -5.36 -51.60
N GLU A 1168 18.43 -4.31 -51.96
CA GLU A 1168 19.42 -4.33 -53.05
C GLU A 1168 20.46 -5.46 -52.88
N ASN A 1169 21.05 -5.59 -51.68
CA ASN A 1169 22.05 -6.63 -51.39
C ASN A 1169 21.44 -8.04 -51.26
N LEU A 1170 20.14 -8.17 -51.01
CA LEU A 1170 19.41 -9.44 -51.06
C LEU A 1170 18.98 -9.81 -52.50
N ASP A 1171 18.76 -8.84 -53.37
CA ASP A 1171 18.40 -9.07 -54.77
C ASP A 1171 19.58 -9.59 -55.60
N ASP A 1172 20.81 -9.18 -55.26
CA ASP A 1172 22.05 -9.73 -55.82
C ASP A 1172 22.29 -11.22 -55.46
N ARG A 1173 21.52 -11.79 -54.52
CA ARG A 1173 21.67 -13.18 -54.08
C ARG A 1173 20.99 -14.17 -55.01
N GLN A 1174 21.81 -14.81 -55.85
CA GLN A 1174 21.42 -15.93 -56.73
C GLN A 1174 20.65 -17.05 -56.00
N ASP A 1175 20.93 -17.29 -54.70
CA ASP A 1175 20.29 -18.31 -53.88
C ASP A 1175 18.89 -17.94 -53.34
N LEU A 1176 18.44 -16.68 -53.51
CA LEU A 1176 17.12 -16.22 -53.11
C LEU A 1176 16.18 -16.03 -54.30
N THR A 1177 14.88 -15.98 -54.01
CA THR A 1177 13.83 -15.50 -54.91
C THR A 1177 12.80 -14.69 -54.12
N LYS A 1178 12.26 -13.62 -54.71
CA LYS A 1178 11.10 -12.91 -54.14
C LYS A 1178 9.85 -13.74 -54.38
N VAL A 1179 9.04 -13.91 -53.35
CA VAL A 1179 7.77 -14.67 -53.41
C VAL A 1179 6.55 -13.76 -53.31
N LEU A 1180 6.68 -12.64 -52.61
CA LEU A 1180 5.69 -11.60 -52.49
C LEU A 1180 6.40 -10.24 -52.42
N VAL A 1181 5.87 -9.26 -53.16
CA VAL A 1181 6.30 -7.87 -53.12
C VAL A 1181 5.04 -7.00 -53.19
N ASN A 1182 4.90 -6.08 -52.26
CA ASN A 1182 3.93 -4.98 -52.30
C ASN A 1182 4.58 -3.71 -51.73
N ASP A 1183 3.81 -2.63 -51.60
CA ASP A 1183 4.35 -1.32 -51.18
C ASP A 1183 4.85 -1.27 -49.72
N ASP A 1184 4.47 -2.25 -48.88
CA ASP A 1184 4.80 -2.31 -47.45
C ASP A 1184 5.73 -3.48 -47.06
N VAL A 1185 5.82 -4.52 -47.91
CA VAL A 1185 6.47 -5.79 -47.60
C VAL A 1185 7.22 -6.38 -48.81
N THR A 1186 8.45 -6.84 -48.57
CA THR A 1186 9.16 -7.77 -49.45
C THR A 1186 9.42 -9.08 -48.71
N MET A 1187 9.03 -10.21 -49.31
CA MET A 1187 9.30 -11.56 -48.80
C MET A 1187 10.23 -12.34 -49.73
N TYR A 1188 11.23 -12.97 -49.15
CA TYR A 1188 12.18 -13.86 -49.84
C TYR A 1188 12.02 -15.31 -49.39
N ALA A 1189 12.18 -16.23 -50.33
CA ALA A 1189 12.39 -17.65 -50.08
C ALA A 1189 13.70 -18.12 -50.74
N LEU A 1190 14.16 -19.32 -50.39
CA LEU A 1190 15.25 -19.97 -51.11
C LEU A 1190 14.78 -20.40 -52.50
N ARG A 1191 15.57 -20.08 -53.54
CA ARG A 1191 15.28 -20.46 -54.94
C ARG A 1191 15.19 -21.98 -55.11
N THR A 1192 16.01 -22.71 -54.35
CA THR A 1192 15.96 -24.17 -54.24
C THR A 1192 15.72 -24.51 -52.76
N GLN A 1193 14.56 -25.08 -52.46
CA GLN A 1193 14.22 -25.51 -51.09
C GLN A 1193 15.21 -26.59 -50.62
N PRO A 1194 15.69 -26.53 -49.36
CA PRO A 1194 16.63 -27.51 -48.83
C PRO A 1194 15.97 -28.88 -48.63
N ALA A 1195 16.74 -29.95 -48.82
CA ALA A 1195 16.23 -31.31 -48.71
C ALA A 1195 15.90 -31.69 -47.25
N GLY A 1196 14.68 -32.13 -47.01
CA GLY A 1196 14.18 -32.58 -45.72
C GLY A 1196 12.66 -32.72 -45.73
N ALA A 1197 12.09 -33.40 -44.74
CA ALA A 1197 10.65 -33.36 -44.52
C ALA A 1197 10.27 -32.01 -43.87
N VAL A 1198 9.19 -31.39 -44.34
CA VAL A 1198 8.53 -30.31 -43.60
C VAL A 1198 7.93 -30.92 -42.34
N ALA A 1199 8.09 -30.26 -41.19
CA ALA A 1199 7.56 -30.75 -39.92
C ALA A 1199 6.02 -30.64 -39.93
N GLU A 1200 5.33 -31.63 -39.36
CA GLU A 1200 3.90 -31.48 -39.05
C GLU A 1200 3.71 -30.48 -37.90
N PRO A 1201 2.55 -29.80 -37.80
CA PRO A 1201 2.20 -28.97 -36.66
C PRO A 1201 2.22 -29.79 -35.38
N ASP A 1202 3.13 -29.47 -34.46
CA ASP A 1202 3.11 -29.97 -33.10
C ASP A 1202 2.77 -28.83 -32.13
N PRO A 1203 1.47 -28.48 -31.98
CA PRO A 1203 1.03 -27.57 -30.92
C PRO A 1203 1.28 -28.15 -29.52
N GLY A 1204 1.67 -29.42 -29.42
CA GLY A 1204 1.84 -30.10 -28.16
C GLY A 1204 0.50 -30.43 -27.48
N PRO A 1205 0.45 -30.44 -26.14
CA PRO A 1205 -0.68 -30.96 -25.37
C PRO A 1205 -1.93 -30.06 -25.41
N ILE A 1206 -3.06 -30.66 -25.81
CA ILE A 1206 -4.38 -30.05 -25.59
C ILE A 1206 -4.67 -29.91 -24.08
N GLY A 1207 -5.07 -28.69 -23.71
CA GLY A 1207 -5.57 -28.28 -22.40
C GLY A 1207 -4.48 -28.08 -21.35
N PRO A 1208 -4.81 -27.45 -20.20
CA PRO A 1208 -3.98 -27.55 -19.02
C PRO A 1208 -3.94 -29.02 -18.58
N ARG A 1209 -2.85 -29.72 -18.93
CA ARG A 1209 -2.61 -31.12 -18.52
C ARG A 1209 -2.28 -31.18 -17.03
N ILE A 1210 -3.32 -31.12 -16.20
CA ILE A 1210 -3.19 -31.25 -14.76
C ILE A 1210 -2.60 -32.63 -14.43
N THR A 1211 -1.41 -32.64 -13.85
CA THR A 1211 -0.73 -33.87 -13.39
C THR A 1211 -1.42 -34.46 -12.15
N TRP A 1212 -2.51 -35.20 -12.35
CA TRP A 1212 -3.33 -35.72 -11.26
C TRP A 1212 -2.63 -36.82 -10.43
N THR A 1213 -1.89 -36.42 -9.39
CA THR A 1213 -1.50 -37.33 -8.30
C THR A 1213 -2.69 -37.59 -7.35
N PRO A 1214 -2.71 -38.68 -6.56
CA PRO A 1214 -3.75 -38.89 -5.54
C PRO A 1214 -3.88 -37.72 -4.56
N TRP A 1215 -2.76 -37.11 -4.18
CA TRP A 1215 -2.70 -35.88 -3.37
C TRP A 1215 -3.28 -34.65 -4.08
N SER A 1216 -3.15 -34.57 -5.40
CA SER A 1216 -3.74 -33.51 -6.23
C SER A 1216 -5.26 -33.68 -6.36
N VAL A 1217 -5.75 -34.92 -6.52
CA VAL A 1217 -7.20 -35.21 -6.55
C VAL A 1217 -7.84 -34.84 -5.20
N ILE A 1218 -7.24 -35.27 -4.08
CA ILE A 1218 -7.70 -34.90 -2.73
C ILE A 1218 -7.65 -33.38 -2.52
N GLY A 1219 -6.58 -32.72 -2.96
CA GLY A 1219 -6.44 -31.26 -2.89
C GLY A 1219 -7.48 -30.51 -3.71
N GLY A 1220 -7.78 -30.96 -4.94
CA GLY A 1220 -8.79 -30.37 -5.82
C GLY A 1220 -10.20 -30.51 -5.25
N LEU A 1221 -10.57 -31.70 -4.76
CA LEU A 1221 -11.85 -31.92 -4.08
C LEU A 1221 -11.96 -31.07 -2.81
N ALA A 1222 -10.91 -31.01 -1.99
CA ALA A 1222 -10.86 -30.16 -0.81
C ALA A 1222 -10.97 -28.66 -1.16
N ALA A 1223 -10.38 -28.23 -2.28
CA ALA A 1223 -10.47 -26.86 -2.79
C ALA A 1223 -11.89 -26.47 -3.20
N VAL A 1224 -12.60 -27.34 -3.93
CA VAL A 1224 -14.01 -27.11 -4.30
C VAL A 1224 -14.88 -26.98 -3.05
N VAL A 1225 -14.77 -27.91 -2.09
CA VAL A 1225 -15.53 -27.85 -0.83
C VAL A 1225 -15.16 -26.60 -0.01
N LEU A 1226 -13.89 -26.23 0.04
CA LEU A 1226 -13.41 -25.03 0.74
C LEU A 1226 -13.95 -23.73 0.12
N ILE A 1227 -13.93 -23.61 -1.21
CA ILE A 1227 -14.47 -22.45 -1.93
C ILE A 1227 -15.98 -22.33 -1.70
N LEU A 1228 -16.73 -23.42 -1.82
CA LEU A 1228 -18.17 -23.44 -1.55
C LEU A 1228 -18.48 -23.05 -0.09
N LEU A 1229 -17.75 -23.61 0.87
CA LEU A 1229 -17.90 -23.33 2.30
C LEU A 1229 -17.59 -21.86 2.65
N LEU A 1230 -16.47 -21.33 2.14
CA LEU A 1230 -16.07 -19.94 2.39
C LEU A 1230 -17.02 -18.95 1.70
N THR A 1231 -17.52 -19.26 0.50
CA THR A 1231 -18.54 -18.46 -0.19
C THR A 1231 -19.85 -18.47 0.60
N ALA A 1232 -20.35 -19.65 0.96
CA ALA A 1232 -21.56 -19.79 1.78
C ALA A 1232 -21.43 -19.09 3.14
N ARG A 1233 -20.23 -19.07 3.74
CA ARG A 1233 -19.94 -18.37 5.00
C ARG A 1233 -20.09 -16.85 4.86
N GLU A 1234 -19.51 -16.23 3.83
CA GLU A 1234 -19.69 -14.78 3.63
C GLU A 1234 -21.13 -14.43 3.19
N VAL A 1235 -21.80 -15.29 2.40
CA VAL A 1235 -23.23 -15.11 2.08
C VAL A 1235 -24.10 -15.17 3.35
N VAL A 1236 -23.92 -16.19 4.20
CA VAL A 1236 -24.63 -16.29 5.49
C VAL A 1236 -24.35 -15.07 6.37
N ARG A 1237 -23.12 -14.56 6.36
CA ARG A 1237 -22.71 -13.38 7.13
C ARG A 1237 -23.44 -12.10 6.70
N VAL A 1238 -23.68 -11.92 5.39
CA VAL A 1238 -24.33 -10.73 4.82
C VAL A 1238 -25.86 -10.85 4.77
N ALA A 1239 -26.41 -11.98 4.32
CA ALA A 1239 -27.85 -12.15 4.14
C ALA A 1239 -28.63 -12.36 5.45
N VAL A 1240 -28.07 -13.07 6.44
CA VAL A 1240 -28.81 -13.53 7.63
C VAL A 1240 -28.82 -12.47 8.74
N ARG A 1241 -29.86 -12.45 9.59
CA ARG A 1241 -29.94 -11.57 10.76
C ARG A 1241 -28.82 -11.90 11.78
N PRO A 1242 -28.07 -10.89 12.27
CA PRO A 1242 -27.21 -11.02 13.44
C PRO A 1242 -27.94 -11.69 14.60
N GLY A 1243 -27.33 -12.72 15.16
CA GLY A 1243 -27.90 -13.49 16.25
C GLY A 1243 -27.12 -14.77 16.56
N VAL A 1244 -27.38 -15.36 17.73
CA VAL A 1244 -26.62 -16.50 18.27
C VAL A 1244 -26.58 -17.71 17.32
N ARG A 1245 -27.65 -17.95 16.56
CA ARG A 1245 -27.69 -19.02 15.54
C ARG A 1245 -26.78 -18.74 14.33
N GLN A 1246 -26.71 -17.49 13.88
CA GLN A 1246 -25.80 -17.09 12.80
C GLN A 1246 -24.35 -17.16 13.28
N LEU A 1247 -24.06 -16.66 14.49
CA LEU A 1247 -22.71 -16.72 15.07
C LEU A 1247 -22.21 -18.16 15.21
N ARG A 1248 -23.04 -19.09 15.73
CA ARG A 1248 -22.71 -20.52 15.77
C ARG A 1248 -22.43 -21.12 14.39
N ARG A 1249 -23.22 -20.79 13.36
CA ARG A 1249 -22.94 -21.22 11.97
C ARG A 1249 -21.62 -20.65 11.42
N LEU A 1250 -21.30 -19.39 11.71
CA LEU A 1250 -20.07 -18.72 11.26
C LEU A 1250 -18.82 -19.23 12.00
N GLN A 1251 -18.97 -19.67 13.25
CA GLN A 1251 -17.90 -20.32 14.03
C GLN A 1251 -17.69 -21.76 13.58
N GLY A 1252 -18.74 -22.56 13.41
CA GLY A 1252 -18.65 -23.94 12.92
C GLY A 1252 -18.04 -24.03 11.51
N SER A 1253 -18.48 -23.19 10.58
CA SER A 1253 -17.90 -23.12 9.23
C SER A 1253 -16.44 -22.62 9.22
N PHE A 1254 -16.04 -21.77 10.17
CA PHE A 1254 -14.63 -21.40 10.33
C PHE A 1254 -13.78 -22.61 10.73
N TRP A 1255 -14.16 -23.33 11.78
CA TRP A 1255 -13.41 -24.52 12.22
C TRP A 1255 -13.37 -25.62 11.15
N PHE A 1256 -14.46 -25.82 10.40
CA PHE A 1256 -14.48 -26.78 9.29
C PHE A 1256 -13.64 -26.34 8.09
N SER A 1257 -13.46 -25.02 7.87
CA SER A 1257 -12.60 -24.49 6.79
C SER A 1257 -11.10 -24.67 7.04
N LEU A 1258 -10.66 -24.78 8.30
CA LEU A 1258 -9.23 -24.85 8.63
C LEU A 1258 -8.55 -26.18 8.19
N PRO A 1259 -9.11 -27.37 8.45
CA PRO A 1259 -8.57 -28.63 7.92
C PRO A 1259 -8.56 -28.67 6.39
N LEU A 1260 -9.64 -28.21 5.74
CA LEU A 1260 -9.73 -28.14 4.28
C LEU A 1260 -8.65 -27.22 3.70
N LEU A 1261 -8.45 -26.03 4.27
CA LEU A 1261 -7.38 -25.12 3.88
C LEU A 1261 -5.99 -25.75 4.08
N ALA A 1262 -5.77 -26.47 5.19
CA ALA A 1262 -4.50 -27.18 5.41
C ALA A 1262 -4.25 -28.28 4.38
N VAL A 1263 -5.27 -29.06 4.00
CA VAL A 1263 -5.18 -30.08 2.93
C VAL A 1263 -4.89 -29.46 1.57
N VAL A 1264 -5.57 -28.37 1.22
CA VAL A 1264 -5.31 -27.62 -0.03
C VAL A 1264 -3.89 -27.08 -0.06
N LEU A 1265 -3.43 -26.41 1.01
CA LEU A 1265 -2.06 -25.87 1.09
C LEU A 1265 -0.99 -26.98 1.07
N ALA A 1266 -1.24 -28.12 1.73
CA ALA A 1266 -0.32 -29.26 1.70
C ALA A 1266 -0.25 -29.90 0.30
N SER A 1267 -1.38 -30.04 -0.39
CA SER A 1267 -1.44 -30.52 -1.77
C SER A 1267 -0.71 -29.58 -2.73
N LEU A 1268 -0.94 -28.27 -2.63
CA LEU A 1268 -0.24 -27.25 -3.40
C LEU A 1268 1.28 -27.28 -3.14
N ALA A 1269 1.71 -27.33 -1.88
CA ALA A 1269 3.12 -27.42 -1.52
C ALA A 1269 3.77 -28.72 -2.04
N GLN A 1270 3.06 -29.86 -1.98
CA GLN A 1270 3.51 -31.12 -2.55
C GLN A 1270 3.67 -31.03 -4.08
N ARG A 1271 2.72 -30.40 -4.79
CA ARG A 1271 2.82 -30.13 -6.24
C ARG A 1271 4.04 -29.26 -6.57
N PHE A 1272 4.22 -28.11 -5.91
CA PHE A 1272 5.39 -27.24 -6.09
C PHE A 1272 6.75 -27.90 -5.77
N LEU A 1273 6.77 -28.99 -5.00
CA LEU A 1273 8.00 -29.72 -4.67
C LEU A 1273 8.28 -30.93 -5.58
N THR A 1274 7.25 -31.46 -6.26
CA THR A 1274 7.36 -32.68 -7.07
C THR A 1274 7.26 -32.46 -8.58
N LEU A 1275 6.68 -31.33 -8.99
CA LEU A 1275 6.68 -30.87 -10.37
C LEU A 1275 7.90 -29.95 -10.54
N LYS A 1276 8.92 -30.49 -11.21
CA LYS A 1276 10.18 -29.85 -11.58
C LYS A 1276 10.51 -30.19 -13.03
#